data_AF-A0A496Z3S6-F1
#
_entry.id   AF-A0A496Z3S6-F1
#
_cell.length_a   1.000
_cell.length_b   1.000
_cell.length_c   1.000
_cell.angle_alpha   90.00
_cell.angle_beta   90.00
_cell.angle_gamma   90.00
#
_symmetry.space_group_name_H-M   'P 1'
#
loop_
_entity.id
_entity.type
_entity.pdbx_description
1 polymer ?
#
loop_
_entity_poly.entity_id
_entity_poly.type
_entity_poly.pdbx_seq_one_letter_code
_entity_poly.pdbx_strand_id
1 'polypeptide(L)'
;MKPTLDMLKAACPEVDQRLLNAHLSRLSNRYFDRFATHQVCEHMKGLSRISTEHPVEVLLDAKGDGNVNCTVLAFDYPYLFSLITGVLAGMGFNIVSGDVFTYERALDKPLIDVCRRKLTSRRTVQDPLKRRRIIDFFSGQLETSRAPETWSDDLKKNMEDVISLLERGDSESVTDAKHRVNEMVVKRLADLHMDSHPVLFPVQIEFDNESGPYTRLKIVSEDTPAFLYTLTNALSLQGISIEHVSIRTIHGRVEDEIEVVDVRGKKIEDPNVLSRVKLSVLLTKQFTYFLGKAPDPYVALHRFEQLVGDVLRLPERGQWMDLLSNPHALQDLARLLGTSDFLWEDFIRLQYETLLPMLKPFLEGHRFSEPVDQLSQRLRNAIKGINKLEEQRRRLNEFKDREIFLIDLDHILNPETDFRVLARRLTVLAENVVNMAAELAYAHLVKRFGRPRTAADLEATFAILGLGKMGGAALGYASDIELLFVYSDNGSTDGEESIENAEFFDRLVRNTTQFIQAKREGIFNVDLRLRPYGNNGPLACSLENFCRYYGPEGSAHSYERLALVRLRAIGGDKNLAARVERIRDQMIYASRNINLKELRELRNKQFKEKTEAGKLNAKFSPGGLVDLEYAVQVLQVMYGKDVPQLRTPRIHEALTALTVAGVLSPVETEQLTAAYGFLRRLINGMRMLRGSAKDLFLPPIDSDEFAHLARRMEYKGGGALDPTGQLHMDVETHMATVRAFVERHFGRDSLPGSATGTVADLVLSDRVPHDLRHQILSGAGFKNPARAYVNLRALAGDESRRQTFARLALLAFDILLRTPDPDMALNNWERYIRALPSPEFHYNILLSQPMRLEILLSVLSGSQFLADTLVRNPGFLDWVTIPKNLHQIQGRKNLEDELRMASEGCNSHKVWLNKLRRFRRREMLRIGTRDIYLGVSTEDVMLELSTLAEALTQVVLERVWATLKEEQETAQEVEAIANHFCILAFGKLGGSELNYSSDIDLLGIYDAPATSLGSNAHTFLQKRFARVMESVRADLSMHTDEGYAYRVDLRLRPYGGAGELVPSVSALIDYYRNVASLWEIQAALKIRPVAGHLQIGDHFLEKIRPVLLQRRKREAIVHAIEKMRKAAIKTCSRRNRPIRDVKSGMGGLRDVEFLVQGLQLIHGPDHPGLLERNTLNALEGLQKTDILPEPVAAQLREDYVFLRRVEHYLQILEDRQIHALPKDPDELTALAKRVLGAEGNASHFMEQLEGCLKRIRAAYISYLVESK
;
A
#
# COMPACT_ATOMS: atom_id res chain seq x y z
N MET A 1 -22.59 44.93 14.57
CA MET A 1 -23.52 46.00 14.10
C MET A 1 -23.79 45.76 12.62
N LYS A 2 -25.04 45.44 12.25
CA LYS A 2 -25.41 45.06 10.88
C LYS A 2 -25.13 46.22 9.89
N PRO A 3 -24.31 46.01 8.84
CA PRO A 3 -23.95 47.06 7.89
C PRO A 3 -25.18 47.49 7.07
N THR A 4 -25.23 48.78 6.69
CA THR A 4 -26.28 49.28 5.79
C THR A 4 -26.00 48.86 4.35
N LEU A 5 -27.04 48.85 3.51
CA LEU A 5 -26.91 48.51 2.09
C LEU A 5 -25.87 49.40 1.38
N ASP A 6 -25.84 50.69 1.71
CA ASP A 6 -24.90 51.65 1.14
C ASP A 6 -23.45 51.35 1.52
N MET A 7 -23.20 50.91 2.76
CA MET A 7 -21.87 50.49 3.21
C MET A 7 -21.39 49.22 2.48
N LEU A 8 -22.26 48.22 2.28
CA LEU A 8 -21.90 47.01 1.54
C LEU A 8 -21.73 47.26 0.04
N LYS A 9 -22.56 48.14 -0.54
CA LYS A 9 -22.45 48.53 -1.96
C LYS A 9 -21.16 49.30 -2.24
N ALA A 10 -20.70 50.12 -1.30
CA ALA A 10 -19.41 50.80 -1.39
C ALA A 10 -18.22 49.83 -1.23
N ALA A 11 -18.35 48.82 -0.37
CA ALA A 11 -17.31 47.82 -0.13
C ALA A 11 -17.20 46.75 -1.24
N CYS A 12 -18.31 46.42 -1.93
CA CYS A 12 -18.41 45.36 -2.94
C CYS A 12 -19.17 45.82 -4.20
N PRO A 13 -18.66 46.83 -4.95
CA PRO A 13 -19.37 47.42 -6.07
C PRO A 13 -19.70 46.43 -7.21
N GLU A 14 -18.94 45.34 -7.32
CA GLU A 14 -19.09 44.29 -8.33
C GLU A 14 -20.23 43.28 -8.07
N VAL A 15 -20.88 43.29 -6.90
CA VAL A 15 -21.93 42.32 -6.54
C VAL A 15 -23.33 42.90 -6.83
N ASP A 16 -24.22 42.10 -7.44
CA ASP A 16 -25.60 42.53 -7.76
C ASP A 16 -26.34 43.03 -6.50
N GLN A 17 -26.91 44.23 -6.59
CA GLN A 17 -27.70 44.88 -5.55
C GLN A 17 -28.87 44.02 -5.06
N ARG A 18 -29.46 43.17 -5.92
CA ARG A 18 -30.52 42.22 -5.54
C ARG A 18 -30.00 41.15 -4.58
N LEU A 19 -28.79 40.66 -4.79
CA LEU A 19 -28.14 39.68 -3.92
C LEU A 19 -27.74 40.32 -2.59
N LEU A 20 -27.23 41.56 -2.60
CA LEU A 20 -26.91 42.34 -1.39
C LEU A 20 -28.15 42.56 -0.51
N ASN A 21 -29.28 42.92 -1.11
CA ASN A 21 -30.56 43.06 -0.41
C ASN A 21 -31.06 41.73 0.17
N ALA A 22 -30.96 40.64 -0.60
CA ALA A 22 -31.35 39.32 -0.13
C ALA A 22 -30.47 38.84 1.04
N HIS A 23 -29.17 39.10 1.01
CA HIS A 23 -28.23 38.76 2.08
C HIS A 23 -28.51 39.55 3.36
N LEU A 24 -28.77 40.86 3.26
CA LEU A 24 -29.14 41.68 4.42
C LEU A 24 -30.51 41.30 5.00
N SER A 25 -31.50 40.95 4.18
CA SER A 25 -32.85 40.66 4.66
C SER A 25 -33.03 39.25 5.21
N ARG A 26 -32.28 38.26 4.71
CA ARG A 26 -32.51 36.84 5.02
C ARG A 26 -31.49 36.23 5.99
N LEU A 27 -30.48 36.99 6.43
CA LEU A 27 -29.55 36.56 7.48
C LEU A 27 -29.77 37.32 8.78
N SER A 28 -29.68 36.59 9.88
CA SER A 28 -29.82 37.12 11.24
C SER A 28 -28.65 38.05 11.61
N ASN A 29 -28.85 38.86 12.64
CA ASN A 29 -27.80 39.78 13.13
C ASN A 29 -26.53 39.03 13.59
N ARG A 30 -26.64 37.77 14.02
CA ARG A 30 -25.51 36.95 14.47
C ARG A 30 -24.40 36.83 13.42
N TYR A 31 -24.75 36.69 12.14
CA TYR A 31 -23.78 36.65 11.05
C TYR A 31 -22.95 37.94 10.96
N PHE A 32 -23.62 39.09 11.05
CA PHE A 32 -22.98 40.41 10.94
C PHE A 32 -22.22 40.83 12.19
N ASP A 33 -22.49 40.19 13.33
CA ASP A 33 -21.68 40.36 14.54
C ASP A 33 -20.45 39.45 14.53
N ARG A 34 -20.47 38.36 13.74
CA ARG A 34 -19.35 37.42 13.59
C ARG A 34 -18.29 37.89 12.60
N PHE A 35 -18.69 38.39 11.43
CA PHE A 35 -17.77 38.74 10.35
C PHE A 35 -17.60 40.25 10.16
N ALA A 36 -16.37 40.70 9.97
CA ALA A 36 -16.08 42.08 9.63
C ALA A 36 -16.55 42.40 8.19
N THR A 37 -16.81 43.68 7.90
CA THR A 37 -17.37 44.12 6.60
C THR A 37 -16.57 43.64 5.38
N HIS A 38 -15.24 43.53 5.49
CA HIS A 38 -14.41 43.02 4.40
C HIS A 38 -14.59 41.50 4.16
N GLN A 39 -14.78 40.70 5.22
CA GLN A 39 -15.06 39.26 5.11
C GLN A 39 -16.48 39.01 4.58
N VAL A 40 -17.45 39.83 5.01
CA VAL A 40 -18.79 39.82 4.42
C VAL A 40 -18.71 40.10 2.92
N CYS A 41 -17.83 41.00 2.49
CA CYS A 41 -17.60 41.28 1.07
C CYS A 41 -17.05 40.08 0.30
N GLU A 42 -16.03 39.42 0.84
CA GLU A 42 -15.46 38.18 0.29
C GLU A 42 -16.54 37.10 0.12
N HIS A 43 -17.36 36.87 1.15
CA HIS A 43 -18.47 35.92 1.08
C HIS A 43 -19.47 36.30 -0.01
N MET A 44 -19.79 37.60 -0.16
CA MET A 44 -20.70 38.07 -1.20
C MET A 44 -20.16 37.88 -2.61
N LYS A 45 -18.84 38.06 -2.82
CA LYS A 45 -18.18 37.79 -4.10
C LYS A 45 -18.11 36.29 -4.42
N GLY A 46 -18.02 35.43 -3.41
CA GLY A 46 -18.14 33.98 -3.60
C GLY A 46 -19.57 33.58 -3.93
N LEU A 47 -20.56 34.09 -3.20
CA LEU A 47 -21.98 33.84 -3.44
C LEU A 47 -22.51 34.40 -4.77
N SER A 48 -21.82 35.34 -5.40
CA SER A 48 -22.15 35.80 -6.76
C SER A 48 -21.59 34.90 -7.86
N ARG A 49 -20.61 34.05 -7.54
CA ARG A 49 -20.01 33.07 -8.48
C ARG A 49 -20.77 31.75 -8.54
N ILE A 50 -21.53 31.40 -7.49
CA ILE A 50 -22.31 30.17 -7.48
C ILE A 50 -23.47 30.20 -8.50
N SER A 51 -23.61 29.12 -9.25
CA SER A 51 -24.59 28.92 -10.31
C SER A 51 -25.05 27.45 -10.35
N THR A 52 -25.91 27.07 -11.31
CA THR A 52 -26.29 25.66 -11.48
C THR A 52 -25.14 24.81 -12.05
N GLU A 53 -24.18 25.43 -12.74
CA GLU A 53 -22.98 24.76 -13.29
C GLU A 53 -21.83 24.72 -12.28
N HIS A 54 -21.77 25.69 -11.37
CA HIS A 54 -20.81 25.76 -10.27
C HIS A 54 -21.56 25.96 -8.93
N PRO A 55 -22.08 24.89 -8.31
CA PRO A 55 -23.04 25.00 -7.21
C PRO A 55 -22.42 25.31 -5.83
N VAL A 56 -21.09 25.39 -5.74
CA VAL A 56 -20.33 25.67 -4.51
C VAL A 56 -19.11 26.54 -4.80
N GLU A 57 -18.75 27.40 -3.85
CA GLU A 57 -17.47 28.13 -3.78
C GLU A 57 -16.85 27.85 -2.39
N VAL A 58 -15.54 27.58 -2.34
CA VAL A 58 -14.80 27.35 -1.08
C VAL A 58 -13.69 28.38 -0.93
N LEU A 59 -13.73 29.16 0.16
CA LEU A 59 -12.74 30.17 0.51
C LEU A 59 -11.82 29.61 1.61
N LEU A 60 -10.51 29.71 1.43
CA LEU A 60 -9.50 29.18 2.35
C LEU A 60 -8.51 30.28 2.74
N ASP A 61 -8.20 30.34 4.03
CA ASP A 61 -7.25 31.30 4.60
C ASP A 61 -6.35 30.57 5.61
N ALA A 62 -5.07 30.38 5.24
CA ALA A 62 -4.08 29.68 6.05
C ALA A 62 -3.33 30.67 6.95
N LYS A 63 -3.38 30.45 8.27
CA LYS A 63 -2.67 31.25 9.25
C LYS A 63 -1.28 30.66 9.51
N GLY A 64 -0.30 31.53 9.80
CA GLY A 64 1.10 31.15 10.00
C GLY A 64 1.39 30.24 11.21
N ASP A 65 0.37 29.88 12.00
CA ASP A 65 0.42 28.98 13.16
C ASP A 65 -0.06 27.55 12.84
N GLY A 66 -0.37 27.25 11.58
CA GLY A 66 -0.88 25.94 11.14
C GLY A 66 -2.41 25.78 11.21
N ASN A 67 -3.14 26.84 11.62
CA ASN A 67 -4.60 26.87 11.56
C ASN A 67 -5.09 27.29 10.17
N VAL A 68 -6.18 26.68 9.70
CA VAL A 68 -6.82 27.02 8.42
C VAL A 68 -8.28 27.38 8.67
N ASN A 69 -8.69 28.53 8.14
CA ASN A 69 -10.09 28.93 8.04
C ASN A 69 -10.65 28.44 6.69
N CYS A 70 -11.83 27.84 6.72
CA CYS A 70 -12.53 27.33 5.56
C CYS A 70 -13.98 27.84 5.56
N THR A 71 -14.38 28.56 4.52
CA THR A 71 -15.77 28.98 4.31
C THR A 71 -16.35 28.29 3.08
N VAL A 72 -17.42 27.54 3.26
CA VAL A 72 -18.17 26.88 2.17
C VAL A 72 -19.43 27.69 1.86
N LEU A 73 -19.60 28.05 0.60
CA LEU A 73 -20.73 28.84 0.09
C LEU A 73 -21.47 28.02 -0.96
N ALA A 74 -22.75 27.74 -0.76
CA ALA A 74 -23.53 26.92 -1.70
C ALA A 74 -25.03 27.27 -1.66
N PHE A 75 -25.79 26.71 -2.62
CA PHE A 75 -27.25 26.60 -2.45
C PHE A 75 -27.57 25.57 -1.37
N ASP A 76 -28.67 25.80 -0.64
CA ASP A 76 -29.14 24.86 0.38
C ASP A 76 -29.79 23.63 -0.27
N TYR A 77 -29.27 22.44 0.06
CA TYR A 77 -29.79 21.14 -0.37
C TYR A 77 -30.09 20.27 0.86
N PRO A 78 -31.06 19.34 0.77
CA PRO A 78 -31.20 18.29 1.77
C PRO A 78 -29.86 17.56 1.98
N TYR A 79 -29.50 17.26 3.24
CA TYR A 79 -28.27 16.57 3.66
C TYR A 79 -26.95 17.33 3.45
N LEU A 80 -26.96 18.54 2.89
CA LEU A 80 -25.75 19.27 2.51
C LEU A 80 -24.74 19.44 3.65
N PHE A 81 -25.20 19.87 4.83
CA PHE A 81 -24.32 20.11 5.97
C PHE A 81 -23.59 18.84 6.43
N SER A 82 -24.28 17.70 6.43
CA SER A 82 -23.64 16.41 6.71
C SER A 82 -22.57 16.09 5.66
N LEU A 83 -22.84 16.32 4.38
CA LEU A 83 -21.85 16.04 3.34
C LEU A 83 -20.62 16.95 3.44
N ILE A 84 -20.80 18.22 3.76
CA ILE A 84 -19.68 19.17 3.99
C ILE A 84 -18.80 18.69 5.14
N THR A 85 -19.41 18.42 6.31
CA THR A 85 -18.66 17.97 7.49
C THR A 85 -18.00 16.61 7.26
N GLY A 86 -18.59 15.72 6.46
CA GLY A 86 -17.99 14.46 6.05
C GLY A 86 -16.79 14.62 5.12
N VAL A 87 -16.86 15.49 4.10
CA VAL A 87 -15.71 15.76 3.22
C VAL A 87 -14.55 16.35 4.02
N LEU A 88 -14.81 17.31 4.91
CA LEU A 88 -13.80 17.91 5.79
C LEU A 88 -13.14 16.84 6.68
N ALA A 89 -13.95 16.00 7.34
CA ALA A 89 -13.44 14.92 8.18
C ALA A 89 -12.61 13.90 7.37
N GLY A 90 -13.10 13.47 6.19
CA GLY A 90 -12.40 12.53 5.33
C GLY A 90 -11.08 13.06 4.76
N MET A 91 -10.94 14.38 4.66
CA MET A 91 -9.70 15.04 4.24
C MET A 91 -8.73 15.36 5.39
N GLY A 92 -9.04 14.93 6.62
CA GLY A 92 -8.17 15.13 7.79
C GLY A 92 -8.19 16.56 8.34
N PHE A 93 -9.31 17.28 8.18
CA PHE A 93 -9.51 18.60 8.77
C PHE A 93 -10.13 18.47 10.17
N ASN A 94 -9.37 18.82 11.20
CA ASN A 94 -9.82 18.79 12.59
C ASN A 94 -10.49 20.13 12.95
N ILE A 95 -11.82 20.13 13.07
CA ILE A 95 -12.64 21.34 13.31
C ILE A 95 -12.52 21.75 14.78
N VAL A 96 -11.90 22.91 15.04
CA VAL A 96 -11.77 23.47 16.39
C VAL A 96 -12.95 24.39 16.72
N SER A 97 -13.43 25.15 15.73
CA SER A 97 -14.63 25.97 15.87
C SER A 97 -15.31 26.19 14.53
N GLY A 98 -16.57 26.58 14.53
CA GLY A 98 -17.31 26.85 13.31
C GLY A 98 -18.66 27.50 13.56
N ASP A 99 -19.13 28.26 12.58
CA ASP A 99 -20.39 28.99 12.62
C ASP A 99 -21.10 28.81 11.27
N VAL A 100 -22.30 28.24 11.30
CA VAL A 100 -23.05 27.82 10.11
C VAL A 100 -24.30 28.69 9.97
N PHE A 101 -24.46 29.35 8.84
CA PHE A 101 -25.55 30.30 8.62
C PHE A 101 -26.36 29.94 7.38
N THR A 102 -27.66 29.73 7.58
CA THR A 102 -28.58 29.47 6.47
C THR A 102 -29.52 30.64 6.25
N TYR A 103 -29.75 31.03 4.99
CA TYR A 103 -30.71 32.08 4.66
C TYR A 103 -32.12 31.69 5.13
N GLU A 104 -32.86 32.61 5.73
CA GLU A 104 -34.26 32.39 6.10
C GLU A 104 -35.12 32.08 4.85
N ARG A 105 -36.18 31.30 5.04
CA ARG A 105 -37.13 30.94 3.97
C ARG A 105 -37.86 32.22 3.52
N ALA A 106 -37.94 32.46 2.21
CA ALA A 106 -38.67 33.62 1.69
C ALA A 106 -40.15 33.52 2.10
N LEU A 107 -40.69 34.61 2.65
CA LEU A 107 -42.10 34.72 3.03
C LEU A 107 -42.99 34.77 1.77
N ASP A 108 -43.26 33.63 1.16
CA ASP A 108 -44.32 33.47 0.15
C ASP A 108 -44.98 32.09 0.30
N LYS A 109 -46.17 32.10 0.92
CA LYS A 109 -47.26 31.09 1.03
C LYS A 109 -46.94 29.64 1.47
N PRO A 110 -47.85 29.00 2.24
CA PRO A 110 -47.67 27.65 2.76
C PRO A 110 -47.72 26.60 1.64
N LEU A 111 -46.78 25.65 1.68
CA LEU A 111 -46.81 24.40 0.91
C LEU A 111 -47.93 23.50 1.46
N ILE A 112 -49.16 23.76 1.06
CA ILE A 112 -50.16 22.70 0.94
C ILE A 112 -50.10 22.25 -0.52
N ASP A 113 -49.88 20.94 -0.71
CA ASP A 113 -50.13 20.17 -1.94
C ASP A 113 -48.91 19.72 -2.79
N VAL A 114 -47.94 19.01 -2.20
CA VAL A 114 -46.90 18.25 -2.94
C VAL A 114 -46.90 16.74 -2.61
N CYS A 115 -47.96 16.20 -1.99
CA CYS A 115 -48.05 14.74 -1.76
C CYS A 115 -48.78 13.95 -2.87
N ARG A 116 -49.27 14.58 -3.95
CA ARG A 116 -49.90 13.84 -5.06
C ARG A 116 -49.72 14.51 -6.41
N ARG A 117 -48.53 14.45 -7.02
CA ARG A 117 -48.43 14.51 -8.48
C ARG A 117 -47.30 13.62 -8.98
N LYS A 118 -47.70 12.60 -9.74
CA LYS A 118 -46.83 11.68 -10.49
C LYS A 118 -45.83 12.47 -11.33
N LEU A 119 -44.62 11.92 -11.41
CA LEU A 119 -43.55 12.31 -12.32
C LEU A 119 -44.08 12.50 -13.73
N THR A 120 -44.16 13.75 -14.17
CA THR A 120 -43.89 14.22 -15.55
C THR A 120 -44.28 15.69 -15.63
N SER A 121 -43.35 16.62 -15.39
CA SER A 121 -43.44 17.98 -15.93
C SER A 121 -42.08 18.70 -15.90
N ARG A 122 -41.72 19.28 -17.05
CA ARG A 122 -40.55 20.11 -17.32
C ARG A 122 -40.18 21.06 -16.15
N ARG A 123 -38.88 21.07 -15.82
CA ARG A 123 -38.23 22.03 -14.91
C ARG A 123 -38.52 23.48 -15.36
N THR A 124 -39.42 24.17 -14.68
CA THR A 124 -39.40 25.64 -14.64
C THR A 124 -38.18 26.06 -13.85
N VAL A 125 -37.23 26.75 -14.51
CA VAL A 125 -36.05 27.37 -13.91
C VAL A 125 -36.52 28.27 -12.76
N GLN A 126 -36.31 27.83 -11.51
CA GLN A 126 -36.49 28.72 -10.36
C GLN A 126 -35.41 29.79 -10.44
N ASP A 127 -35.81 31.06 -10.30
CA ASP A 127 -34.89 32.19 -10.21
C ASP A 127 -33.79 31.90 -9.16
N PRO A 128 -32.49 31.85 -9.56
CA PRO A 128 -31.38 31.58 -8.66
C PRO A 128 -31.34 32.54 -7.46
N LEU A 129 -31.88 33.75 -7.59
CA LEU A 129 -31.95 34.74 -6.50
C LEU A 129 -32.96 34.32 -5.41
N LYS A 130 -33.95 33.47 -5.71
CA LYS A 130 -34.95 32.99 -4.75
C LYS A 130 -34.49 31.75 -3.96
N ARG A 131 -33.54 30.98 -4.49
CA ARG A 131 -32.97 29.80 -3.82
C ARG A 131 -32.34 30.18 -2.47
N ARG A 132 -32.53 29.31 -1.48
CA ARG A 132 -31.90 29.41 -0.17
C ARG A 132 -30.41 29.10 -0.32
N ARG A 133 -29.57 29.80 0.45
CA ARG A 133 -28.11 29.72 0.40
C ARG A 133 -27.57 29.46 1.80
N ILE A 134 -26.41 28.83 1.87
CA ILE A 134 -25.66 28.56 3.10
C ILE A 134 -24.34 29.31 3.10
N ILE A 135 -23.84 29.60 4.30
CA ILE A 135 -22.51 30.13 4.57
C ILE A 135 -21.98 29.36 5.78
N ASP A 136 -21.13 28.38 5.52
CA ASP A 136 -20.63 27.47 6.54
C ASP A 136 -19.16 27.78 6.80
N PHE A 137 -18.86 28.37 7.95
CA PHE A 137 -17.52 28.74 8.35
C PHE A 137 -16.94 27.73 9.34
N PHE A 138 -15.72 27.28 9.09
CA PHE A 138 -14.97 26.37 9.96
C PHE A 138 -13.55 26.89 10.16
N SER A 139 -13.02 26.73 11.36
CA SER A 139 -11.62 26.98 11.70
C SER A 139 -11.05 25.73 12.35
N GLY A 140 -9.92 25.26 11.85
CA GLY A 140 -9.37 23.97 12.25
C GLY A 140 -7.90 23.78 11.91
N GLN A 141 -7.38 22.60 12.23
CA GLN A 141 -6.00 22.21 11.96
C GLN A 141 -5.94 21.06 10.95
N LEU A 142 -4.88 21.05 10.14
CA LEU A 142 -4.62 19.99 9.17
C LEU A 142 -3.80 18.87 9.80
N GLU A 143 -4.37 17.68 9.90
CA GLU A 143 -3.70 16.48 10.40
C GLU A 143 -3.16 15.61 9.25
N THR A 144 -2.51 16.26 8.26
CA THR A 144 -1.97 15.61 7.06
C THR A 144 -0.53 16.06 6.80
N SER A 145 0.29 15.16 6.25
CA SER A 145 1.68 15.43 5.83
C SER A 145 1.76 16.10 4.44
N ARG A 146 0.63 16.36 3.80
CA ARG A 146 0.56 17.00 2.47
C ARG A 146 0.80 18.51 2.55
N ALA A 147 1.36 19.08 1.49
CA ALA A 147 1.53 20.53 1.37
C ALA A 147 0.15 21.23 1.38
N PRO A 148 -0.03 22.34 2.12
CA PRO A 148 -1.33 23.03 2.28
C PRO A 148 -2.00 23.43 0.96
N GLU A 149 -1.22 23.79 -0.06
CA GLU A 149 -1.71 24.18 -1.39
C GLU A 149 -2.38 22.99 -2.10
N THR A 150 -1.72 21.84 -2.10
CA THR A 150 -2.26 20.61 -2.72
C THR A 150 -3.52 20.12 -2.01
N TRP A 151 -3.56 20.22 -0.68
CA TRP A 151 -4.76 19.87 0.09
C TRP A 151 -5.94 20.79 -0.23
N SER A 152 -5.68 22.09 -0.43
CA SER A 152 -6.70 23.08 -0.75
C SER A 152 -7.37 22.83 -2.09
N ASP A 153 -6.60 22.47 -3.12
CA ASP A 153 -7.12 22.15 -4.45
C ASP A 153 -7.96 20.86 -4.43
N ASP A 154 -7.50 19.84 -3.71
CA ASP A 154 -8.25 18.60 -3.52
C ASP A 154 -9.58 18.84 -2.80
N LEU A 155 -9.62 19.76 -1.81
CA LEU A 155 -10.83 20.05 -1.04
C LEU A 155 -11.89 20.71 -1.93
N LYS A 156 -11.49 21.72 -2.70
CA LYS A 156 -12.37 22.40 -3.65
C LYS A 156 -12.99 21.41 -4.62
N LYS A 157 -12.16 20.55 -5.22
CA LYS A 157 -12.59 19.54 -6.18
C LYS A 157 -13.56 18.54 -5.56
N ASN A 158 -13.27 18.01 -4.37
CA ASN A 158 -14.16 17.05 -3.70
C ASN A 158 -15.50 17.68 -3.31
N MET A 159 -15.51 18.93 -2.84
CA MET A 159 -16.75 19.66 -2.55
C MET A 159 -17.59 19.91 -3.80
N GLU A 160 -16.96 20.32 -4.90
CA GLU A 160 -17.63 20.55 -6.19
C GLU A 160 -18.25 19.26 -6.73
N ASP A 161 -17.51 18.16 -6.70
CA ASP A 161 -17.99 16.85 -7.15
C ASP A 161 -19.22 16.37 -6.35
N VAL A 162 -19.17 16.49 -5.02
CA VAL A 162 -20.26 16.03 -4.14
C VAL A 162 -21.50 16.91 -4.27
N ILE A 163 -21.35 18.23 -4.30
CA ILE A 163 -22.48 19.16 -4.34
C ILE A 163 -23.10 19.20 -5.75
N SER A 164 -22.31 18.97 -6.80
CA SER A 164 -22.83 18.81 -8.16
C SER A 164 -23.76 17.61 -8.32
N LEU A 165 -23.54 16.53 -7.57
CA LEU A 165 -24.46 15.39 -7.52
C LEU A 165 -25.80 15.78 -6.85
N LEU A 166 -25.78 16.61 -5.81
CA LEU A 166 -27.01 17.11 -5.17
C LEU A 166 -27.83 18.02 -6.10
N GLU A 167 -27.18 18.83 -6.93
CA GLU A 167 -27.85 19.72 -7.90
C GLU A 167 -28.61 18.94 -9.00
N ARG A 168 -28.21 17.69 -9.30
CA ARG A 168 -28.94 16.81 -10.23
C ARG A 168 -30.32 16.44 -9.68
N GLY A 169 -30.42 16.25 -8.36
CA GLY A 169 -31.68 16.17 -7.61
C GLY A 169 -32.49 14.88 -7.77
N ASP A 170 -31.96 13.86 -8.44
CA ASP A 170 -32.54 12.52 -8.48
C ASP A 170 -32.05 11.65 -7.30
N SER A 171 -32.81 10.60 -6.98
CA SER A 171 -32.54 9.77 -5.80
C SER A 171 -31.23 8.97 -5.91
N GLU A 172 -30.77 8.67 -7.12
CA GLU A 172 -29.52 7.92 -7.39
C GLU A 172 -28.32 8.83 -7.12
N SER A 173 -28.29 10.04 -7.70
CA SER A 173 -27.24 11.03 -7.47
C SER A 173 -27.07 11.43 -5.99
N VAL A 174 -28.17 11.55 -5.22
CA VAL A 174 -28.10 11.81 -3.77
C VAL A 174 -27.48 10.64 -3.01
N THR A 175 -27.71 9.42 -3.48
CA THR A 175 -27.14 8.20 -2.88
C THR A 175 -25.65 8.13 -3.20
N ASP A 176 -25.24 8.43 -4.43
CA ASP A 176 -23.84 8.50 -4.86
C ASP A 176 -23.04 9.55 -4.09
N ALA A 177 -23.63 10.74 -3.86
CA ALA A 177 -22.99 11.80 -3.07
C ALA A 177 -22.71 11.32 -1.64
N LYS A 178 -23.68 10.67 -1.00
CA LYS A 178 -23.52 10.08 0.34
C LYS A 178 -22.49 8.95 0.35
N HIS A 179 -22.50 8.08 -0.64
CA HIS A 179 -21.53 6.99 -0.77
C HIS A 179 -20.11 7.55 -0.83
N ARG A 180 -19.87 8.53 -1.71
CA ARG A 180 -18.55 9.14 -1.89
C ARG A 180 -18.01 9.80 -0.62
N VAL A 181 -18.84 10.57 0.09
CA VAL A 181 -18.41 11.21 1.35
C VAL A 181 -18.15 10.19 2.45
N ASN A 182 -19.00 9.17 2.57
CA ASN A 182 -18.78 8.11 3.54
C ASN A 182 -17.46 7.36 3.29
N GLU A 183 -17.12 7.04 2.04
CA GLU A 183 -15.84 6.41 1.71
C GLU A 183 -14.64 7.26 2.14
N MET A 184 -14.71 8.59 1.91
CA MET A 184 -13.67 9.50 2.39
C MET A 184 -13.50 9.44 3.91
N VAL A 185 -14.62 9.47 4.65
CA VAL A 185 -14.62 9.38 6.12
C VAL A 185 -14.09 8.03 6.60
N VAL A 186 -14.55 6.93 6.01
CA VAL A 186 -14.17 5.56 6.38
C VAL A 186 -12.67 5.33 6.15
N LYS A 187 -12.14 5.78 5.01
CA LYS A 187 -10.71 5.71 4.72
C LYS A 187 -9.90 6.42 5.80
N ARG A 188 -10.33 7.63 6.20
CA ARG A 188 -9.68 8.36 7.30
C ARG A 188 -9.79 7.63 8.63
N LEU A 189 -10.96 7.06 8.95
CA LEU A 189 -11.16 6.28 10.19
C LEU A 189 -10.29 5.02 10.23
N ALA A 190 -10.01 4.39 9.08
CA ALA A 190 -9.13 3.23 9.00
C ALA A 190 -7.65 3.59 9.26
N ASP A 191 -7.20 4.77 8.82
CA ASP A 191 -5.83 5.25 9.03
C ASP A 191 -5.55 5.61 10.50
N LEU A 192 -6.56 6.12 11.19
CA LEU A 192 -6.54 6.44 12.61
C LEU A 192 -6.63 5.15 13.42
N HIS A 193 -5.49 4.47 13.64
CA HIS A 193 -5.40 3.27 14.49
C HIS A 193 -6.01 3.55 15.88
N MET A 194 -7.29 3.22 16.07
CA MET A 194 -7.98 3.35 17.37
C MET A 194 -7.58 2.20 18.30
N ASP A 195 -6.28 2.11 18.61
CA ASP A 195 -5.76 1.23 19.66
C ASP A 195 -5.95 1.92 21.01
N SER A 196 -7.16 1.79 21.56
CA SER A 196 -7.44 2.12 22.96
C SER A 196 -8.62 1.27 23.44
N HIS A 197 -8.71 1.05 24.75
CA HIS A 197 -9.84 0.30 25.31
C HIS A 197 -11.17 1.04 25.09
N PRO A 198 -12.31 0.33 24.97
CA PRO A 198 -13.61 0.96 24.80
C PRO A 198 -13.99 1.74 26.06
N VAL A 199 -13.61 3.02 26.13
CA VAL A 199 -14.12 3.94 27.13
C VAL A 199 -15.39 4.52 26.54
N LEU A 200 -16.55 4.13 27.09
CA LEU A 200 -17.83 4.74 26.77
C LEU A 200 -17.80 6.20 27.26
N PHE A 201 -17.63 7.15 26.36
CA PHE A 201 -17.65 8.57 26.72
C PHE A 201 -19.09 9.04 26.95
N PRO A 202 -19.40 9.70 28.08
CA PRO A 202 -20.74 10.24 28.32
C PRO A 202 -21.01 11.39 27.35
N VAL A 203 -22.03 11.25 26.50
CA VAL A 203 -22.57 12.35 25.68
C VAL A 203 -23.76 12.94 26.44
N GLN A 204 -23.67 14.23 26.78
CA GLN A 204 -24.79 14.97 27.35
C GLN A 204 -25.53 15.68 26.22
N ILE A 205 -26.82 15.41 26.10
CA ILE A 205 -27.71 16.03 25.10
C ILE A 205 -28.86 16.69 25.86
N GLU A 206 -28.91 18.02 25.76
CA GLU A 206 -29.96 18.88 26.31
C GLU A 206 -30.77 19.51 25.18
N PHE A 207 -32.09 19.51 25.33
CA PHE A 207 -33.01 20.17 24.40
C PHE A 207 -33.61 21.40 25.08
N ASP A 208 -33.49 22.54 24.42
CA ASP A 208 -34.19 23.76 24.79
C ASP A 208 -35.20 24.10 23.69
N ASN A 209 -36.48 23.97 24.01
CA ASN A 209 -37.57 24.32 23.13
C ASN A 209 -38.32 25.59 23.58
N GLU A 210 -37.91 26.17 24.72
CA GLU A 210 -38.56 27.32 25.35
C GLU A 210 -37.94 28.64 24.83
N SER A 211 -36.65 28.63 24.51
CA SER A 211 -35.93 29.81 24.04
C SER A 211 -35.97 29.97 22.50
N GLY A 212 -36.43 31.13 22.01
CA GLY A 212 -36.31 31.51 20.59
C GLY A 212 -37.28 30.81 19.61
N PRO A 213 -37.08 30.96 18.29
CA PRO A 213 -38.01 30.45 17.27
C PRO A 213 -37.77 28.98 16.84
N TYR A 214 -36.64 28.36 17.23
CA TYR A 214 -36.23 27.02 16.83
C TYR A 214 -36.04 26.09 18.03
N THR A 215 -35.92 24.78 17.81
CA THR A 215 -35.53 23.83 18.86
C THR A 215 -34.01 23.82 18.95
N ARG A 216 -33.44 24.16 20.12
CA ARG A 216 -31.99 24.16 20.33
C ARG A 216 -31.54 22.84 20.95
N LEU A 217 -30.49 22.26 20.37
CA LEU A 217 -29.83 21.05 20.79
C LEU A 217 -28.42 21.41 21.28
N LYS A 218 -28.15 21.22 22.57
CA LYS A 218 -26.81 21.40 23.14
C LYS A 218 -26.17 20.05 23.39
N ILE A 219 -24.98 19.85 22.84
CA ILE A 219 -24.25 18.58 22.87
C ILE A 219 -22.90 18.80 23.52
N VAL A 220 -22.64 18.07 24.61
CA VAL A 220 -21.36 18.11 25.31
C VAL A 220 -20.77 16.71 25.38
N SER A 221 -19.55 16.55 24.87
CA SER A 221 -18.94 15.24 24.66
C SER A 221 -17.43 15.33 24.44
N GLU A 222 -16.67 14.26 24.70
CA GLU A 222 -15.33 14.12 24.10
C GLU A 222 -15.43 13.99 22.58
N ASP A 223 -14.49 14.63 21.88
CA ASP A 223 -14.40 14.64 20.43
C ASP A 223 -13.94 13.28 19.91
N THR A 224 -14.59 12.81 18.85
CA THR A 224 -14.24 11.56 18.18
C THR A 224 -14.20 11.80 16.68
N PRO A 225 -13.28 11.16 15.94
CA PRO A 225 -13.18 11.34 14.49
C PRO A 225 -14.54 11.22 13.79
N ALA A 226 -14.85 12.20 12.94
CA ALA A 226 -16.11 12.31 12.18
C ALA A 226 -17.41 12.38 13.02
N PHE A 227 -17.35 12.75 14.31
CA PHE A 227 -18.53 12.86 15.17
C PHE A 227 -19.59 13.81 14.61
N LEU A 228 -19.20 15.02 14.22
CA LEU A 228 -20.13 16.02 13.69
C LEU A 228 -20.82 15.54 12.39
N TYR A 229 -20.10 14.82 11.55
CA TYR A 229 -20.66 14.19 10.35
C TYR A 229 -21.76 13.17 10.71
N THR A 230 -21.45 12.22 11.60
CA THR A 230 -22.39 11.16 11.98
C THR A 230 -23.62 11.72 12.70
N LEU A 231 -23.44 12.72 13.56
CA LEU A 231 -24.51 13.44 14.24
C LEU A 231 -25.47 14.11 13.25
N THR A 232 -24.94 14.87 12.30
CA THR A 232 -25.75 15.66 11.37
C THR A 232 -26.43 14.80 10.31
N ASN A 233 -25.81 13.68 9.93
CA ASN A 233 -26.43 12.65 9.11
C ASN A 233 -27.62 11.99 9.84
N ALA A 234 -27.45 11.62 11.12
CA ALA A 234 -28.51 11.04 11.93
C ALA A 234 -29.73 11.98 12.09
N LEU A 235 -29.49 13.28 12.30
CA LEU A 235 -30.56 14.30 12.30
C LEU A 235 -31.30 14.33 10.95
N SER A 236 -30.54 14.34 9.86
CA SER A 236 -31.12 14.41 8.52
C SER A 236 -31.96 13.17 8.16
N LEU A 237 -31.58 11.98 8.62
CA LEU A 237 -32.36 10.73 8.44
C LEU A 237 -33.72 10.77 9.16
N GLN A 238 -33.83 11.52 10.25
CA GLN A 238 -35.09 11.72 10.98
C GLN A 238 -35.95 12.85 10.37
N GLY A 239 -35.54 13.42 9.23
CA GLY A 239 -36.23 14.55 8.60
C GLY A 239 -36.08 15.85 9.38
N ILE A 240 -34.98 16.03 10.10
CA ILE A 240 -34.69 17.24 10.86
C ILE A 240 -33.76 18.12 10.03
N SER A 241 -34.13 19.38 9.86
CA SER A 241 -33.34 20.39 9.14
C SER A 241 -32.59 21.25 10.14
N ILE A 242 -31.35 21.59 9.80
CA ILE A 242 -30.49 22.47 10.60
C ILE A 242 -30.67 23.90 10.08
N GLU A 243 -30.86 24.86 10.99
CA GLU A 243 -30.95 26.29 10.67
C GLU A 243 -29.66 27.03 11.00
N HIS A 244 -29.07 26.70 12.15
CA HIS A 244 -27.82 27.30 12.64
C HIS A 244 -27.04 26.30 13.47
N VAL A 245 -25.71 26.37 13.39
CA VAL A 245 -24.78 25.59 14.21
C VAL A 245 -23.68 26.50 14.73
N SER A 246 -23.37 26.35 16.01
CA SER A 246 -22.18 26.89 16.67
C SER A 246 -21.35 25.70 17.16
N ILE A 247 -20.14 25.55 16.61
CA ILE A 247 -19.22 24.44 16.89
C ILE A 247 -18.10 24.97 17.77
N ARG A 248 -17.80 24.25 18.86
CA ARG A 248 -16.69 24.63 19.74
C ARG A 248 -16.03 23.39 20.35
N THR A 249 -14.73 23.24 20.09
CA THR A 249 -13.92 22.17 20.66
C THR A 249 -12.84 22.78 21.56
N ILE A 250 -12.83 22.41 22.84
CA ILE A 250 -11.88 22.90 23.85
C ILE A 250 -11.16 21.71 24.47
N HIS A 251 -9.83 21.61 24.29
CA HIS A 251 -9.01 20.51 24.82
C HIS A 251 -9.55 19.10 24.49
N GLY A 252 -10.06 18.89 23.26
CA GLY A 252 -10.64 17.62 22.83
C GLY A 252 -12.07 17.36 23.33
N ARG A 253 -12.73 18.35 23.94
CA ARG A 253 -14.15 18.30 24.33
C ARG A 253 -15.00 19.20 23.43
N VAL A 254 -15.99 18.60 22.79
CA VAL A 254 -16.99 19.24 21.93
C VAL A 254 -18.11 19.84 22.80
N GLU A 255 -18.47 21.08 22.50
CA GLU A 255 -19.58 21.84 23.05
C GLU A 255 -20.36 22.50 21.91
N ASP A 256 -21.16 21.71 21.20
CA ASP A 256 -21.90 22.16 20.01
C ASP A 256 -23.32 22.60 20.36
N GLU A 257 -23.76 23.70 19.76
CA GLU A 257 -25.15 24.16 19.79
C GLU A 257 -25.75 24.15 18.38
N ILE A 258 -26.79 23.35 18.19
CA ILE A 258 -27.47 23.16 16.90
C ILE A 258 -28.93 23.62 17.05
N GLU A 259 -29.35 24.60 16.25
CA GLU A 259 -30.76 25.01 16.15
C GLU A 259 -31.41 24.26 14.98
N VAL A 260 -32.47 23.50 15.28
CA VAL A 260 -33.12 22.57 14.34
C VAL A 260 -34.63 22.80 14.22
N VAL A 261 -35.19 22.35 13.09
CA VAL A 261 -36.62 22.39 12.76
C VAL A 261 -37.09 21.09 12.08
N ASP A 262 -38.40 20.81 12.10
CA ASP A 262 -39.01 19.70 11.37
C ASP A 262 -39.00 19.95 9.84
N VAL A 263 -39.39 18.94 9.04
CA VAL A 263 -39.52 19.06 7.57
C VAL A 263 -40.42 20.22 7.11
N ARG A 264 -41.32 20.71 7.97
CA ARG A 264 -42.23 21.85 7.70
C ARG A 264 -41.66 23.19 8.17
N GLY A 265 -40.46 23.21 8.75
CA GLY A 265 -39.81 24.43 9.26
C GLY A 265 -40.34 24.90 10.61
N LYS A 266 -40.95 24.00 11.41
CA LYS A 266 -41.47 24.31 12.75
C LYS A 266 -40.61 23.67 13.84
N LYS A 267 -40.76 24.16 15.07
CA LYS A 267 -40.18 23.54 16.27
C LYS A 267 -40.61 22.07 16.40
N ILE A 268 -39.72 21.26 16.96
CA ILE A 268 -39.98 19.85 17.26
C ILE A 268 -40.62 19.78 18.65
N GLU A 269 -41.94 19.65 18.71
CA GLU A 269 -42.70 19.65 19.97
C GLU A 269 -42.98 18.23 20.52
N ASP A 270 -42.87 17.18 19.70
CA ASP A 270 -43.15 15.80 20.13
C ASP A 270 -41.99 15.24 20.98
N PRO A 271 -42.21 14.94 22.28
CA PRO A 271 -41.18 14.41 23.18
C PRO A 271 -40.62 13.05 22.73
N ASN A 272 -41.41 12.27 21.99
CA ASN A 272 -40.96 10.98 21.45
C ASN A 272 -39.95 11.18 20.31
N VAL A 273 -40.12 12.21 19.48
CA VAL A 273 -39.15 12.55 18.43
C VAL A 273 -37.82 12.95 19.05
N LEU A 274 -37.85 13.83 20.07
CA LEU A 274 -36.64 14.28 20.78
C LEU A 274 -35.90 13.13 21.45
N SER A 275 -36.63 12.21 22.10
CA SER A 275 -36.04 11.01 22.72
C SER A 275 -35.42 10.06 21.69
N ARG A 276 -36.05 9.87 20.52
CA ARG A 276 -35.50 9.05 19.42
C ARG A 276 -34.23 9.66 18.83
N VAL A 277 -34.19 10.98 18.64
CA VAL A 277 -33.01 11.70 18.17
C VAL A 277 -31.85 11.53 19.15
N LYS A 278 -32.10 11.74 20.44
CA LYS A 278 -31.11 11.54 21.50
C LYS A 278 -30.52 10.14 21.50
N LEU A 279 -31.37 9.12 21.43
CA LEU A 279 -30.95 7.71 21.38
C LEU A 279 -30.16 7.40 20.10
N SER A 280 -30.61 7.87 18.94
CA SER A 280 -29.91 7.66 17.67
C SER A 280 -28.50 8.25 17.69
N VAL A 281 -28.34 9.47 18.21
CA VAL A 281 -27.02 10.12 18.29
C VAL A 281 -26.08 9.37 19.24
N LEU A 282 -26.57 8.92 20.39
CA LEU A 282 -25.79 8.15 21.35
C LEU A 282 -25.29 6.85 20.74
N LEU A 283 -26.18 6.11 20.08
CA LEU A 283 -25.90 4.82 19.49
C LEU A 283 -24.96 4.91 18.28
N THR A 284 -25.21 5.87 17.38
CA THR A 284 -24.33 6.09 16.22
C THR A 284 -22.93 6.49 16.67
N LYS A 285 -22.80 7.32 17.72
CA LYS A 285 -21.48 7.66 18.28
C LYS A 285 -20.75 6.41 18.78
N GLN A 286 -21.42 5.57 19.55
CA GLN A 286 -20.82 4.35 20.08
C GLN A 286 -20.44 3.36 18.98
N PHE A 287 -21.29 3.22 17.96
CA PHE A 287 -21.06 2.33 16.82
C PHE A 287 -19.89 2.77 15.93
N THR A 288 -19.70 4.08 15.77
CA THR A 288 -18.62 4.66 14.94
C THR A 288 -17.23 4.18 15.38
N TYR A 289 -17.03 3.93 16.67
CA TYR A 289 -15.79 3.38 17.23
C TYR A 289 -15.44 1.99 16.69
N PHE A 290 -16.44 1.19 16.31
CA PHE A 290 -16.26 -0.18 15.85
C PHE A 290 -16.20 -0.32 14.32
N LEU A 291 -16.42 0.77 13.58
CA LEU A 291 -16.43 0.78 12.11
C LEU A 291 -15.10 0.34 11.50
N GLY A 292 -13.96 0.69 12.11
CA GLY A 292 -12.65 0.26 11.61
C GLY A 292 -12.46 -1.27 11.57
N LYS A 293 -13.29 -2.03 12.29
CA LYS A 293 -13.28 -3.51 12.32
C LYS A 293 -14.27 -4.16 11.35
N ALA A 294 -15.13 -3.37 10.69
CA ALA A 294 -16.09 -3.89 9.72
C ALA A 294 -15.41 -4.15 8.35
N PRO A 295 -15.74 -5.24 7.63
CA PRO A 295 -15.21 -5.49 6.29
C PRO A 295 -15.59 -4.39 5.29
N ASP A 296 -16.83 -3.91 5.41
CA ASP A 296 -17.37 -2.75 4.71
C ASP A 296 -17.98 -1.79 5.76
N PRO A 297 -17.22 -0.77 6.21
CA PRO A 297 -17.69 0.15 7.23
C PRO A 297 -18.83 1.06 6.75
N TYR A 298 -18.89 1.39 5.46
CA TYR A 298 -19.98 2.20 4.90
C TYR A 298 -21.30 1.45 5.03
N VAL A 299 -21.33 0.22 4.53
CA VAL A 299 -22.51 -0.63 4.58
C VAL A 299 -22.89 -0.93 6.03
N ALA A 300 -21.91 -1.12 6.92
CA ALA A 300 -22.15 -1.31 8.35
C ALA A 300 -22.88 -0.11 8.99
N LEU A 301 -22.37 1.11 8.77
CA LEU A 301 -22.95 2.34 9.33
C LEU A 301 -24.36 2.58 8.79
N HIS A 302 -24.54 2.50 7.47
CA HIS A 302 -25.83 2.74 6.84
C HIS A 302 -26.92 1.77 7.36
N ARG A 303 -26.59 0.48 7.46
CA ARG A 303 -27.51 -0.54 7.97
C ARG A 303 -27.80 -0.38 9.46
N PHE A 304 -26.80 0.04 10.23
CA PHE A 304 -26.98 0.30 11.64
C PHE A 304 -27.95 1.46 11.86
N GLU A 305 -27.82 2.54 11.09
CA GLU A 305 -28.74 3.68 11.14
C GLU A 305 -30.18 3.27 10.76
N GLN A 306 -30.35 2.42 9.74
CA GLN A 306 -31.65 1.84 9.39
C GLN A 306 -32.23 1.00 10.54
N LEU A 307 -31.40 0.13 11.15
CA LEU A 307 -31.79 -0.70 12.29
C LEU A 307 -32.27 0.14 13.47
N VAL A 308 -31.51 1.18 13.84
CA VAL A 308 -31.87 2.10 14.94
C VAL A 308 -33.18 2.82 14.62
N GLY A 309 -33.38 3.26 13.38
CA GLY A 309 -34.62 3.89 12.93
C GLY A 309 -35.86 3.00 13.08
N ASP A 310 -35.74 1.71 12.79
CA ASP A 310 -36.82 0.73 12.88
C ASP A 310 -37.05 0.23 14.32
N VAL A 311 -35.99 -0.08 15.06
CA VAL A 311 -36.05 -0.54 16.47
C VAL A 311 -36.74 0.49 17.37
N LEU A 312 -36.48 1.77 17.15
CA LEU A 312 -37.11 2.86 17.92
C LEU A 312 -38.63 2.98 17.68
N ARG A 313 -39.18 2.29 16.67
CA ARG A 313 -40.62 2.23 16.37
C ARG A 313 -41.32 1.00 16.98
N LEU A 314 -40.57 0.00 17.44
CA LEU A 314 -41.10 -1.26 18.00
C LEU A 314 -41.59 -1.11 19.46
N PRO A 315 -42.47 -2.02 19.93
CA PRO A 315 -42.95 -2.05 21.32
C PRO A 315 -41.93 -2.58 22.34
N GLU A 316 -41.01 -3.49 21.96
CA GLU A 316 -40.00 -4.10 22.86
C GLU A 316 -38.69 -3.28 22.98
N ARG A 317 -38.80 -1.98 23.27
CA ARG A 317 -37.64 -1.05 23.23
C ARG A 317 -36.55 -1.35 24.26
N GLY A 318 -36.91 -1.89 25.43
CA GLY A 318 -35.97 -2.07 26.55
C GLY A 318 -34.84 -3.07 26.25
N GLN A 319 -35.15 -4.22 25.66
CA GLN A 319 -34.15 -5.27 25.41
C GLN A 319 -33.16 -4.90 24.30
N TRP A 320 -33.62 -4.17 23.30
CA TRP A 320 -32.75 -3.62 22.26
C TRP A 320 -31.76 -2.60 22.84
N MET A 321 -32.22 -1.78 23.79
CA MET A 321 -31.36 -0.81 24.46
C MET A 321 -30.27 -1.48 25.30
N ASP A 322 -30.57 -2.59 25.97
CA ASP A 322 -29.57 -3.36 26.71
C ASP A 322 -28.50 -3.95 25.77
N LEU A 323 -28.90 -4.49 24.61
CA LEU A 323 -27.98 -5.01 23.60
C LEU A 323 -27.09 -3.90 23.01
N LEU A 324 -27.70 -2.78 22.63
CA LEU A 324 -27.00 -1.66 22.01
C LEU A 324 -26.13 -0.88 23.00
N SER A 325 -26.29 -1.11 24.31
CA SER A 325 -25.42 -0.57 25.36
C SER A 325 -24.18 -1.44 25.61
N ASN A 326 -24.10 -2.65 25.03
CA ASN A 326 -22.96 -3.56 25.20
C ASN A 326 -21.89 -3.32 24.10
N PRO A 327 -20.65 -2.91 24.46
CA PRO A 327 -19.57 -2.66 23.50
C PRO A 327 -19.21 -3.85 22.61
N HIS A 328 -19.23 -5.07 23.16
CA HIS A 328 -18.95 -6.28 22.38
C HIS A 328 -20.06 -6.52 21.34
N ALA A 329 -21.32 -6.37 21.75
CA ALA A 329 -22.46 -6.53 20.83
C ALA A 329 -22.42 -5.50 19.68
N LEU A 330 -22.06 -4.25 19.96
CA LEU A 330 -21.87 -3.23 18.91
C LEU A 330 -20.72 -3.56 17.96
N GLN A 331 -19.61 -4.10 18.48
CA GLN A 331 -18.50 -4.54 17.64
C GLN A 331 -18.91 -5.65 16.67
N ASP A 332 -19.64 -6.64 17.15
CA ASP A 332 -20.05 -7.78 16.35
C ASP A 332 -21.20 -7.44 15.41
N LEU A 333 -22.06 -6.50 15.80
CA LEU A 333 -23.03 -5.88 14.92
C LEU A 333 -22.33 -5.12 13.79
N ALA A 334 -21.26 -4.37 14.07
CA ALA A 334 -20.49 -3.68 13.02
C ALA A 334 -19.90 -4.65 12.00
N ARG A 335 -19.34 -5.78 12.46
CA ARG A 335 -18.91 -6.86 11.57
C ARG A 335 -20.06 -7.43 10.77
N LEU A 336 -21.15 -7.83 11.42
CA LEU A 336 -22.30 -8.46 10.76
C LEU A 336 -22.89 -7.56 9.67
N LEU A 337 -23.15 -6.29 10.01
CA LEU A 337 -23.76 -5.32 9.11
C LEU A 337 -22.84 -4.99 7.93
N GLY A 338 -21.53 -4.91 8.15
CA GLY A 338 -20.53 -4.72 7.09
C GLY A 338 -20.18 -5.99 6.31
N THR A 339 -20.73 -7.15 6.67
CA THR A 339 -20.33 -8.43 6.06
C THR A 339 -21.21 -8.84 4.90
N SER A 340 -22.54 -8.73 4.88
CA SER A 340 -23.26 -9.37 3.77
C SER A 340 -24.61 -8.75 3.47
N ASP A 341 -24.81 -8.39 2.21
CA ASP A 341 -26.10 -8.00 1.65
C ASP A 341 -27.13 -9.11 1.82
N PHE A 342 -26.71 -10.37 1.60
CA PHE A 342 -27.58 -11.53 1.80
C PHE A 342 -28.09 -11.62 3.23
N LEU A 343 -27.20 -11.43 4.20
CA LEU A 343 -27.58 -11.53 5.59
C LEU A 343 -28.37 -10.33 6.06
N TRP A 344 -28.08 -9.13 5.54
CA TRP A 344 -28.85 -7.95 5.88
C TRP A 344 -30.30 -8.05 5.41
N GLU A 345 -30.54 -8.51 4.18
CA GLU A 345 -31.91 -8.73 3.73
C GLU A 345 -32.62 -9.82 4.53
N ASP A 346 -31.89 -10.85 4.95
CA ASP A 346 -32.42 -11.90 5.82
C ASP A 346 -32.70 -11.38 7.23
N PHE A 347 -31.88 -10.46 7.72
CA PHE A 347 -32.01 -9.75 8.98
C PHE A 347 -33.26 -8.84 9.00
N ILE A 348 -33.53 -8.10 7.92
CA ILE A 348 -34.75 -7.28 7.79
C ILE A 348 -36.01 -8.17 7.68
N ARG A 349 -35.93 -9.31 6.99
CA ARG A 349 -37.08 -10.20 6.75
C ARG A 349 -37.48 -11.01 7.97
N LEU A 350 -36.52 -11.37 8.84
CA LEU A 350 -36.85 -11.84 10.17
C LEU A 350 -37.52 -10.67 10.88
N GLN A 351 -38.83 -10.78 11.14
CA GLN A 351 -39.57 -9.77 11.90
C GLN A 351 -38.72 -9.42 13.12
N TYR A 352 -38.36 -8.14 13.30
CA TYR A 352 -37.37 -7.69 14.30
C TYR A 352 -37.63 -8.26 15.72
N GLU A 353 -38.88 -8.63 16.02
CA GLU A 353 -39.35 -9.34 17.22
C GLU A 353 -38.70 -10.74 17.43
N THR A 354 -38.32 -11.45 16.37
CA THR A 354 -37.67 -12.78 16.42
C THR A 354 -36.16 -12.73 16.45
N LEU A 355 -35.57 -11.57 16.17
CA LEU A 355 -34.14 -11.43 15.95
C LEU A 355 -33.35 -11.27 17.27
N LEU A 356 -33.90 -10.53 18.24
CA LEU A 356 -33.32 -10.33 19.58
C LEU A 356 -33.07 -11.66 20.33
N PRO A 357 -34.06 -12.58 20.41
CA PRO A 357 -33.85 -13.89 21.03
C PRO A 357 -32.80 -14.75 20.32
N MET A 358 -32.63 -14.58 19.00
CA MET A 358 -31.63 -15.31 18.21
C MET A 358 -30.21 -14.75 18.39
N LEU A 359 -30.07 -13.46 18.71
CA LEU A 359 -28.79 -12.84 19.05
C LEU A 359 -28.40 -13.05 20.52
N LYS A 360 -29.31 -13.49 21.39
CA LYS A 360 -29.05 -13.70 22.81
C LYS A 360 -27.93 -14.72 23.13
N PRO A 361 -27.80 -15.88 22.47
CA PRO A 361 -26.70 -16.82 22.72
C PRO A 361 -25.31 -16.20 22.51
N PHE A 362 -25.21 -15.22 21.61
CA PHE A 362 -23.99 -14.48 21.32
C PHE A 362 -23.54 -13.59 22.48
N LEU A 363 -24.50 -12.92 23.13
CA LEU A 363 -24.26 -12.10 24.33
C LEU A 363 -23.71 -12.94 25.50
N GLU A 364 -23.91 -14.26 25.44
CA GLU A 364 -23.47 -15.24 26.43
C GLU A 364 -22.23 -16.05 25.96
N GLY A 365 -21.68 -15.76 24.78
CA GLY A 365 -20.49 -16.44 24.23
C GLY A 365 -20.73 -17.83 23.63
N HIS A 366 -21.98 -18.16 23.29
CA HIS A 366 -22.37 -19.47 22.73
C HIS A 366 -22.51 -19.45 21.20
N ARG A 367 -22.48 -20.64 20.58
CA ARG A 367 -22.77 -20.82 19.14
C ARG A 367 -24.26 -20.59 18.85
N PHE A 368 -24.56 -20.03 17.69
CA PHE A 368 -25.92 -19.82 17.18
C PHE A 368 -26.54 -21.13 16.68
N SER A 369 -25.78 -21.90 15.91
CA SER A 369 -26.28 -23.17 15.37
C SER A 369 -26.08 -24.31 16.37
N GLU A 370 -27.14 -25.06 16.59
CA GLU A 370 -27.08 -26.27 17.41
C GLU A 370 -26.27 -27.39 16.72
N PRO A 371 -25.79 -28.39 17.48
CA PRO A 371 -25.01 -29.50 16.91
C PRO A 371 -25.75 -30.26 15.79
N VAL A 372 -25.04 -30.52 14.69
CA VAL A 372 -25.60 -31.14 13.47
C VAL A 372 -26.10 -32.57 13.67
N ASP A 373 -25.60 -33.26 14.68
CA ASP A 373 -25.99 -34.61 15.10
C ASP A 373 -27.47 -34.70 15.53
N GLN A 374 -28.03 -33.61 16.04
CA GLN A 374 -29.45 -33.55 16.42
C GLN A 374 -30.36 -33.01 15.30
N LEU A 375 -29.78 -32.54 14.19
CA LEU A 375 -30.51 -31.82 13.14
C LEU A 375 -31.64 -32.64 12.52
N SER A 376 -31.40 -33.94 12.28
CA SER A 376 -32.43 -34.85 11.75
C SER A 376 -33.63 -34.98 12.68
N GLN A 377 -33.37 -35.12 13.99
CA GLN A 377 -34.42 -35.27 15.00
C GLN A 377 -35.21 -33.98 15.15
N ARG A 378 -34.54 -32.82 15.15
CA ARG A 378 -35.19 -31.50 15.22
C ARG A 378 -36.08 -31.25 14.01
N LEU A 379 -35.60 -31.59 12.81
CA LEU A 379 -36.38 -31.49 11.57
C LEU A 379 -37.62 -32.38 11.60
N ARG A 380 -37.47 -33.64 12.04
CA ARG A 380 -38.60 -34.57 12.22
C ARG A 380 -39.62 -34.04 13.22
N ASN A 381 -39.16 -33.51 14.35
CA ASN A 381 -40.03 -32.92 15.36
C ASN A 381 -40.77 -31.68 14.85
N ALA A 382 -40.12 -30.85 14.03
CA ALA A 382 -40.73 -29.65 13.46
C ALA A 382 -41.90 -29.95 12.51
N ILE A 383 -41.90 -31.13 11.87
CA ILE A 383 -42.92 -31.57 10.91
C ILE A 383 -43.97 -32.50 11.55
N LYS A 384 -43.64 -33.11 12.70
CA LYS A 384 -44.49 -34.09 13.38
C LYS A 384 -45.89 -33.52 13.68
N GLY A 385 -46.93 -34.30 13.38
CA GLY A 385 -48.33 -33.95 13.66
C GLY A 385 -49.00 -33.06 12.60
N ILE A 386 -48.29 -32.64 11.56
CA ILE A 386 -48.84 -31.86 10.44
C ILE A 386 -49.36 -32.82 9.36
N ASN A 387 -50.65 -32.78 9.07
CA ASN A 387 -51.30 -33.69 8.12
C ASN A 387 -51.49 -33.11 6.71
N LYS A 388 -51.38 -31.78 6.54
CA LYS A 388 -51.53 -31.10 5.25
C LYS A 388 -50.17 -30.95 4.56
N LEU A 389 -50.09 -31.38 3.29
CA LEU A 389 -48.85 -31.39 2.50
C LEU A 389 -48.24 -30.00 2.33
N GLU A 390 -49.07 -28.98 2.05
CA GLU A 390 -48.61 -27.59 1.90
C GLU A 390 -48.01 -27.04 3.19
N GLU A 391 -48.57 -27.41 4.34
CA GLU A 391 -48.08 -26.97 5.64
C GLU A 391 -46.77 -27.68 6.02
N GLN A 392 -46.64 -28.97 5.68
CA GLN A 392 -45.36 -29.68 5.80
C GLN A 392 -44.27 -29.03 4.93
N ARG A 393 -44.61 -28.65 3.69
CA ARG A 393 -43.71 -27.94 2.78
C ARG A 393 -43.30 -26.57 3.34
N ARG A 394 -44.25 -25.79 3.87
CA ARG A 394 -43.96 -24.49 4.50
C ARG A 394 -43.00 -24.67 5.68
N ARG A 395 -43.30 -25.62 6.57
CA ARG A 395 -42.52 -25.84 7.79
C ARG A 395 -41.11 -26.38 7.53
N LEU A 396 -40.95 -27.23 6.51
CA LEU A 396 -39.64 -27.69 6.04
C LEU A 396 -38.76 -26.52 5.59
N ASN A 397 -39.31 -25.59 4.80
CA ASN A 397 -38.55 -24.45 4.29
C ASN A 397 -38.25 -23.42 5.38
N GLU A 398 -39.18 -23.17 6.31
CA GLU A 398 -38.92 -22.33 7.49
C GLU A 398 -37.77 -22.87 8.35
N PHE A 399 -37.74 -24.19 8.59
CA PHE A 399 -36.65 -24.83 9.32
C PHE A 399 -35.32 -24.71 8.55
N LYS A 400 -35.33 -25.03 7.25
CA LYS A 400 -34.16 -24.92 6.38
C LYS A 400 -33.57 -23.50 6.42
N ASP A 401 -34.39 -22.49 6.16
CA ASP A 401 -33.92 -21.10 6.06
C ASP A 401 -33.39 -20.58 7.40
N ARG A 402 -34.02 -20.96 8.52
CA ARG A 402 -33.53 -20.65 9.86
C ARG A 402 -32.16 -21.27 10.13
N GLU A 403 -31.98 -22.55 9.81
CA GLU A 403 -30.72 -23.25 10.08
C GLU A 403 -29.59 -22.75 9.16
N ILE A 404 -29.87 -22.43 7.88
CA ILE A 404 -28.88 -21.77 7.00
C ILE A 404 -28.40 -20.47 7.64
N PHE A 405 -29.32 -19.62 8.08
CA PHE A 405 -29.00 -18.34 8.71
C PHE A 405 -28.12 -18.50 9.96
N LEU A 406 -28.46 -19.44 10.86
CA LEU A 406 -27.68 -19.70 12.08
C LEU A 406 -26.27 -20.23 11.78
N ILE A 407 -26.15 -21.11 10.78
CA ILE A 407 -24.85 -21.66 10.34
C ILE A 407 -23.98 -20.55 9.74
N ASP A 408 -24.58 -19.66 8.95
CA ASP A 408 -23.89 -18.55 8.31
C ASP A 408 -23.41 -17.50 9.34
N LEU A 409 -24.24 -17.18 10.33
CA LEU A 409 -23.88 -16.32 11.46
C LEU A 409 -22.69 -16.86 12.25
N ASP A 410 -22.70 -18.16 12.57
CA ASP A 410 -21.61 -18.82 13.29
C ASP A 410 -20.27 -18.63 12.56
N HIS A 411 -20.22 -18.78 11.24
CA HIS A 411 -18.99 -18.64 10.47
C HIS A 411 -18.50 -17.19 10.37
N ILE A 412 -19.41 -16.22 10.24
CA ILE A 412 -19.06 -14.80 10.08
C ILE A 412 -18.55 -14.17 11.37
N LEU A 413 -19.22 -14.49 12.47
CA LEU A 413 -18.88 -13.92 13.77
C LEU A 413 -17.70 -14.64 14.43
N ASN A 414 -17.31 -15.81 13.92
CA ASN A 414 -16.13 -16.55 14.36
C ASN A 414 -15.13 -16.72 13.20
N PRO A 415 -14.38 -15.66 12.84
CA PRO A 415 -13.46 -15.66 11.69
C PRO A 415 -12.41 -16.78 11.71
N GLU A 416 -11.97 -17.20 12.90
CA GLU A 416 -11.05 -18.34 13.09
C GLU A 416 -11.62 -19.70 12.63
N THR A 417 -12.92 -19.76 12.30
CA THR A 417 -13.57 -20.99 11.90
C THR A 417 -13.29 -21.30 10.43
N ASP A 418 -12.60 -22.41 10.20
CA ASP A 418 -12.33 -22.91 8.86
C ASP A 418 -13.61 -23.11 8.02
N PHE A 419 -13.59 -22.65 6.77
CA PHE A 419 -14.64 -22.88 5.77
C PHE A 419 -15.11 -24.34 5.68
N ARG A 420 -14.22 -25.31 5.92
CA ARG A 420 -14.58 -26.74 5.96
C ARG A 420 -15.69 -27.04 6.97
N VAL A 421 -15.73 -26.32 8.09
CA VAL A 421 -16.78 -26.44 9.11
C VAL A 421 -18.11 -25.95 8.55
N LEU A 422 -18.12 -24.77 7.90
CA LEU A 422 -19.30 -24.23 7.23
C LEU A 422 -19.83 -25.22 6.17
N ALA A 423 -18.94 -25.67 5.29
CA ALA A 423 -19.29 -26.57 4.20
C ALA A 423 -19.89 -27.89 4.69
N ARG A 424 -19.31 -28.48 5.73
CA ARG A 424 -19.84 -29.70 6.36
C ARG A 424 -21.23 -29.47 6.93
N ARG A 425 -21.45 -28.38 7.67
CA ARG A 425 -22.75 -28.08 8.30
C ARG A 425 -23.85 -27.87 7.26
N LEU A 426 -23.58 -27.05 6.24
CA LEU A 426 -24.52 -26.82 5.14
C LEU A 426 -24.82 -28.11 4.37
N THR A 427 -23.82 -28.96 4.14
CA THR A 427 -24.01 -30.26 3.47
C THR A 427 -24.92 -31.17 4.28
N VAL A 428 -24.68 -31.32 5.59
CA VAL A 428 -25.53 -32.16 6.47
C VAL A 428 -26.96 -31.62 6.54
N LEU A 429 -27.14 -30.29 6.58
CA LEU A 429 -28.48 -29.69 6.49
C LEU A 429 -29.16 -30.04 5.17
N ALA A 430 -28.47 -29.87 4.04
CA ALA A 430 -28.98 -30.22 2.72
C ALA A 430 -29.39 -31.70 2.63
N GLU A 431 -28.59 -32.63 3.17
CA GLU A 431 -28.91 -34.05 3.19
C GLU A 431 -30.23 -34.32 3.94
N ASN A 432 -30.37 -33.76 5.13
CA ASN A 432 -31.56 -33.96 5.95
C ASN A 432 -32.81 -33.36 5.32
N VAL A 433 -32.70 -32.17 4.72
CA VAL A 433 -33.80 -31.51 4.02
C VAL A 433 -34.24 -32.30 2.79
N VAL A 434 -33.29 -32.77 1.97
CA VAL A 434 -33.57 -33.58 0.77
C VAL A 434 -34.20 -34.91 1.15
N ASN A 435 -33.67 -35.59 2.18
CA ASN A 435 -34.23 -36.84 2.67
C ASN A 435 -35.66 -36.67 3.18
N MET A 436 -35.90 -35.65 4.00
CA MET A 436 -37.24 -35.36 4.51
C MET A 436 -38.23 -35.02 3.39
N ALA A 437 -37.82 -34.19 2.41
CA ALA A 437 -38.63 -33.86 1.25
C ALA A 437 -38.99 -35.11 0.43
N ALA A 438 -38.03 -36.01 0.21
CA ALA A 438 -38.24 -37.26 -0.52
C ALA A 438 -39.13 -38.24 0.26
N GLU A 439 -38.94 -38.37 1.58
CA GLU A 439 -39.79 -39.20 2.46
C GLU A 439 -41.26 -38.73 2.41
N LEU A 440 -41.50 -37.42 2.52
CA LEU A 440 -42.84 -36.84 2.45
C LEU A 440 -43.47 -37.01 1.07
N ALA A 441 -42.70 -36.77 0.00
CA ALA A 441 -43.16 -36.95 -1.37
C ALA A 441 -43.49 -38.42 -1.68
N TYR A 442 -42.66 -39.36 -1.22
CA TYR A 442 -42.88 -40.80 -1.39
C TYR A 442 -44.14 -41.25 -0.64
N ALA A 443 -44.29 -40.88 0.63
CA ALA A 443 -45.49 -41.22 1.42
C ALA A 443 -46.79 -40.69 0.78
N HIS A 444 -46.74 -39.48 0.21
CA HIS A 444 -47.87 -38.90 -0.51
C HIS A 444 -48.22 -39.68 -1.78
N LEU A 445 -47.22 -40.08 -2.58
CA LEU A 445 -47.43 -40.85 -3.81
C LEU A 445 -47.90 -42.28 -3.52
N VAL A 446 -47.32 -42.95 -2.52
CA VAL A 446 -47.74 -44.30 -2.11
C VAL A 446 -49.20 -44.32 -1.65
N LYS A 447 -49.65 -43.29 -0.93
CA LYS A 447 -51.06 -43.18 -0.50
C LYS A 447 -52.03 -43.13 -1.68
N ARG A 448 -51.58 -42.63 -2.84
CA ARG A 448 -52.42 -42.45 -4.04
C ARG A 448 -52.30 -43.59 -5.04
N PHE A 449 -51.08 -43.99 -5.38
CA PHE A 449 -50.81 -44.93 -6.47
C PHE A 449 -50.39 -46.32 -5.98
N GLY A 450 -50.22 -46.53 -4.67
CA GLY A 450 -49.64 -47.73 -4.09
C GLY A 450 -48.11 -47.73 -4.11
N ARG A 451 -47.51 -48.82 -3.61
CA ARG A 451 -46.06 -49.02 -3.60
C ARG A 451 -45.57 -49.48 -4.98
N PRO A 452 -44.44 -48.97 -5.49
CA PRO A 452 -43.87 -49.43 -6.74
C PRO A 452 -43.36 -50.87 -6.60
N ARG A 453 -43.78 -51.76 -7.50
CA ARG A 453 -43.38 -53.17 -7.54
C ARG A 453 -42.51 -53.45 -8.75
N THR A 454 -41.58 -54.38 -8.60
CA THR A 454 -40.79 -54.95 -9.70
C THR A 454 -41.57 -56.04 -10.43
N ALA A 455 -41.07 -56.51 -11.57
CA ALA A 455 -41.64 -57.65 -12.27
C ALA A 455 -41.69 -58.96 -11.42
N ALA A 456 -40.88 -59.04 -10.36
CA ALA A 456 -40.86 -60.15 -9.40
C ALA A 456 -41.67 -59.88 -8.12
N ASP A 457 -42.54 -58.87 -8.13
CA ASP A 457 -43.40 -58.43 -7.00
C ASP A 457 -42.65 -57.96 -5.72
N LEU A 458 -41.34 -57.73 -5.84
CA LEU A 458 -40.55 -57.06 -4.81
C LEU A 458 -40.81 -55.55 -4.86
N GLU A 459 -40.76 -54.86 -3.72
CA GLU A 459 -40.85 -53.39 -3.68
C GLU A 459 -39.63 -52.77 -4.38
N ALA A 460 -39.89 -51.93 -5.39
CA ALA A 460 -38.84 -51.20 -6.09
C ALA A 460 -38.34 -50.06 -5.20
N THR A 461 -37.07 -50.15 -4.80
CA THR A 461 -36.42 -49.11 -3.98
C THR A 461 -35.78 -48.03 -4.83
N PHE A 462 -35.46 -46.88 -4.23
CA PHE A 462 -34.73 -45.77 -4.86
C PHE A 462 -33.59 -45.25 -3.96
N ALA A 463 -32.58 -44.65 -4.58
CA ALA A 463 -31.44 -44.01 -3.93
C ALA A 463 -31.30 -42.57 -4.42
N ILE A 464 -30.93 -41.68 -3.51
CA ILE A 464 -30.62 -40.27 -3.79
C ILE A 464 -29.11 -40.09 -3.68
N LEU A 465 -28.50 -39.57 -4.74
CA LEU A 465 -27.07 -39.42 -4.88
C LEU A 465 -26.72 -37.94 -5.03
N GLY A 466 -25.80 -37.46 -4.20
CA GLY A 466 -25.24 -36.11 -4.31
C GLY A 466 -24.09 -36.09 -5.30
N LEU A 467 -24.07 -35.09 -6.18
CA LEU A 467 -23.01 -34.81 -7.16
C LEU A 467 -22.40 -33.43 -6.86
N GLY A 468 -21.43 -32.99 -7.67
CA GLY A 468 -20.94 -31.61 -7.59
C GLY A 468 -20.45 -31.22 -6.19
N LYS A 469 -20.87 -30.05 -5.69
CA LYS A 469 -20.46 -29.57 -4.36
C LYS A 469 -21.16 -30.34 -3.24
N MET A 470 -22.39 -30.79 -3.48
CA MET A 470 -23.14 -31.61 -2.53
C MET A 470 -22.43 -32.94 -2.26
N GLY A 471 -22.03 -33.62 -3.33
CA GLY A 471 -21.28 -34.87 -3.28
C GLY A 471 -19.90 -34.70 -2.64
N GLY A 472 -19.18 -33.62 -2.98
CA GLY A 472 -17.89 -33.30 -2.39
C GLY A 472 -17.90 -32.75 -0.95
N ALA A 473 -19.08 -32.61 -0.33
CA ALA A 473 -19.26 -31.95 0.97
C ALA A 473 -18.63 -30.54 1.05
N ALA A 474 -18.80 -29.78 -0.03
CA ALA A 474 -18.16 -28.49 -0.27
C ALA A 474 -19.18 -27.38 -0.59
N LEU A 475 -20.38 -27.47 0.01
CA LEU A 475 -21.37 -26.40 -0.06
C LEU A 475 -20.85 -25.12 0.61
N GLY A 476 -21.35 -23.98 0.19
CA GLY A 476 -21.05 -22.66 0.75
C GLY A 476 -22.24 -21.73 0.52
N TYR A 477 -22.14 -20.47 0.95
CA TYR A 477 -23.22 -19.48 0.98
C TYR A 477 -24.16 -19.45 -0.24
N ALA A 478 -23.60 -19.52 -1.45
CA ALA A 478 -24.35 -19.52 -2.70
C ALA A 478 -24.13 -20.81 -3.49
N SER A 479 -24.62 -21.93 -2.93
CA SER A 479 -24.52 -23.24 -3.59
C SER A 479 -25.86 -23.88 -3.94
N ASP A 480 -25.98 -24.24 -5.21
CA ASP A 480 -26.92 -25.26 -5.69
C ASP A 480 -26.63 -26.63 -5.05
N ILE A 481 -27.65 -27.50 -5.05
CA ILE A 481 -27.59 -28.89 -4.61
C ILE A 481 -27.73 -29.77 -5.86
N GLU A 482 -26.61 -30.35 -6.31
CA GLU A 482 -26.63 -31.24 -7.47
C GLU A 482 -27.04 -32.66 -7.06
N LEU A 483 -28.16 -33.17 -7.61
CA LEU A 483 -28.75 -34.46 -7.23
C LEU A 483 -28.97 -35.39 -8.44
N LEU A 484 -28.92 -36.69 -8.17
CA LEU A 484 -29.31 -37.77 -9.08
C LEU A 484 -30.14 -38.81 -8.32
N PHE A 485 -31.28 -39.20 -8.90
CA PHE A 485 -32.16 -40.23 -8.35
C PHE A 485 -32.05 -41.50 -9.19
N VAL A 486 -31.80 -42.63 -8.54
CA VAL A 486 -31.72 -43.95 -9.18
C VAL A 486 -32.69 -44.90 -8.52
N TYR A 487 -33.55 -45.57 -9.29
CA TYR A 487 -34.43 -46.62 -8.79
C TYR A 487 -34.00 -48.01 -9.26
N SER A 488 -34.34 -49.04 -8.47
CA SER A 488 -33.85 -50.41 -8.61
C SER A 488 -34.25 -51.07 -9.93
N ASP A 489 -35.55 -51.13 -10.24
CA ASP A 489 -36.07 -51.88 -11.38
C ASP A 489 -37.38 -51.29 -11.94
N ASN A 490 -37.66 -51.62 -13.20
CA ASN A 490 -38.91 -51.29 -13.88
C ASN A 490 -40.08 -52.15 -13.33
N GLY A 491 -41.30 -51.68 -13.53
CA GLY A 491 -42.53 -52.33 -13.06
C GLY A 491 -43.66 -51.32 -12.89
N SER A 492 -44.62 -51.61 -12.02
CA SER A 492 -45.81 -50.77 -11.80
C SER A 492 -46.19 -50.73 -10.32
N THR A 493 -46.97 -49.72 -9.93
CA THR A 493 -47.43 -49.58 -8.54
C THR A 493 -48.61 -50.50 -8.22
N ASP A 494 -48.74 -50.93 -6.96
CA ASP A 494 -49.76 -51.90 -6.50
C ASP A 494 -51.07 -51.29 -5.99
N GLY A 495 -51.32 -49.99 -6.24
CA GLY A 495 -52.53 -49.29 -5.81
C GLY A 495 -53.66 -49.31 -6.84
N GLU A 496 -54.80 -48.73 -6.46
CA GLU A 496 -56.01 -48.69 -7.32
C GLU A 496 -55.78 -47.88 -8.62
N GLU A 497 -55.04 -46.77 -8.55
CA GLU A 497 -54.54 -46.02 -9.71
C GLU A 497 -53.11 -46.48 -10.07
N SER A 498 -52.94 -47.68 -10.63
CA SER A 498 -51.60 -48.21 -10.95
C SER A 498 -50.91 -47.39 -12.06
N ILE A 499 -49.65 -47.01 -11.84
CA ILE A 499 -48.78 -46.31 -12.82
C ILE A 499 -47.43 -47.02 -12.95
N GLU A 500 -46.71 -46.77 -14.04
CA GLU A 500 -45.37 -47.32 -14.23
C GLU A 500 -44.37 -46.74 -13.21
N ASN A 501 -43.38 -47.55 -12.79
CA ASN A 501 -42.33 -47.12 -11.87
C ASN A 501 -41.56 -45.90 -12.41
N ALA A 502 -41.30 -45.84 -13.71
CA ALA A 502 -40.64 -44.69 -14.34
C ALA A 502 -41.42 -43.39 -14.10
N GLU A 503 -42.75 -43.44 -14.27
CA GLU A 503 -43.63 -42.30 -13.99
C GLU A 503 -43.71 -41.99 -12.48
N PHE A 504 -43.83 -43.02 -11.63
CA PHE A 504 -43.88 -42.85 -10.18
C PHE A 504 -42.64 -42.14 -9.65
N PHE A 505 -41.44 -42.58 -10.05
CA PHE A 505 -40.19 -41.98 -9.59
C PHE A 505 -39.93 -40.62 -10.23
N ASP A 506 -40.36 -40.37 -11.47
CA ASP A 506 -40.32 -39.01 -12.04
C ASP A 506 -41.21 -38.03 -11.26
N ARG A 507 -42.40 -38.47 -10.84
CA ARG A 507 -43.28 -37.71 -9.95
C ARG A 507 -42.66 -37.52 -8.57
N LEU A 508 -41.96 -38.53 -8.03
CA LEU A 508 -41.24 -38.43 -6.76
C LEU A 508 -40.18 -37.33 -6.81
N VAL A 509 -39.35 -37.32 -7.85
CA VAL A 509 -38.30 -36.30 -8.02
C VAL A 509 -38.91 -34.93 -8.19
N ARG A 510 -39.94 -34.79 -9.04
CA ARG A 510 -40.65 -33.54 -9.24
C ARG A 510 -41.24 -33.01 -7.93
N ASN A 511 -41.93 -33.84 -7.17
CA ASN A 511 -42.49 -33.46 -5.89
C ASN A 511 -41.38 -33.05 -4.91
N THR A 512 -40.32 -33.87 -4.78
CA THR A 512 -39.18 -33.58 -3.90
C THR A 512 -38.54 -32.23 -4.21
N THR A 513 -38.30 -31.93 -5.49
CA THR A 513 -37.75 -30.63 -5.91
C THR A 513 -38.70 -29.48 -5.64
N GLN A 514 -40.02 -29.66 -5.84
CA GLN A 514 -41.00 -28.63 -5.50
C GLN A 514 -41.10 -28.39 -3.98
N PHE A 515 -40.92 -29.43 -3.16
CA PHE A 515 -40.90 -29.32 -1.71
C PHE A 515 -39.81 -28.38 -1.20
N ILE A 516 -38.67 -28.34 -1.88
CA ILE A 516 -37.52 -27.51 -1.50
C ILE A 516 -37.61 -26.20 -2.26
N GLN A 517 -37.88 -25.11 -1.55
CA GLN A 517 -37.93 -23.77 -2.14
C GLN A 517 -36.59 -23.08 -1.95
N ALA A 518 -35.95 -22.74 -3.06
CA ALA A 518 -34.82 -21.84 -3.07
C ALA A 518 -35.34 -20.42 -2.79
N LYS A 519 -34.77 -19.76 -1.78
CA LYS A 519 -35.13 -18.39 -1.42
C LYS A 519 -34.73 -17.39 -2.52
N ARG A 520 -33.63 -17.69 -3.23
CA ARG A 520 -33.04 -16.92 -4.32
C ARG A 520 -32.29 -17.86 -5.27
N GLU A 521 -31.96 -17.36 -6.45
CA GLU A 521 -31.15 -18.10 -7.41
C GLU A 521 -29.78 -18.46 -6.81
N GLY A 522 -29.40 -19.74 -6.90
CA GLY A 522 -28.07 -20.21 -6.49
C GLY A 522 -27.91 -20.62 -5.01
N ILE A 523 -28.94 -20.47 -4.16
CA ILE A 523 -28.91 -20.92 -2.75
C ILE A 523 -29.89 -22.07 -2.56
N PHE A 524 -29.39 -23.27 -2.24
CA PHE A 524 -30.23 -24.46 -2.01
C PHE A 524 -31.16 -24.83 -3.18
N ASN A 525 -30.85 -24.32 -4.37
CA ASN A 525 -31.58 -24.66 -5.59
C ASN A 525 -31.18 -26.06 -6.05
N VAL A 526 -32.17 -26.91 -6.31
CA VAL A 526 -31.92 -28.30 -6.70
C VAL A 526 -31.59 -28.36 -8.19
N ASP A 527 -30.39 -28.83 -8.51
CA ASP A 527 -29.91 -28.98 -9.88
C ASP A 527 -29.88 -30.47 -10.26
N LEU A 528 -30.67 -30.82 -11.29
CA LEU A 528 -30.79 -32.18 -11.82
C LEU A 528 -30.11 -32.34 -13.20
N ARG A 529 -29.33 -31.35 -13.66
CA ARG A 529 -28.77 -31.35 -15.03
C ARG A 529 -27.68 -32.40 -15.27
N LEU A 530 -27.10 -32.95 -14.20
CA LEU A 530 -26.04 -33.97 -14.29
C LEU A 530 -26.58 -35.40 -14.44
N ARG A 531 -27.89 -35.58 -14.57
CA ARG A 531 -28.52 -36.88 -14.82
C ARG A 531 -28.29 -37.36 -16.28
N PRO A 532 -28.44 -38.66 -16.57
CA PRO A 532 -28.35 -39.18 -17.94
C PRO A 532 -29.20 -38.39 -18.93
N TYR A 533 -28.61 -38.03 -20.07
CA TYR A 533 -29.21 -37.19 -21.13
C TYR A 533 -29.55 -35.74 -20.71
N GLY A 534 -29.08 -35.30 -19.54
CA GLY A 534 -29.29 -33.95 -19.03
C GLY A 534 -30.76 -33.55 -18.97
N ASN A 535 -31.10 -32.36 -19.46
CA ASN A 535 -32.47 -31.85 -19.45
C ASN A 535 -33.47 -32.67 -20.28
N ASN A 536 -32.98 -33.44 -21.25
CA ASN A 536 -33.81 -34.28 -22.12
C ASN A 536 -34.04 -35.69 -21.55
N GLY A 537 -33.38 -36.04 -20.45
CA GLY A 537 -33.53 -37.33 -19.78
C GLY A 537 -34.62 -37.33 -18.70
N PRO A 538 -35.05 -38.54 -18.28
CA PRO A 538 -36.01 -38.69 -17.18
C PRO A 538 -35.48 -38.08 -15.89
N LEU A 539 -36.36 -37.62 -15.00
CA LEU A 539 -35.96 -37.01 -13.72
C LEU A 539 -35.38 -38.05 -12.76
N ALA A 540 -35.89 -39.29 -12.82
CA ALA A 540 -35.35 -40.46 -12.14
C ALA A 540 -34.86 -41.51 -13.15
N CYS A 541 -33.69 -42.10 -12.89
CA CYS A 541 -33.09 -43.08 -13.78
C CYS A 541 -33.23 -44.51 -13.21
N SER A 542 -33.61 -45.49 -14.02
CA SER A 542 -33.49 -46.90 -13.60
C SER A 542 -32.02 -47.29 -13.46
N LEU A 543 -31.72 -48.25 -12.59
CA LEU A 543 -30.36 -48.77 -12.43
C LEU A 543 -29.80 -49.33 -13.76
N GLU A 544 -30.65 -50.00 -14.53
CA GLU A 544 -30.31 -50.49 -15.86
C GLU A 544 -29.90 -49.34 -16.80
N ASN A 545 -30.70 -48.28 -16.88
CA ASN A 545 -30.41 -47.14 -17.75
C ASN A 545 -29.18 -46.36 -17.28
N PHE A 546 -28.96 -46.24 -15.97
CA PHE A 546 -27.75 -45.68 -15.40
C PHE A 546 -26.52 -46.46 -15.88
N CYS A 547 -26.57 -47.80 -15.80
CA CYS A 547 -25.47 -48.65 -16.24
C CYS A 547 -25.23 -48.58 -17.75
N ARG A 548 -26.29 -48.53 -18.55
CA ARG A 548 -26.20 -48.42 -20.01
C ARG A 548 -25.61 -47.08 -20.45
N TYR A 549 -25.97 -45.98 -19.79
CA TYR A 549 -25.51 -44.65 -20.17
C TYR A 549 -24.05 -44.38 -19.73
N TYR A 550 -23.71 -44.69 -18.48
CA TYR A 550 -22.37 -44.45 -17.92
C TYR A 550 -21.41 -45.64 -18.06
N GLY A 551 -21.87 -46.79 -18.54
CA GLY A 551 -21.04 -47.96 -18.79
C GLY A 551 -19.93 -47.69 -19.81
N PRO A 552 -18.93 -48.57 -19.97
CA PRO A 552 -17.79 -48.36 -20.87
C PRO A 552 -18.18 -48.06 -22.33
N GLU A 553 -19.23 -48.69 -22.83
CA GLU A 553 -19.78 -48.48 -24.19
C GLU A 553 -20.95 -47.49 -24.24
N GLY A 554 -21.28 -46.87 -23.10
CA GLY A 554 -22.37 -45.92 -22.97
C GLY A 554 -22.05 -44.54 -23.57
N SER A 555 -23.10 -43.81 -23.94
CA SER A 555 -23.01 -42.51 -24.62
C SER A 555 -22.58 -41.33 -23.75
N ALA A 556 -22.28 -41.55 -22.46
CA ALA A 556 -21.86 -40.48 -21.55
C ALA A 556 -20.50 -39.87 -21.96
N HIS A 557 -20.47 -38.54 -22.04
CA HIS A 557 -19.27 -37.75 -22.30
C HIS A 557 -18.25 -37.84 -21.15
N SER A 558 -16.97 -37.57 -21.44
CA SER A 558 -15.91 -37.67 -20.41
C SER A 558 -16.14 -36.74 -19.21
N TYR A 559 -16.73 -35.57 -19.41
CA TYR A 559 -17.03 -34.65 -18.32
C TYR A 559 -18.18 -35.11 -17.43
N GLU A 560 -19.16 -35.84 -17.99
CA GLU A 560 -20.25 -36.45 -17.21
C GLU A 560 -19.72 -37.60 -16.36
N ARG A 561 -18.80 -38.40 -16.91
CA ARG A 561 -18.07 -39.43 -16.18
C ARG A 561 -17.21 -38.84 -15.07
N LEU A 562 -16.52 -37.72 -15.34
CA LEU A 562 -15.72 -37.02 -14.34
C LEU A 562 -16.58 -36.48 -13.19
N ALA A 563 -17.80 -36.00 -13.48
CA ALA A 563 -18.74 -35.59 -12.44
C ALA A 563 -19.11 -36.72 -11.48
N LEU A 564 -19.09 -37.97 -11.92
CA LEU A 564 -19.35 -39.14 -11.08
C LEU A 564 -18.25 -39.40 -10.04
N VAL A 565 -17.05 -38.83 -10.17
CA VAL A 565 -16.01 -38.90 -9.12
C VAL A 565 -16.53 -38.32 -7.81
N ARG A 566 -17.42 -37.31 -7.88
CA ARG A 566 -18.06 -36.70 -6.70
C ARG A 566 -19.37 -37.37 -6.30
N LEU A 567 -19.86 -38.35 -7.05
CA LEU A 567 -21.11 -39.04 -6.75
C LEU A 567 -20.98 -39.76 -5.41
N ARG A 568 -21.91 -39.54 -4.49
CA ARG A 568 -22.06 -40.36 -3.28
C ARG A 568 -23.51 -40.47 -2.84
N ALA A 569 -23.81 -41.51 -2.09
CA ALA A 569 -25.10 -41.69 -1.43
C ALA A 569 -25.36 -40.58 -0.40
N ILE A 570 -26.56 -40.01 -0.46
CA ILE A 570 -27.04 -39.05 0.55
C ILE A 570 -28.40 -39.46 1.15
N GLY A 571 -29.13 -40.38 0.50
CA GLY A 571 -30.52 -40.68 0.83
C GLY A 571 -31.10 -41.91 0.15
N GLY A 572 -32.29 -42.32 0.59
CA GLY A 572 -33.02 -43.47 0.06
C GLY A 572 -32.54 -44.82 0.61
N ASP A 573 -32.71 -45.89 -0.17
CA ASP A 573 -32.34 -47.25 0.19
C ASP A 573 -30.81 -47.45 0.19
N LYS A 574 -30.29 -47.90 1.34
CA LYS A 574 -28.84 -48.03 1.57
C LYS A 574 -28.20 -49.11 0.70
N ASN A 575 -28.93 -50.19 0.40
CA ASN A 575 -28.40 -51.30 -0.38
C ASN A 575 -28.26 -50.93 -1.86
N LEU A 576 -29.29 -50.31 -2.43
CA LEU A 576 -29.24 -49.78 -3.78
C LEU A 576 -28.18 -48.69 -3.92
N ALA A 577 -28.10 -47.76 -2.96
CA ALA A 577 -27.08 -46.71 -2.96
C ALA A 577 -25.66 -47.29 -2.99
N ALA A 578 -25.33 -48.23 -2.09
CA ALA A 578 -24.04 -48.91 -2.07
C ALA A 578 -23.77 -49.74 -3.33
N ARG A 579 -24.82 -50.25 -3.98
CA ARG A 579 -24.71 -50.92 -5.29
C ARG A 579 -24.34 -49.92 -6.39
N VAL A 580 -24.98 -48.75 -6.45
CA VAL A 580 -24.68 -47.71 -7.44
C VAL A 580 -23.26 -47.18 -7.27
N GLU A 581 -22.81 -46.93 -6.04
CA GLU A 581 -21.43 -46.48 -5.77
C GLU A 581 -20.38 -47.51 -6.21
N ARG A 582 -20.60 -48.80 -5.95
CA ARG A 582 -19.72 -49.87 -6.44
C ARG A 582 -19.68 -49.94 -7.97
N ILE A 583 -20.83 -49.77 -8.62
CA ILE A 583 -20.94 -49.77 -10.08
C ILE A 583 -20.21 -48.55 -10.66
N ARG A 584 -20.42 -47.36 -10.09
CA ARG A 584 -19.65 -46.14 -10.39
C ARG A 584 -18.16 -46.44 -10.31
N ASP A 585 -17.69 -47.07 -9.23
CA ASP A 585 -16.25 -47.34 -9.06
C ASP A 585 -15.69 -48.23 -10.16
N GLN A 586 -16.44 -49.26 -10.55
CA GLN A 586 -16.05 -50.14 -11.66
C GLN A 586 -16.05 -49.36 -12.99
N MET A 587 -17.08 -48.56 -13.26
CA MET A 587 -17.21 -47.80 -14.50
C MET A 587 -16.17 -46.70 -14.64
N ILE A 588 -15.82 -46.01 -13.56
CA ILE A 588 -14.93 -44.84 -13.59
C ILE A 588 -13.46 -45.27 -13.44
N TYR A 589 -13.14 -46.03 -12.39
CA TYR A 589 -11.74 -46.30 -12.05
C TYR A 589 -11.19 -47.53 -12.76
N ALA A 590 -11.99 -48.60 -12.91
CA ALA A 590 -11.47 -49.84 -13.52
C ALA A 590 -11.33 -49.74 -15.05
N SER A 591 -12.21 -48.99 -15.72
CA SER A 591 -12.20 -48.80 -17.18
C SER A 591 -11.20 -47.74 -17.67
N ARG A 592 -10.82 -46.78 -16.80
CA ARG A 592 -10.04 -45.56 -17.15
C ARG A 592 -10.59 -44.79 -18.35
N ASN A 593 -11.91 -44.86 -18.58
CA ASN A 593 -12.56 -44.36 -19.78
C ASN A 593 -12.87 -42.85 -19.71
N ILE A 594 -11.82 -42.01 -19.66
CA ILE A 594 -11.93 -40.55 -19.83
C ILE A 594 -11.00 -40.07 -20.96
N ASN A 595 -11.53 -39.23 -21.85
CA ASN A 595 -10.77 -38.63 -22.94
C ASN A 595 -10.25 -37.24 -22.53
N LEU A 596 -8.93 -37.13 -22.33
CA LEU A 596 -8.29 -35.88 -21.94
C LEU A 596 -8.46 -34.76 -22.98
N LYS A 597 -8.52 -35.10 -24.28
CA LYS A 597 -8.74 -34.12 -25.35
C LYS A 597 -10.13 -33.49 -25.25
N GLU A 598 -11.15 -34.30 -25.00
CA GLU A 598 -12.52 -33.84 -24.79
C GLU A 598 -12.61 -32.90 -23.58
N LEU A 599 -11.93 -33.25 -22.47
CA LEU A 599 -11.89 -32.41 -21.26
C LEU A 599 -11.17 -31.07 -21.51
N ARG A 600 -10.08 -31.06 -22.29
CA ARG A 600 -9.36 -29.83 -22.68
C ARG A 600 -10.23 -28.93 -23.56
N GLU A 601 -10.95 -29.50 -24.52
CA GLU A 601 -11.88 -28.75 -25.39
C GLU A 601 -13.01 -28.13 -24.59
N LEU A 602 -13.61 -28.87 -23.66
CA LEU A 602 -14.61 -28.35 -22.72
C LEU A 602 -14.03 -27.22 -21.87
N ARG A 603 -12.82 -27.40 -21.34
CA ARG A 603 -12.19 -26.39 -20.49
C ARG A 603 -11.92 -25.09 -21.24
N ASN A 604 -11.48 -25.19 -22.50
CA ASN A 604 -11.32 -24.04 -23.40
C ASN A 604 -12.64 -23.34 -23.70
N LYS A 605 -13.73 -24.09 -23.91
CA LYS A 605 -15.08 -23.53 -24.08
C LYS A 605 -15.53 -22.77 -22.83
N GLN A 606 -15.37 -23.36 -21.64
CA GLN A 606 -15.71 -22.70 -20.38
C GLN A 606 -14.89 -21.43 -20.15
N PHE A 607 -13.59 -21.43 -20.48
CA PHE A 607 -12.77 -20.23 -20.41
C PHE A 607 -13.34 -19.11 -21.30
N LYS A 608 -13.62 -19.39 -22.57
CA LYS A 608 -14.19 -18.41 -23.52
C LYS A 608 -15.56 -17.86 -23.09
N GLU A 609 -16.41 -18.68 -22.47
CA GLU A 609 -17.77 -18.30 -22.08
C GLU A 609 -17.88 -17.67 -20.69
N LYS A 610 -16.93 -17.94 -19.79
CA LYS A 610 -17.00 -17.57 -18.36
C LYS A 610 -15.89 -16.63 -17.91
N THR A 611 -15.02 -16.20 -18.82
CA THR A 611 -13.97 -15.21 -18.54
C THR A 611 -14.03 -14.07 -19.54
N GLU A 612 -13.49 -12.91 -19.14
CA GLU A 612 -13.42 -11.70 -19.95
C GLU A 612 -11.96 -11.26 -20.04
N ALA A 613 -11.57 -10.64 -21.16
CA ALA A 613 -10.20 -10.14 -21.33
C ALA A 613 -9.89 -9.06 -20.28
N GLY A 614 -8.73 -9.17 -19.62
CA GLY A 614 -8.29 -8.22 -18.59
C GLY A 614 -8.94 -8.38 -17.21
N LYS A 615 -9.86 -9.34 -17.02
CA LYS A 615 -10.46 -9.63 -15.71
C LYS A 615 -10.11 -11.05 -15.25
N LEU A 616 -9.73 -11.17 -13.98
CA LEU A 616 -9.38 -12.44 -13.37
C LEU A 616 -10.62 -13.08 -12.73
N ASN A 617 -10.94 -14.32 -13.06
CA ASN A 617 -12.04 -15.08 -12.47
C ASN A 617 -11.47 -16.20 -11.58
N ALA A 618 -11.75 -16.15 -10.27
CA ALA A 618 -11.17 -17.10 -9.31
C ALA A 618 -11.53 -18.57 -9.55
N LYS A 619 -12.58 -18.83 -10.35
CA LYS A 619 -13.05 -20.19 -10.66
C LYS A 619 -12.58 -20.68 -12.02
N PHE A 620 -12.69 -19.85 -13.06
CA PHE A 620 -12.55 -20.26 -14.46
C PHE A 620 -11.34 -19.69 -15.20
N SER A 621 -10.60 -18.74 -14.62
CA SER A 621 -9.32 -18.31 -15.20
C SER A 621 -8.24 -19.39 -15.00
N PRO A 622 -7.16 -19.40 -15.80
CA PRO A 622 -6.06 -20.35 -15.66
C PRO A 622 -5.43 -20.32 -14.26
N GLY A 623 -5.39 -21.47 -13.59
CA GLY A 623 -4.98 -21.60 -12.18
C GLY A 623 -6.10 -21.40 -11.17
N GLY A 624 -7.33 -21.19 -11.63
CA GLY A 624 -8.50 -21.05 -10.79
C GLY A 624 -8.99 -22.39 -10.22
N LEU A 625 -10.07 -22.34 -9.44
CA LEU A 625 -10.59 -23.50 -8.72
C LEU A 625 -10.90 -24.70 -9.64
N VAL A 626 -11.45 -24.47 -10.83
CA VAL A 626 -11.84 -25.56 -11.75
C VAL A 626 -10.63 -26.35 -12.24
N ASP A 627 -9.50 -25.68 -12.49
CA ASP A 627 -8.28 -26.34 -12.97
C ASP A 627 -7.76 -27.33 -11.91
N LEU A 628 -7.74 -26.90 -10.64
CA LEU A 628 -7.38 -27.75 -9.51
C LEU A 628 -8.36 -28.93 -9.35
N GLU A 629 -9.66 -28.68 -9.39
CA GLU A 629 -10.67 -29.73 -9.20
C GLU A 629 -10.62 -30.78 -10.32
N TYR A 630 -10.55 -30.36 -11.58
CA TYR A 630 -10.48 -31.28 -12.71
C TYR A 630 -9.18 -32.08 -12.71
N ALA A 631 -8.05 -31.42 -12.46
CA ALA A 631 -6.76 -32.10 -12.39
C ALA A 631 -6.74 -33.20 -11.32
N VAL A 632 -7.20 -32.91 -10.10
CA VAL A 632 -7.27 -33.93 -9.03
C VAL A 632 -8.24 -35.06 -9.42
N GLN A 633 -9.42 -34.75 -9.96
CA GLN A 633 -10.37 -35.78 -10.38
C GLN A 633 -9.81 -36.67 -11.50
N VAL A 634 -9.09 -36.10 -12.46
CA VAL A 634 -8.43 -36.86 -13.52
C VAL A 634 -7.37 -37.80 -12.92
N LEU A 635 -6.55 -37.34 -11.97
CA LEU A 635 -5.60 -38.21 -11.26
C LEU A 635 -6.33 -39.31 -10.48
N GLN A 636 -7.46 -39.01 -9.82
CA GLN A 636 -8.27 -40.03 -9.16
C GLN A 636 -8.74 -41.11 -10.16
N VAL A 637 -9.19 -40.72 -11.36
CA VAL A 637 -9.60 -41.69 -12.39
C VAL A 637 -8.41 -42.51 -12.90
N MET A 638 -7.26 -41.89 -13.14
CA MET A 638 -6.06 -42.56 -13.66
C MET A 638 -5.49 -43.59 -12.69
N TYR A 639 -5.40 -43.25 -11.41
CA TYR A 639 -4.73 -44.06 -10.38
C TYR A 639 -5.70 -44.84 -9.46
N GLY A 640 -6.99 -44.48 -9.45
CA GLY A 640 -7.97 -45.08 -8.54
C GLY A 640 -8.25 -46.56 -8.78
N LYS A 641 -7.83 -47.12 -9.93
CA LYS A 641 -7.83 -48.57 -10.14
C LYS A 641 -6.94 -49.27 -9.11
N ASP A 642 -5.72 -48.79 -8.98
CA ASP A 642 -4.64 -49.42 -8.23
C ASP A 642 -4.58 -48.90 -6.78
N VAL A 643 -5.13 -47.70 -6.53
CA VAL A 643 -5.18 -47.06 -5.21
C VAL A 643 -6.63 -46.80 -4.81
N PRO A 644 -7.30 -47.75 -4.12
CA PRO A 644 -8.71 -47.61 -3.74
C PRO A 644 -9.03 -46.38 -2.88
N GLN A 645 -8.05 -45.88 -2.10
CA GLN A 645 -8.19 -44.68 -1.28
C GLN A 645 -8.48 -43.42 -2.11
N LEU A 646 -8.16 -43.41 -3.41
CA LEU A 646 -8.48 -42.31 -4.33
C LEU A 646 -9.96 -42.29 -4.73
N ARG A 647 -10.74 -43.33 -4.44
CA ARG A 647 -12.17 -43.43 -4.79
C ARG A 647 -13.05 -42.68 -3.79
N THR A 648 -12.65 -41.47 -3.46
CA THR A 648 -13.32 -40.57 -2.52
C THR A 648 -13.90 -39.36 -3.25
N PRO A 649 -15.12 -38.90 -2.91
CA PRO A 649 -15.67 -37.67 -3.48
C PRO A 649 -15.01 -36.41 -2.89
N ARG A 650 -14.19 -36.54 -1.85
CA ARG A 650 -13.59 -35.44 -1.09
C ARG A 650 -12.18 -35.14 -1.57
N ILE A 651 -11.96 -33.91 -2.04
CA ILE A 651 -10.69 -33.50 -2.65
C ILE A 651 -9.49 -33.57 -1.69
N HIS A 652 -9.69 -33.27 -0.40
CA HIS A 652 -8.60 -33.32 0.60
C HIS A 652 -8.15 -34.75 0.90
N GLU A 653 -9.10 -35.70 0.98
CA GLU A 653 -8.79 -37.13 1.09
C GLU A 653 -8.07 -37.62 -0.18
N ALA A 654 -8.50 -37.14 -1.36
CA ALA A 654 -7.86 -37.45 -2.63
C ALA A 654 -6.40 -36.95 -2.70
N LEU A 655 -6.12 -35.70 -2.31
CA LEU A 655 -4.76 -35.15 -2.26
C LEU A 655 -3.85 -35.94 -1.31
N THR A 656 -4.34 -36.27 -0.11
CA THR A 656 -3.62 -37.14 0.84
C THR A 656 -3.34 -38.51 0.25
N ALA A 657 -4.33 -39.15 -0.39
CA ALA A 657 -4.17 -40.46 -1.02
C ALA A 657 -3.21 -40.42 -2.22
N LEU A 658 -3.19 -39.33 -3.01
CA LEU A 658 -2.22 -39.15 -4.10
C LEU A 658 -0.78 -39.01 -3.56
N THR A 659 -0.60 -38.41 -2.38
CA THR A 659 0.69 -38.33 -1.69
C THR A 659 1.16 -39.70 -1.23
N VAL A 660 0.28 -40.45 -0.56
CA VAL A 660 0.59 -41.81 -0.09
C VAL A 660 0.91 -42.75 -1.26
N ALA A 661 0.28 -42.54 -2.42
CA ALA A 661 0.55 -43.26 -3.65
C ALA A 661 1.85 -42.84 -4.36
N GLY A 662 2.55 -41.81 -3.88
CA GLY A 662 3.76 -41.27 -4.51
C GLY A 662 3.50 -40.52 -5.83
N VAL A 663 2.25 -40.15 -6.11
CA VAL A 663 1.88 -39.36 -7.31
C VAL A 663 2.19 -37.88 -7.11
N LEU A 664 1.99 -37.36 -5.88
CA LEU A 664 2.33 -36.00 -5.46
C LEU A 664 3.39 -36.01 -4.37
N SER A 665 4.22 -34.96 -4.31
CA SER A 665 5.11 -34.75 -3.17
C SER A 665 4.33 -34.24 -1.95
N PRO A 666 4.81 -34.44 -0.70
CA PRO A 666 4.17 -33.87 0.49
C PRO A 666 4.02 -32.34 0.43
N VAL A 667 5.04 -31.66 -0.12
CA VAL A 667 5.09 -30.21 -0.31
C VAL A 667 4.03 -29.76 -1.32
N GLU A 668 3.92 -30.46 -2.45
CA GLU A 668 2.90 -30.16 -3.47
C GLU A 668 1.48 -30.34 -2.90
N THR A 669 1.24 -31.38 -2.11
CA THR A 669 -0.06 -31.60 -1.45
C THR A 669 -0.42 -30.52 -0.46
N GLU A 670 0.54 -30.04 0.34
CA GLU A 670 0.33 -28.92 1.25
C GLU A 670 -0.05 -27.66 0.48
N GLN A 671 0.71 -27.34 -0.58
CA GLN A 671 0.47 -26.18 -1.45
C GLN A 671 -0.90 -26.23 -2.14
N LEU A 672 -1.30 -27.38 -2.68
CA LEU A 672 -2.60 -27.56 -3.34
C LEU A 672 -3.76 -27.52 -2.35
N THR A 673 -3.55 -28.03 -1.13
CA THR A 673 -4.54 -27.93 -0.05
C THR A 673 -4.74 -26.47 0.37
N ALA A 674 -3.66 -25.71 0.52
CA ALA A 674 -3.69 -24.28 0.80
C ALA A 674 -4.37 -23.49 -0.34
N ALA A 675 -4.01 -23.76 -1.60
CA ALA A 675 -4.61 -23.12 -2.76
C ALA A 675 -6.12 -23.41 -2.87
N TYR A 676 -6.55 -24.66 -2.64
CA TYR A 676 -7.97 -25.00 -2.62
C TYR A 676 -8.72 -24.24 -1.52
N GLY A 677 -8.17 -24.21 -0.30
CA GLY A 677 -8.75 -23.49 0.83
C GLY A 677 -8.86 -21.99 0.56
N PHE A 678 -7.78 -21.38 0.04
CA PHE A 678 -7.73 -19.98 -0.34
C PHE A 678 -8.77 -19.64 -1.42
N LEU A 679 -8.78 -20.35 -2.55
CA LEU A 679 -9.71 -20.09 -3.66
C LEU A 679 -11.18 -20.25 -3.23
N ARG A 680 -11.47 -21.20 -2.33
CA ARG A 680 -12.81 -21.37 -1.75
C ARG A 680 -13.20 -20.20 -0.86
N ARG A 681 -12.30 -19.74 0.03
CA ARG A 681 -12.53 -18.55 0.85
C ARG A 681 -12.72 -17.31 -0.01
N LEU A 682 -11.89 -17.13 -1.05
CA LEU A 682 -11.99 -16.02 -1.99
C LEU A 682 -13.34 -15.97 -2.71
N ILE A 683 -13.78 -17.09 -3.28
CA ILE A 683 -15.07 -17.22 -3.96
C ILE A 683 -16.23 -16.91 -3.00
N ASN A 684 -16.18 -17.41 -1.77
CA ASN A 684 -17.19 -17.11 -0.76
C ASN A 684 -17.15 -15.64 -0.34
N GLY A 685 -15.96 -15.06 -0.19
CA GLY A 685 -15.77 -13.66 0.12
C GLY A 685 -16.44 -12.76 -0.92
N MET A 686 -16.20 -13.01 -2.21
CA MET A 686 -16.85 -12.29 -3.32
C MET A 686 -18.36 -12.48 -3.34
N ARG A 687 -18.85 -13.71 -3.09
CA ARG A 687 -20.30 -13.99 -3.05
C ARG A 687 -21.00 -13.21 -1.95
N MET A 688 -20.38 -13.15 -0.77
CA MET A 688 -20.92 -12.38 0.36
C MET A 688 -20.85 -10.88 0.12
N LEU A 689 -19.80 -10.41 -0.59
CA LEU A 689 -19.63 -9.00 -0.96
C LEU A 689 -20.70 -8.53 -1.95
N ARG A 690 -20.96 -9.30 -3.01
CA ARG A 690 -21.83 -8.87 -4.12
C ARG A 690 -23.28 -9.35 -4.05
N GLY A 691 -23.62 -10.18 -3.06
CA GLY A 691 -24.99 -10.74 -2.99
C GLY A 691 -25.36 -11.62 -4.20
N SER A 692 -24.39 -12.17 -4.93
CA SER A 692 -24.62 -12.93 -6.18
C SER A 692 -23.77 -14.20 -6.28
N ALA A 693 -24.37 -15.27 -6.81
CA ALA A 693 -23.71 -16.54 -7.04
C ALA A 693 -22.87 -16.59 -8.33
N LYS A 694 -23.14 -15.66 -9.28
CA LYS A 694 -22.72 -15.74 -10.68
C LYS A 694 -21.44 -14.96 -10.97
N ASP A 695 -21.28 -13.80 -10.33
CA ASP A 695 -20.13 -12.95 -10.57
C ASP A 695 -18.96 -13.34 -9.63
N LEU A 696 -17.92 -13.89 -10.24
CA LEU A 696 -16.69 -14.35 -9.57
C LEU A 696 -15.44 -13.67 -10.14
N PHE A 697 -15.63 -12.52 -10.79
CA PHE A 697 -14.53 -11.70 -11.28
C PHE A 697 -13.94 -10.89 -10.13
N LEU A 698 -12.63 -10.95 -9.97
CA LEU A 698 -11.93 -10.12 -9.00
C LEU A 698 -12.16 -8.64 -9.33
N PRO A 699 -12.48 -7.81 -8.32
CA PRO A 699 -12.50 -6.36 -8.49
C PRO A 699 -11.11 -5.83 -8.92
N PRO A 700 -11.03 -4.66 -9.56
CA PRO A 700 -9.75 -3.98 -9.82
C PRO A 700 -8.95 -3.78 -8.52
N ILE A 701 -7.63 -3.98 -8.54
CA ILE A 701 -6.78 -3.97 -7.33
C ILE A 701 -6.89 -2.64 -6.56
N ASP A 702 -6.98 -1.53 -7.29
CA ASP A 702 -7.06 -0.18 -6.72
C ASP A 702 -8.49 0.25 -6.34
N SER A 703 -9.47 -0.65 -6.42
CA SER A 703 -10.87 -0.34 -6.07
C SER A 703 -11.16 -0.58 -4.59
N ASP A 704 -12.09 0.21 -4.04
CA ASP A 704 -12.57 0.02 -2.67
C ASP A 704 -13.19 -1.36 -2.48
N GLU A 705 -13.85 -1.90 -3.51
CA GLU A 705 -14.40 -3.25 -3.51
C GLU A 705 -13.31 -4.32 -3.28
N PHE A 706 -12.11 -4.15 -3.84
CA PHE A 706 -10.97 -5.04 -3.60
C PHE A 706 -10.43 -4.89 -2.17
N ALA A 707 -10.38 -3.66 -1.63
CA ALA A 707 -10.03 -3.43 -0.24
C ALA A 707 -11.03 -4.06 0.73
N HIS A 708 -12.33 -4.02 0.42
CA HIS A 708 -13.39 -4.65 1.19
C HIS A 708 -13.25 -6.18 1.16
N LEU A 709 -12.92 -6.73 -0.02
CA LEU A 709 -12.62 -8.15 -0.18
C LEU A 709 -11.38 -8.56 0.63
N ALA A 710 -10.31 -7.76 0.64
CA ALA A 710 -9.11 -8.02 1.42
C ALA A 710 -9.40 -8.06 2.94
N ARG A 711 -10.09 -7.05 3.48
CA ARG A 711 -10.49 -7.03 4.90
C ARG A 711 -11.37 -8.21 5.28
N ARG A 712 -12.29 -8.59 4.38
CA ARG A 712 -13.17 -9.75 4.54
C ARG A 712 -12.41 -11.09 4.51
N MET A 713 -11.34 -11.16 3.73
CA MET A 713 -10.41 -12.29 3.75
C MET A 713 -9.43 -12.22 4.93
N GLU A 714 -9.70 -11.32 5.89
CA GLU A 714 -8.99 -11.15 7.17
C GLU A 714 -7.57 -10.61 7.05
N TYR A 715 -7.25 -9.98 5.91
CA TYR A 715 -6.04 -9.20 5.78
C TYR A 715 -6.18 -7.90 6.60
N LYS A 716 -5.27 -7.69 7.56
CA LYS A 716 -5.30 -6.58 8.51
C LYS A 716 -4.27 -5.51 8.15
N GLY A 717 -4.59 -4.26 8.45
CA GLY A 717 -3.65 -3.14 8.40
C GLY A 717 -2.59 -3.24 9.51
N GLY A 718 -1.49 -2.50 9.36
CA GLY A 718 -0.37 -2.48 10.32
C GLY A 718 0.71 -3.55 10.07
N GLY A 719 0.50 -4.42 9.08
CA GLY A 719 1.53 -5.31 8.54
C GLY A 719 2.46 -4.58 7.57
N ALA A 720 3.45 -5.31 7.07
CA ALA A 720 4.48 -4.79 6.18
C ALA A 720 3.97 -4.37 4.79
N LEU A 721 2.86 -4.99 4.36
CA LEU A 721 2.08 -4.64 3.18
C LEU A 721 0.67 -4.28 3.62
N ASP A 722 0.00 -3.43 2.85
CA ASP A 722 -1.43 -3.17 3.04
C ASP A 722 -2.27 -4.43 2.75
N PRO A 723 -3.51 -4.50 3.26
CA PRO A 723 -4.38 -5.67 3.05
C PRO A 723 -4.57 -6.05 1.58
N THR A 724 -4.70 -5.06 0.72
CA THR A 724 -4.89 -5.19 -0.73
C THR A 724 -3.68 -5.83 -1.40
N GLY A 725 -2.47 -5.35 -1.10
CA GLY A 725 -1.23 -5.93 -1.62
C GLY A 725 -1.03 -7.38 -1.16
N GLN A 726 -1.38 -7.70 0.09
CA GLN A 726 -1.32 -9.08 0.59
C GLN A 726 -2.29 -10.01 -0.15
N LEU A 727 -3.55 -9.60 -0.30
CA LEU A 727 -4.54 -10.38 -1.05
C LEU A 727 -4.09 -10.61 -2.49
N HIS A 728 -3.62 -9.56 -3.18
CA HIS A 728 -3.18 -9.66 -4.57
C HIS A 728 -2.02 -10.67 -4.73
N MET A 729 -1.01 -10.57 -3.86
CA MET A 729 0.14 -11.47 -3.85
C MET A 729 -0.27 -12.94 -3.63
N ASP A 730 -1.21 -13.19 -2.70
CA ASP A 730 -1.68 -14.55 -2.41
C ASP A 730 -2.57 -15.11 -3.53
N VAL A 731 -3.41 -14.28 -4.17
CA VAL A 731 -4.16 -14.67 -5.39
C VAL A 731 -3.21 -15.16 -6.48
N GLU A 732 -2.21 -14.34 -6.80
CA GLU A 732 -1.25 -14.65 -7.86
C GLU A 732 -0.43 -15.91 -7.55
N THR A 733 0.06 -16.03 -6.32
CA THR A 733 0.88 -17.17 -5.89
C THR A 733 0.09 -18.48 -5.90
N HIS A 734 -1.15 -18.49 -5.38
CA HIS A 734 -1.97 -19.69 -5.36
C HIS A 734 -2.41 -20.11 -6.77
N MET A 735 -2.80 -19.16 -7.63
CA MET A 735 -3.18 -19.50 -9.00
C MET A 735 -1.97 -19.98 -9.83
N ALA A 736 -0.79 -19.39 -9.65
CA ALA A 736 0.45 -19.86 -10.28
C ALA A 736 0.84 -21.28 -9.79
N THR A 737 0.64 -21.57 -8.50
CA THR A 737 0.83 -22.92 -7.94
C THR A 737 -0.06 -23.95 -8.64
N VAL A 738 -1.34 -23.63 -8.85
CA VAL A 738 -2.27 -24.51 -9.58
C VAL A 738 -1.85 -24.68 -11.03
N ARG A 739 -1.43 -23.61 -11.72
CA ARG A 739 -0.93 -23.70 -13.12
C ARG A 739 0.30 -24.61 -13.21
N ALA A 740 1.27 -24.42 -12.33
CA ALA A 740 2.48 -25.25 -12.28
C ALA A 740 2.16 -26.73 -12.06
N PHE A 741 1.21 -27.03 -11.15
CA PHE A 741 0.72 -28.40 -10.93
C PHE A 741 0.07 -28.99 -12.19
N VAL A 742 -0.85 -28.28 -12.84
CA VAL A 742 -1.52 -28.77 -14.06
C VAL A 742 -0.50 -28.99 -15.18
N GLU A 743 0.44 -28.08 -15.37
CA GLU A 743 1.53 -28.20 -16.35
C GLU A 743 2.40 -29.42 -16.12
N ARG A 744 2.78 -29.68 -14.86
CA ARG A 744 3.66 -30.79 -14.48
C ARG A 744 3.05 -32.14 -14.82
N HIS A 745 1.76 -32.33 -14.54
CA HIS A 745 1.10 -33.64 -14.71
C HIS A 745 0.43 -33.82 -16.06
N PHE A 746 -0.04 -32.74 -16.70
CA PHE A 746 -0.85 -32.83 -17.92
C PHE A 746 -0.30 -32.04 -19.11
N GLY A 747 0.79 -31.29 -18.93
CA GLY A 747 1.36 -30.40 -19.93
C GLY A 747 0.62 -29.07 -20.07
N ARG A 748 1.32 -28.04 -20.56
CA ARG A 748 0.82 -26.65 -20.70
C ARG A 748 -0.42 -26.55 -21.57
N ASP A 749 -0.56 -27.39 -22.59
CA ASP A 749 -1.74 -27.43 -23.48
C ASP A 749 -3.05 -27.81 -22.75
N SER A 750 -2.95 -28.25 -21.49
CA SER A 750 -4.12 -28.52 -20.64
C SER A 750 -4.67 -27.26 -19.96
N LEU A 751 -3.90 -26.17 -19.89
CA LEU A 751 -4.37 -24.87 -19.44
C LEU A 751 -5.03 -24.11 -20.60
N PRO A 752 -6.19 -23.47 -20.38
CA PRO A 752 -6.90 -22.77 -21.46
C PRO A 752 -6.31 -21.39 -21.77
N GLY A 753 -6.54 -20.90 -22.98
CA GLY A 753 -6.16 -19.55 -23.42
C GLY A 753 -4.76 -19.44 -24.04
N SER A 754 -4.36 -18.22 -24.41
CA SER A 754 -2.97 -17.93 -24.81
C SER A 754 -2.04 -18.10 -23.60
N ALA A 755 -0.72 -18.21 -23.84
CA ALA A 755 0.25 -18.27 -22.75
C ALA A 755 0.17 -16.99 -21.90
N THR A 756 -0.63 -17.02 -20.84
CA THR A 756 -0.68 -15.98 -19.80
C THR A 756 0.00 -16.51 -18.55
N GLY A 757 0.68 -15.63 -17.84
CA GLY A 757 1.41 -15.95 -16.63
C GLY A 757 1.94 -14.69 -16.00
N THR A 758 2.28 -14.80 -14.73
CA THR A 758 2.84 -13.74 -13.90
C THR A 758 4.26 -14.10 -13.49
N VAL A 759 4.90 -13.21 -12.74
CA VAL A 759 6.26 -13.41 -12.23
C VAL A 759 6.35 -14.70 -11.40
N ALA A 760 5.28 -15.03 -10.66
CA ALA A 760 5.19 -16.26 -9.90
C ALA A 760 5.32 -17.51 -10.79
N ASP A 761 4.80 -17.51 -12.02
CA ASP A 761 4.95 -18.63 -12.96
C ASP A 761 6.42 -18.82 -13.39
N LEU A 762 7.21 -17.74 -13.51
CA LEU A 762 8.64 -17.84 -13.83
C LEU A 762 9.42 -18.59 -12.74
N VAL A 763 8.95 -18.46 -11.49
CA VAL A 763 9.57 -19.06 -10.31
C VAL A 763 9.03 -20.48 -10.06
N LEU A 764 7.71 -20.66 -10.09
CA LEU A 764 7.03 -21.89 -9.66
C LEU A 764 6.98 -22.96 -10.76
N SER A 765 6.75 -22.59 -12.02
CA SER A 765 6.62 -23.56 -13.11
C SER A 765 7.99 -24.10 -13.54
N ASP A 766 8.04 -25.40 -13.85
CA ASP A 766 9.29 -26.06 -14.25
C ASP A 766 9.66 -25.79 -15.72
N ARG A 767 8.66 -25.49 -16.58
CA ARG A 767 8.85 -25.21 -18.00
C ARG A 767 7.96 -24.06 -18.48
N VAL A 768 8.48 -22.83 -18.46
CA VAL A 768 7.78 -21.68 -19.02
C VAL A 768 8.12 -21.52 -20.52
N PRO A 769 7.18 -21.26 -21.43
CA PRO A 769 7.50 -20.97 -22.85
C PRO A 769 8.43 -19.77 -23.02
N HIS A 770 9.32 -19.79 -24.02
CA HIS A 770 10.29 -18.71 -24.26
C HIS A 770 9.59 -17.34 -24.42
N ASP A 771 8.54 -17.28 -25.23
CA ASP A 771 7.84 -16.02 -25.53
C ASP A 771 7.17 -15.42 -24.29
N LEU A 772 6.62 -16.28 -23.41
CA LEU A 772 6.04 -15.85 -22.14
C LEU A 772 7.11 -15.31 -21.18
N ARG A 773 8.28 -15.97 -21.08
CA ARG A 773 9.41 -15.47 -20.29
C ARG A 773 9.85 -14.10 -20.80
N HIS A 774 9.99 -13.96 -22.12
CA HIS A 774 10.43 -12.72 -22.75
C HIS A 774 9.43 -11.60 -22.52
N GLN A 775 8.12 -11.87 -22.67
CA GLN A 775 7.07 -10.89 -22.45
C GLN A 775 7.05 -10.37 -21.01
N ILE A 776 7.07 -11.26 -20.01
CA ILE A 776 7.01 -10.87 -18.58
C ILE A 776 8.26 -10.08 -18.19
N LEU A 777 9.46 -10.57 -18.54
CA LEU A 777 10.72 -9.94 -18.13
C LEU A 777 10.98 -8.63 -18.88
N SER A 778 10.68 -8.55 -20.17
CA SER A 778 10.81 -7.28 -20.90
C SER A 778 9.81 -6.24 -20.39
N GLY A 779 8.58 -6.66 -20.05
CA GLY A 779 7.58 -5.80 -19.43
C GLY A 779 8.00 -5.25 -18.06
N ALA A 780 8.84 -5.99 -17.34
CA ALA A 780 9.44 -5.57 -16.07
C ALA A 780 10.72 -4.72 -16.22
N GLY A 781 11.10 -4.35 -17.45
CA GLY A 781 12.25 -3.48 -17.73
C GLY A 781 13.59 -4.20 -17.85
N PHE A 782 13.64 -5.54 -17.84
CA PHE A 782 14.88 -6.29 -18.05
C PHE A 782 15.32 -6.26 -19.51
N LYS A 783 16.57 -5.88 -19.76
CA LYS A 783 17.18 -5.82 -21.09
C LYS A 783 17.65 -7.19 -21.57
N ASN A 784 18.03 -8.07 -20.62
CA ASN A 784 18.40 -9.44 -20.92
C ASN A 784 17.45 -10.46 -20.24
N PRO A 785 16.25 -10.69 -20.81
CA PRO A 785 15.29 -11.65 -20.28
C PRO A 785 15.87 -13.06 -20.06
N ALA A 786 16.75 -13.53 -20.94
CA ALA A 786 17.35 -14.85 -20.82
C ALA A 786 18.21 -14.96 -19.55
N ARG A 787 19.06 -13.96 -19.29
CA ARG A 787 19.88 -13.90 -18.08
C ARG A 787 19.03 -13.67 -16.83
N ALA A 788 18.04 -12.78 -16.90
CA ALA A 788 17.14 -12.52 -15.78
C ALA A 788 16.39 -13.78 -15.34
N TYR A 789 15.90 -14.59 -16.29
CA TYR A 789 15.28 -15.87 -15.98
C TYR A 789 16.23 -16.83 -15.24
N VAL A 790 17.50 -16.92 -15.66
CA VAL A 790 18.51 -17.75 -14.97
C VAL A 790 18.73 -17.28 -13.54
N ASN A 791 18.84 -15.97 -13.31
CA ASN A 791 19.03 -15.42 -11.96
C ASN A 791 17.81 -15.72 -11.07
N LEU A 792 16.59 -15.58 -11.59
CA LEU A 792 15.36 -15.91 -10.84
C LEU A 792 15.31 -17.39 -10.44
N ARG A 793 15.71 -18.30 -11.34
CA ARG A 793 15.80 -19.74 -11.01
C ARG A 793 16.85 -20.03 -9.96
N ALA A 794 17.97 -19.32 -9.97
CA ALA A 794 19.02 -19.46 -8.95
C ALA A 794 18.56 -18.95 -7.57
N LEU A 795 17.88 -17.80 -7.53
CA LEU A 795 17.30 -17.23 -6.31
C LEU A 795 16.22 -18.16 -5.72
N ALA A 796 15.31 -18.64 -6.56
CA ALA A 796 14.23 -19.54 -6.17
C ALA A 796 14.70 -20.76 -5.37
N GLY A 797 15.75 -21.44 -5.83
CA GLY A 797 16.33 -22.58 -5.12
C GLY A 797 15.51 -23.87 -5.14
N ASP A 798 15.56 -24.56 -4.01
CA ASP A 798 14.84 -25.81 -3.75
C ASP A 798 13.34 -25.59 -3.54
N GLU A 799 12.58 -26.68 -3.43
CA GLU A 799 11.11 -26.65 -3.51
C GLU A 799 10.44 -25.85 -2.37
N SER A 800 10.99 -25.91 -1.16
CA SER A 800 10.49 -25.15 0.00
C SER A 800 10.72 -23.65 -0.17
N ARG A 801 11.95 -23.25 -0.52
CA ARG A 801 12.34 -21.84 -0.68
C ARG A 801 11.65 -21.16 -1.87
N ARG A 802 11.37 -21.93 -2.93
CA ARG A 802 10.79 -21.45 -4.18
C ARG A 802 9.45 -20.74 -3.98
N GLN A 803 8.61 -21.21 -3.05
CA GLN A 803 7.32 -20.57 -2.74
C GLN A 803 7.49 -19.22 -2.05
N THR A 804 8.33 -19.16 -1.01
CA THR A 804 8.66 -17.91 -0.31
C THR A 804 9.26 -16.88 -1.27
N PHE A 805 10.15 -17.33 -2.17
CA PHE A 805 10.72 -16.47 -3.20
C PHE A 805 9.71 -16.05 -4.26
N ALA A 806 8.72 -16.87 -4.63
CA ALA A 806 7.69 -16.48 -5.60
C ALA A 806 6.88 -15.27 -5.10
N ARG A 807 6.50 -15.28 -3.81
CA ARG A 807 5.84 -14.14 -3.14
C ARG A 807 6.74 -12.91 -3.15
N LEU A 808 8.01 -13.08 -2.79
CA LEU A 808 8.99 -11.99 -2.76
C LEU A 808 9.27 -11.41 -4.16
N ALA A 809 9.27 -12.26 -5.19
CA ALA A 809 9.49 -11.86 -6.57
C ALA A 809 8.36 -10.98 -7.11
N LEU A 810 7.10 -11.24 -6.70
CA LEU A 810 5.98 -10.35 -7.04
C LEU A 810 6.22 -8.93 -6.52
N LEU A 811 6.61 -8.78 -5.25
CA LEU A 811 6.94 -7.47 -4.65
C LEU A 811 8.18 -6.83 -5.29
N ALA A 812 9.21 -7.63 -5.54
CA ALA A 812 10.47 -7.13 -6.07
C ALA A 812 10.33 -6.57 -7.49
N PHE A 813 9.43 -7.10 -8.31
CA PHE A 813 9.30 -6.69 -9.71
C PHE A 813 8.79 -5.25 -9.87
N ASP A 814 7.82 -4.83 -9.06
CA ASP A 814 7.33 -3.45 -9.07
C ASP A 814 8.43 -2.46 -8.67
N ILE A 815 9.26 -2.86 -7.70
CA ILE A 815 10.43 -2.08 -7.27
C ILE A 815 11.47 -2.03 -8.40
N LEU A 816 11.84 -3.19 -8.96
CA LEU A 816 12.85 -3.32 -10.01
C LEU A 816 12.52 -2.50 -11.25
N LEU A 817 11.25 -2.43 -11.66
CA LEU A 817 10.79 -1.61 -12.79
C LEU A 817 11.15 -0.12 -12.62
N ARG A 818 11.14 0.36 -11.38
CA ARG A 818 11.45 1.76 -11.02
C ARG A 818 12.95 2.00 -10.81
N THR A 819 13.76 0.94 -10.74
CA THR A 819 15.20 1.08 -10.51
C THR A 819 15.97 1.55 -11.77
N PRO A 820 17.19 2.11 -11.60
CA PRO A 820 18.03 2.52 -12.72
C PRO A 820 18.50 1.38 -13.63
N ASP A 821 18.77 0.20 -13.04
CA ASP A 821 19.34 -0.96 -13.73
C ASP A 821 18.84 -2.28 -13.09
N PRO A 822 17.71 -2.82 -13.57
CA PRO A 822 17.11 -4.03 -13.01
C PRO A 822 17.95 -5.28 -13.27
N ASP A 823 18.65 -5.35 -14.41
CA ASP A 823 19.55 -6.47 -14.73
C ASP A 823 20.73 -6.54 -13.75
N MET A 824 21.36 -5.39 -13.45
CA MET A 824 22.44 -5.31 -12.45
C MET A 824 21.92 -5.66 -11.05
N ALA A 825 20.76 -5.14 -10.65
CA ALA A 825 20.17 -5.47 -9.35
C ALA A 825 19.96 -6.96 -9.19
N LEU A 826 19.37 -7.63 -10.18
CA LEU A 826 19.06 -9.05 -10.09
C LEU A 826 20.32 -9.92 -10.05
N ASN A 827 21.35 -9.58 -10.82
CA ASN A 827 22.64 -10.27 -10.78
C ASN A 827 23.34 -10.09 -9.41
N ASN A 828 23.30 -8.88 -8.86
CA ASN A 828 23.87 -8.60 -7.55
C ASN A 828 23.05 -9.24 -6.41
N TRP A 829 21.73 -9.37 -6.57
CA TRP A 829 20.87 -10.02 -5.59
C TRP A 829 21.19 -11.51 -5.52
N GLU A 830 21.36 -12.17 -6.66
CA GLU A 830 21.82 -13.57 -6.71
C GLU A 830 23.15 -13.75 -5.98
N ARG A 831 24.13 -12.87 -6.22
CA ARG A 831 25.44 -12.89 -5.54
C ARG A 831 25.32 -12.69 -4.04
N TYR A 832 24.46 -11.76 -3.61
CA TYR A 832 24.21 -11.47 -2.21
C TYR A 832 23.58 -12.66 -1.49
N ILE A 833 22.56 -13.28 -2.08
CA ILE A 833 21.90 -14.47 -1.52
C ILE A 833 22.88 -15.65 -1.39
N ARG A 834 23.77 -15.85 -2.38
CA ARG A 834 24.82 -16.89 -2.29
C ARG A 834 25.82 -16.68 -1.16
N ALA A 835 26.00 -15.44 -0.69
CA ALA A 835 26.89 -15.11 0.41
C ALA A 835 26.22 -15.27 1.80
N LEU A 836 24.89 -15.43 1.84
CA LEU A 836 24.15 -15.57 3.09
C LEU A 836 24.18 -17.03 3.62
N PRO A 837 24.22 -17.21 4.95
CA PRO A 837 24.12 -18.53 5.56
C PRO A 837 22.72 -19.14 5.44
N SER A 838 21.65 -18.32 5.46
CA SER A 838 20.26 -18.77 5.31
C SER A 838 19.45 -17.81 4.42
N PRO A 839 19.32 -18.12 3.12
CA PRO A 839 18.47 -17.37 2.20
C PRO A 839 16.99 -17.29 2.59
N GLU A 840 16.43 -18.40 3.09
CA GLU A 840 15.01 -18.49 3.44
C GLU A 840 14.64 -17.58 4.62
N PHE A 841 15.47 -17.56 5.66
CA PHE A 841 15.31 -16.63 6.78
C PHE A 841 15.34 -15.18 6.31
N HIS A 842 16.25 -14.85 5.39
CA HIS A 842 16.34 -13.52 4.82
C HIS A 842 15.09 -13.14 3.99
N TYR A 843 14.56 -14.05 3.17
CA TYR A 843 13.32 -13.80 2.42
C TYR A 843 12.12 -13.52 3.33
N ASN A 844 11.99 -14.27 4.43
CA ASN A 844 10.94 -14.03 5.41
C ASN A 844 11.06 -12.66 6.09
N ILE A 845 12.29 -12.20 6.38
CA ILE A 845 12.52 -10.83 6.86
C ILE A 845 12.09 -9.80 5.82
N LEU A 846 12.45 -9.98 4.55
CA LEU A 846 12.10 -9.04 3.48
C LEU A 846 10.58 -8.96 3.25
N LEU A 847 9.87 -10.10 3.28
CA LEU A 847 8.40 -10.14 3.22
C LEU A 847 7.76 -9.44 4.42
N SER A 848 8.39 -9.55 5.59
CA SER A 848 7.90 -8.93 6.83
C SER A 848 8.29 -7.45 6.96
N GLN A 849 9.22 -6.95 6.13
CA GLN A 849 9.71 -5.57 6.11
C GLN A 849 10.07 -5.12 4.67
N PRO A 850 9.10 -4.85 3.77
CA PRO A 850 9.32 -4.49 2.38
C PRO A 850 10.25 -3.31 2.15
N MET A 851 10.29 -2.34 3.08
CA MET A 851 11.27 -1.25 3.04
C MET A 851 12.72 -1.76 2.95
N ARG A 852 13.05 -2.89 3.60
CA ARG A 852 14.38 -3.50 3.48
C ARG A 852 14.64 -4.05 2.08
N LEU A 853 13.61 -4.58 1.42
CA LEU A 853 13.70 -5.03 0.04
C LEU A 853 13.94 -3.84 -0.90
N GLU A 854 13.22 -2.73 -0.70
CA GLU A 854 13.41 -1.50 -1.48
C GLU A 854 14.82 -0.93 -1.31
N ILE A 855 15.32 -0.83 -0.08
CA ILE A 855 16.70 -0.38 0.21
C ILE A 855 17.70 -1.30 -0.48
N LEU A 856 17.54 -2.62 -0.32
CA LEU A 856 18.43 -3.61 -0.93
C LEU A 856 18.46 -3.43 -2.45
N LEU A 857 17.31 -3.49 -3.12
CA LEU A 857 17.22 -3.41 -4.58
C LEU A 857 17.69 -2.05 -5.12
N SER A 858 17.45 -0.96 -4.40
CA SER A 858 17.97 0.37 -4.75
C SER A 858 19.50 0.42 -4.70
N VAL A 859 20.10 -0.15 -3.65
CA VAL A 859 21.57 -0.24 -3.55
C VAL A 859 22.14 -1.15 -4.65
N LEU A 860 21.53 -2.31 -4.89
CA LEU A 860 22.01 -3.30 -5.87
C LEU A 860 21.89 -2.84 -7.33
N SER A 861 20.94 -1.95 -7.64
CA SER A 861 20.78 -1.29 -8.96
C SER A 861 21.53 0.06 -9.05
N GLY A 862 21.79 0.70 -7.91
CA GLY A 862 22.41 2.01 -7.84
C GLY A 862 23.93 1.98 -7.97
N SER A 863 24.59 0.99 -7.35
CA SER A 863 26.06 0.90 -7.30
C SER A 863 26.59 -0.52 -7.21
N GLN A 864 27.51 -0.88 -8.12
CA GLN A 864 28.23 -2.14 -8.09
C GLN A 864 29.19 -2.22 -6.89
N PHE A 865 29.83 -1.10 -6.52
CA PHE A 865 30.70 -1.00 -5.37
C PHE A 865 29.96 -1.25 -4.03
N LEU A 866 28.76 -0.69 -3.88
CA LEU A 866 27.94 -0.92 -2.70
C LEU A 866 27.37 -2.35 -2.66
N ALA A 867 26.97 -2.88 -3.82
CA ALA A 867 26.58 -4.29 -3.94
C ALA A 867 27.71 -5.24 -3.52
N ASP A 868 28.93 -5.02 -4.01
CA ASP A 868 30.10 -5.81 -3.61
C ASP A 868 30.43 -5.67 -2.11
N THR A 869 30.16 -4.50 -1.54
CA THR A 869 30.29 -4.25 -0.10
C THR A 869 29.31 -5.10 0.71
N LEU A 870 28.05 -5.18 0.28
CA LEU A 870 27.03 -6.03 0.90
C LEU A 870 27.30 -7.53 0.70
N VAL A 871 27.68 -7.95 -0.50
CA VAL A 871 28.03 -9.36 -0.78
C VAL A 871 29.17 -9.82 0.12
N ARG A 872 30.17 -8.96 0.36
CA ARG A 872 31.31 -9.27 1.20
C ARG A 872 30.99 -9.22 2.71
N ASN A 873 30.10 -8.33 3.13
CA ASN A 873 29.71 -8.16 4.53
C ASN A 873 28.18 -8.08 4.65
N PRO A 874 27.44 -9.21 4.55
CA PRO A 874 25.98 -9.17 4.48
C PRO A 874 25.30 -8.53 5.69
N GLY A 875 25.90 -8.63 6.88
CA GLY A 875 25.40 -7.98 8.10
C GLY A 875 25.37 -6.45 8.05
N PHE A 876 26.01 -5.82 7.06
CA PHE A 876 25.90 -4.37 6.86
C PHE A 876 24.49 -3.94 6.41
N LEU A 877 23.73 -4.83 5.74
CA LEU A 877 22.34 -4.54 5.39
C LEU A 877 21.48 -4.35 6.64
N ASP A 878 21.65 -5.23 7.64
CA ASP A 878 20.92 -5.13 8.91
C ASP A 878 21.26 -3.83 9.64
N TRP A 879 22.52 -3.40 9.58
CA TRP A 879 22.94 -2.16 10.21
C TRP A 879 22.44 -0.90 9.48
N VAL A 880 22.49 -0.86 8.15
CA VAL A 880 22.09 0.32 7.36
C VAL A 880 20.57 0.50 7.30
N THR A 881 19.80 -0.58 7.48
CA THR A 881 18.32 -0.53 7.47
C THR A 881 17.72 -0.06 8.80
N ILE A 882 18.53 0.12 9.85
CA ILE A 882 18.06 0.68 11.12
C ILE A 882 17.81 2.19 10.94
N PRO A 883 16.58 2.71 11.21
CA PRO A 883 16.24 4.10 10.96
C PRO A 883 17.18 5.11 11.63
N LYS A 884 17.62 4.83 12.87
CA LYS A 884 18.58 5.66 13.61
C LYS A 884 19.91 5.82 12.88
N ASN A 885 20.39 4.76 12.23
CA ASN A 885 21.65 4.79 11.48
C ASN A 885 21.45 5.47 10.13
N LEU A 886 20.37 5.14 9.42
CA LEU A 886 20.14 5.63 8.06
C LEU A 886 19.82 7.13 8.00
N HIS A 887 18.99 7.65 8.91
CA HIS A 887 18.48 9.02 8.80
C HIS A 887 19.39 10.07 9.44
N GLN A 888 20.27 9.68 10.37
CA GLN A 888 21.15 10.63 11.06
C GLN A 888 22.45 10.89 10.29
N ILE A 889 22.80 12.17 10.17
CA ILE A 889 24.16 12.60 9.78
C ILE A 889 25.10 12.29 10.94
N GLN A 890 26.17 11.55 10.67
CA GLN A 890 27.14 11.21 11.70
C GLN A 890 28.10 12.37 11.92
N GLY A 891 28.13 12.88 13.15
CA GLY A 891 29.10 13.90 13.55
C GLY A 891 30.52 13.33 13.59
N ARG A 892 31.51 14.18 13.27
CA ARG A 892 32.93 13.82 13.26
C ARG A 892 33.37 13.07 14.52
N LYS A 893 33.00 13.59 15.70
CA LYS A 893 33.37 12.99 16.99
C LYS A 893 32.83 11.57 17.15
N ASN A 894 31.60 11.30 16.73
CA ASN A 894 31.01 9.96 16.83
C ASN A 894 31.78 8.95 15.96
N LEU A 895 32.17 9.36 14.74
CA LEU A 895 32.97 8.54 13.84
C LEU A 895 34.37 8.27 14.42
N GLU A 896 35.01 9.29 15.00
CA GLU A 896 36.30 9.14 15.67
C GLU A 896 36.21 8.19 16.88
N ASP A 897 35.21 8.38 17.75
CA ASP A 897 35.04 7.57 18.95
C ASP A 897 34.77 6.09 18.60
N GLU A 898 33.95 5.82 17.59
CA GLU A 898 33.71 4.44 17.13
C GLU A 898 34.98 3.81 16.51
N LEU A 899 35.74 4.58 15.72
CA LEU A 899 37.01 4.12 15.17
C LEU A 899 38.06 3.86 16.25
N ARG A 900 38.14 4.70 17.29
CA ARG A 900 39.02 4.51 18.45
C ARG A 900 38.69 3.21 19.17
N MET A 901 37.40 2.97 19.48
CA MET A 901 36.95 1.70 20.07
C MET A 901 37.30 0.49 19.19
N ALA A 902 37.13 0.61 17.88
CA ALA A 902 37.51 -0.46 16.94
C ALA A 902 39.02 -0.74 16.97
N SER A 903 39.85 0.29 17.23
CA SER A 903 41.31 0.20 17.29
C SER A 903 41.83 -0.52 18.55
N GLU A 904 41.20 -0.32 19.71
CA GLU A 904 41.63 -0.88 21.00
C GLU A 904 41.68 -2.42 21.00
N GLY A 905 40.75 -3.06 20.28
CA GLY A 905 40.70 -4.51 20.13
C GLY A 905 41.57 -5.09 19.00
N CYS A 906 42.62 -4.40 18.55
CA CYS A 906 43.48 -4.85 17.44
C CYS A 906 44.86 -5.31 17.92
N ASN A 907 45.13 -6.62 17.79
CA ASN A 907 46.40 -7.21 18.24
C ASN A 907 47.56 -7.07 17.24
N SER A 908 47.32 -6.48 16.05
CA SER A 908 48.36 -6.24 15.05
C SER A 908 48.00 -5.10 14.09
N HIS A 909 49.01 -4.51 13.46
CA HIS A 909 48.83 -3.42 12.47
C HIS A 909 47.98 -3.86 11.28
N LYS A 910 48.18 -5.07 10.76
CA LYS A 910 47.39 -5.61 9.64
C LYS A 910 45.90 -5.69 9.98
N VAL A 911 45.57 -6.13 11.19
CA VAL A 911 44.16 -6.22 11.66
C VAL A 911 43.55 -4.82 11.76
N TRP A 912 44.29 -3.85 12.32
CA TRP A 912 43.87 -2.45 12.37
C TRP A 912 43.56 -1.89 10.98
N LEU A 913 44.48 -2.05 10.03
CA LEU A 913 44.29 -1.56 8.66
C LEU A 913 43.04 -2.17 8.00
N ASN A 914 42.77 -3.46 8.20
CA ASN A 914 41.55 -4.12 7.72
C ASN A 914 40.29 -3.55 8.38
N LYS A 915 40.30 -3.29 9.70
CA LYS A 915 39.15 -2.67 10.40
C LYS A 915 38.87 -1.26 9.89
N LEU A 916 39.90 -0.43 9.72
CA LEU A 916 39.78 0.93 9.17
C LEU A 916 39.07 0.94 7.81
N ARG A 917 39.44 0.00 6.92
CA ARG A 917 38.86 -0.13 5.58
C ARG A 917 37.43 -0.66 5.61
N ARG A 918 37.12 -1.63 6.48
CA ARG A 918 35.75 -2.09 6.70
C ARG A 918 34.86 -0.97 7.23
N PHE A 919 35.37 -0.14 8.15
CA PHE A 919 34.67 1.03 8.65
C PHE A 919 34.37 2.02 7.51
N ARG A 920 35.37 2.39 6.70
CA ARG A 920 35.16 3.24 5.51
C ARG A 920 34.10 2.68 4.58
N ARG A 921 34.13 1.37 4.29
CA ARG A 921 33.13 0.72 3.42
C ARG A 921 31.73 0.76 4.03
N ARG A 922 31.59 0.51 5.32
CA ARG A 922 30.30 0.56 6.04
C ARG A 922 29.70 1.96 6.00
N GLU A 923 30.50 2.99 6.29
CA GLU A 923 30.04 4.38 6.20
C GLU A 923 29.77 4.81 4.76
N MET A 924 30.56 4.34 3.79
CA MET A 924 30.28 4.60 2.38
C MET A 924 28.96 3.96 1.91
N LEU A 925 28.63 2.77 2.42
CA LEU A 925 27.33 2.15 2.22
C LEU A 925 26.21 2.99 2.85
N ARG A 926 26.39 3.51 4.07
CA ARG A 926 25.40 4.39 4.70
C ARG A 926 25.16 5.65 3.87
N ILE A 927 26.22 6.38 3.54
CA ILE A 927 26.16 7.62 2.77
C ILE A 927 25.56 7.35 1.39
N GLY A 928 26.02 6.30 0.71
CA GLY A 928 25.50 5.89 -0.60
C GLY A 928 24.04 5.45 -0.57
N THR A 929 23.59 4.78 0.49
CA THR A 929 22.17 4.42 0.65
C THR A 929 21.32 5.67 0.90
N ARG A 930 21.80 6.64 1.68
CA ARG A 930 21.13 7.94 1.87
C ARG A 930 21.00 8.69 0.55
N ASP A 931 22.05 8.72 -0.25
CA ASP A 931 22.07 9.37 -1.56
C ASP A 931 21.10 8.68 -2.53
N ILE A 932 21.23 7.37 -2.73
CA ILE A 932 20.47 6.61 -3.73
C ILE A 932 19.00 6.41 -3.33
N TYR A 933 18.71 6.09 -2.07
CA TYR A 933 17.37 5.68 -1.63
C TYR A 933 16.59 6.82 -0.97
N LEU A 934 17.23 7.62 -0.09
CA LEU A 934 16.55 8.74 0.57
C LEU A 934 16.58 10.03 -0.27
N GLY A 935 17.43 10.11 -1.29
CA GLY A 935 17.54 11.30 -2.14
C GLY A 935 18.05 12.54 -1.38
N VAL A 936 18.95 12.36 -0.42
CA VAL A 936 19.50 13.48 0.38
C VAL A 936 20.26 14.49 -0.50
N SER A 937 20.41 15.72 -0.01
CA SER A 937 21.07 16.78 -0.77
C SER A 937 22.53 16.42 -1.10
N THR A 938 23.01 16.84 -2.28
CA THR A 938 24.39 16.58 -2.68
C THR A 938 25.38 17.32 -1.77
N GLU A 939 24.97 18.46 -1.20
CA GLU A 939 25.70 19.18 -0.16
C GLU A 939 25.92 18.34 1.11
N ASP A 940 24.89 17.67 1.60
CA ASP A 940 25.01 16.80 2.78
C ASP A 940 25.94 15.61 2.48
N VAL A 941 25.83 14.99 1.30
CA VAL A 941 26.74 13.91 0.88
C VAL A 941 28.19 14.39 0.87
N MET A 942 28.44 15.57 0.29
CA MET A 942 29.77 16.19 0.26
C MET A 942 30.34 16.42 1.67
N LEU A 943 29.51 16.90 2.60
CA LEU A 943 29.89 17.11 3.99
C LEU A 943 30.16 15.80 4.73
N GLU A 944 29.31 14.79 4.58
CA GLU A 944 29.48 13.47 5.22
C GLU A 944 30.75 12.76 4.73
N LEU A 945 31.04 12.82 3.41
CA LEU A 945 32.27 12.26 2.83
C LEU A 945 33.52 12.96 3.38
N SER A 946 33.47 14.29 3.50
CA SER A 946 34.56 15.09 4.07
C SER A 946 34.79 14.78 5.53
N THR A 947 33.70 14.69 6.30
CA THR A 947 33.71 14.37 7.73
C THR A 947 34.28 12.97 8.00
N LEU A 948 33.93 12.00 7.15
CA LEU A 948 34.49 10.66 7.21
C LEU A 948 36.01 10.67 6.96
N ALA A 949 36.48 11.38 5.92
CA ALA A 949 37.91 11.49 5.63
C ALA A 949 38.69 12.15 6.78
N GLU A 950 38.13 13.18 7.40
CA GLU A 950 38.71 13.84 8.57
C GLU A 950 38.84 12.90 9.77
N ALA A 951 37.77 12.20 10.13
CA ALA A 951 37.76 11.27 11.25
C ALA A 951 38.79 10.14 11.05
N LEU A 952 38.86 9.57 9.84
CA LEU A 952 39.87 8.55 9.53
C LEU A 952 41.29 9.11 9.62
N THR A 953 41.53 10.32 9.12
CA THR A 953 42.85 10.96 9.17
C THR A 953 43.28 11.22 10.61
N GLN A 954 42.37 11.70 11.45
CA GLN A 954 42.62 11.95 12.87
C GLN A 954 42.96 10.67 13.63
N VAL A 955 42.15 9.62 13.51
CA VAL A 955 42.40 8.37 14.25
C VAL A 955 43.63 7.63 13.74
N VAL A 956 43.92 7.69 12.43
CA VAL A 956 45.19 7.15 11.90
C VAL A 956 46.39 7.91 12.46
N LEU A 957 46.32 9.24 12.54
CA LEU A 957 47.39 10.05 13.15
C LEU A 957 47.59 9.66 14.63
N GLU A 958 46.52 9.54 15.40
CA GLU A 958 46.56 9.07 16.80
C GLU A 958 47.22 7.70 16.92
N ARG A 959 46.88 6.76 16.01
CA ARG A 959 47.47 5.42 16.03
C ARG A 959 48.96 5.43 15.69
N VAL A 960 49.37 6.24 14.70
CA VAL A 960 50.79 6.43 14.36
C VAL A 960 51.56 6.98 15.56
N TRP A 961 50.98 7.94 16.30
CA TRP A 961 51.59 8.44 17.54
C TRP A 961 51.68 7.36 18.63
N ALA A 962 50.64 6.55 18.81
CA ALA A 962 50.65 5.45 19.78
C ALA A 962 51.74 4.41 19.45
N THR A 963 51.90 4.03 18.19
CA THR A 963 52.97 3.11 17.77
C THR A 963 54.36 3.70 18.03
N LEU A 964 54.56 5.01 17.80
CA LEU A 964 55.81 5.68 18.14
C LEU A 964 56.06 5.76 19.66
N LYS A 965 55.00 5.78 20.49
CA LYS A 965 55.13 5.67 21.97
C LYS A 965 55.57 4.27 22.38
N GLU A 966 55.07 3.23 21.73
CA GLU A 966 55.44 1.83 22.00
C GLU A 966 56.89 1.52 21.57
N GLU A 967 57.39 2.17 20.50
CA GLU A 967 58.76 2.02 19.99
C GLU A 967 59.83 2.74 20.85
N GLN A 968 59.46 3.62 21.79
CA GLN A 968 60.40 4.45 22.57
C GLN A 968 60.19 4.34 24.09
N GLU A 969 61.26 4.53 24.86
CA GLU A 969 61.25 4.35 26.32
C GLU A 969 60.52 5.49 27.08
N THR A 970 60.27 6.66 26.46
CA THR A 970 59.68 7.83 27.14
C THR A 970 58.39 8.34 26.47
N ALA A 971 57.22 7.87 26.95
CA ALA A 971 55.90 8.27 26.43
C ALA A 971 55.63 9.79 26.49
N GLN A 972 56.21 10.47 27.49
CA GLN A 972 56.02 11.91 27.74
C GLN A 972 56.67 12.79 26.66
N GLU A 973 57.77 12.33 26.04
CA GLU A 973 58.45 13.06 24.96
C GLU A 973 57.66 13.02 23.65
N VAL A 974 57.08 11.86 23.32
CA VAL A 974 56.25 11.71 22.11
C VAL A 974 55.00 12.57 22.21
N GLU A 975 54.41 12.67 23.40
CA GLU A 975 53.22 13.49 23.65
C GLU A 975 53.51 14.98 23.55
N ALA A 976 54.64 15.42 24.11
CA ALA A 976 55.10 16.80 23.95
C ALA A 976 55.33 17.15 22.46
N ILE A 977 55.93 16.25 21.68
CA ILE A 977 56.18 16.45 20.24
C ILE A 977 54.87 16.44 19.43
N ALA A 978 53.90 15.57 19.76
CA ALA A 978 52.63 15.48 19.06
C ALA A 978 51.80 16.77 19.14
N ASN A 979 51.89 17.50 20.26
CA ASN A 979 51.24 18.80 20.44
C ASN A 979 51.80 19.91 19.54
N HIS A 980 52.90 19.66 18.84
CA HIS A 980 53.51 20.61 17.90
C HIS A 980 53.22 20.29 16.43
N PHE A 981 52.33 19.33 16.12
CA PHE A 981 52.05 18.88 14.75
C PHE A 981 50.58 19.05 14.35
N CYS A 982 50.36 19.49 13.11
CA CYS A 982 49.03 19.62 12.52
C CYS A 982 49.04 19.15 11.06
N ILE A 983 47.95 18.53 10.62
CA ILE A 983 47.70 18.19 9.23
C ILE A 983 46.66 19.18 8.67
N LEU A 984 47.05 19.85 7.61
CA LEU A 984 46.19 20.69 6.77
C LEU A 984 45.66 19.87 5.59
N ALA A 985 44.43 20.17 5.17
CA ALA A 985 43.85 19.68 3.93
C ALA A 985 43.77 20.80 2.89
N PHE A 986 43.97 20.44 1.63
CA PHE A 986 43.77 21.28 0.45
C PHE A 986 42.56 20.78 -0.36
N GLY A 987 42.28 21.48 -1.46
CA GLY A 987 41.35 21.02 -2.49
C GLY A 987 39.95 20.76 -1.94
N LYS A 988 39.34 19.65 -2.35
CA LYS A 988 37.96 19.33 -1.98
C LYS A 988 37.78 19.02 -0.50
N LEU A 989 38.74 18.36 0.14
CA LEU A 989 38.68 18.09 1.59
C LEU A 989 38.78 19.39 2.38
N GLY A 990 39.67 20.29 1.97
CA GLY A 990 39.82 21.60 2.59
C GLY A 990 38.54 22.46 2.51
N GLY A 991 37.82 22.38 1.39
CA GLY A 991 36.52 23.02 1.19
C GLY A 991 35.30 22.26 1.73
N SER A 992 35.49 21.11 2.40
CA SER A 992 34.40 20.23 2.87
C SER A 992 33.42 19.81 1.77
N GLU A 993 33.97 19.51 0.59
CA GLU A 993 33.21 19.20 -0.63
C GLU A 993 33.74 17.94 -1.34
N LEU A 994 34.15 16.92 -0.58
CA LEU A 994 34.62 15.65 -1.14
C LEU A 994 33.55 14.92 -1.97
N ASN A 995 34.01 14.17 -2.97
CA ASN A 995 33.20 13.21 -3.72
C ASN A 995 33.60 11.76 -3.38
N TYR A 996 32.75 10.79 -3.71
CA TYR A 996 32.91 9.35 -3.39
C TYR A 996 34.32 8.79 -3.65
N SER A 997 34.91 9.07 -4.81
CA SER A 997 36.24 8.57 -5.20
C SER A 997 37.24 9.72 -5.35
N SER A 998 37.42 10.53 -4.31
CA SER A 998 38.41 11.62 -4.31
C SER A 998 39.76 11.19 -3.73
N ASP A 999 40.83 11.84 -4.18
CA ASP A 999 42.09 11.86 -3.43
C ASP A 999 41.94 12.87 -2.28
N ILE A 1000 42.67 12.66 -1.18
CA ILE A 1000 42.76 13.64 -0.10
C ILE A 1000 44.13 14.32 -0.16
N ASP A 1001 44.10 15.63 -0.40
CA ASP A 1001 45.30 16.47 -0.51
C ASP A 1001 45.71 16.95 0.89
N LEU A 1002 46.82 16.45 1.43
CA LEU A 1002 47.25 16.72 2.81
C LEU A 1002 48.64 17.38 2.88
N LEU A 1003 48.85 18.19 3.91
CA LEU A 1003 50.14 18.80 4.25
C LEU A 1003 50.35 18.78 5.77
N GLY A 1004 51.41 18.11 6.22
CA GLY A 1004 51.84 18.22 7.61
C GLY A 1004 52.58 19.53 7.85
N ILE A 1005 52.33 20.17 8.99
CA ILE A 1005 53.06 21.35 9.48
C ILE A 1005 53.43 21.16 10.94
N TYR A 1006 54.45 21.87 11.40
CA TYR A 1006 54.78 21.93 12.81
C TYR A 1006 55.18 23.32 13.29
N ASP A 1007 54.93 23.57 14.57
CA ASP A 1007 55.35 24.78 15.28
C ASP A 1007 55.96 24.40 16.62
N ALA A 1008 57.29 24.39 16.70
CA ALA A 1008 58.06 23.99 17.88
C ALA A 1008 58.94 25.15 18.36
N PRO A 1009 58.95 25.48 19.68
CA PRO A 1009 59.77 26.56 20.20
C PRO A 1009 61.26 26.28 20.00
N ALA A 1010 62.00 27.28 19.49
CA ALA A 1010 63.44 27.18 19.25
C ALA A 1010 64.28 26.99 20.52
N THR A 1011 63.71 27.23 21.71
CA THR A 1011 64.40 27.31 23.00
C THR A 1011 64.51 25.99 23.76
N SER A 1012 63.83 24.92 23.37
CA SER A 1012 63.71 23.69 24.19
C SER A 1012 64.64 22.51 23.83
N LEU A 1013 65.39 22.52 22.71
CA LEU A 1013 65.99 21.28 22.19
C LEU A 1013 67.43 21.37 21.59
N GLY A 1014 68.13 22.51 21.67
CA GLY A 1014 69.52 22.64 21.17
C GLY A 1014 69.67 22.78 19.64
N SER A 1015 70.91 22.92 19.14
CA SER A 1015 71.19 23.29 17.73
C SER A 1015 70.79 22.26 16.67
N ASN A 1016 70.63 20.98 17.05
CA ASN A 1016 70.20 19.88 16.16
C ASN A 1016 68.70 19.54 16.27
N ALA A 1017 67.94 20.25 17.11
CA ALA A 1017 66.53 20.01 17.39
C ALA A 1017 65.63 20.04 16.15
N HIS A 1018 65.83 21.04 15.30
CA HIS A 1018 64.96 21.32 14.18
C HIS A 1018 64.99 20.19 13.16
N THR A 1019 66.20 19.76 12.77
CA THR A 1019 66.41 18.63 11.86
C THR A 1019 65.89 17.31 12.44
N PHE A 1020 66.00 17.12 13.76
CA PHE A 1020 65.45 15.94 14.44
C PHE A 1020 63.92 15.91 14.39
N LEU A 1021 63.26 17.00 14.79
CA LEU A 1021 61.80 17.13 14.76
C LEU A 1021 61.26 17.00 13.34
N GLN A 1022 61.90 17.65 12.37
CA GLN A 1022 61.52 17.58 10.96
C GLN A 1022 61.55 16.14 10.44
N LYS A 1023 62.64 15.39 10.68
CA LYS A 1023 62.73 13.98 10.29
C LYS A 1023 61.65 13.13 10.96
N ARG A 1024 61.35 13.41 12.23
CA ARG A 1024 60.34 12.68 12.99
C ARG A 1024 58.92 12.95 12.48
N PHE A 1025 58.56 14.21 12.26
CA PHE A 1025 57.27 14.57 11.66
C PHE A 1025 57.14 14.08 10.22
N ALA A 1026 58.22 14.06 9.44
CA ALA A 1026 58.22 13.45 8.11
C ALA A 1026 57.92 11.93 8.20
N ARG A 1027 58.51 11.21 9.16
CA ARG A 1027 58.18 9.79 9.40
C ARG A 1027 56.71 9.60 9.76
N VAL A 1028 56.15 10.47 10.61
CA VAL A 1028 54.73 10.45 10.99
C VAL A 1028 53.84 10.65 9.75
N MET A 1029 54.14 11.67 8.94
CA MET A 1029 53.36 11.97 7.73
C MET A 1029 53.42 10.83 6.71
N GLU A 1030 54.59 10.19 6.52
CA GLU A 1030 54.72 9.00 5.68
C GLU A 1030 53.92 7.81 6.21
N SER A 1031 53.93 7.57 7.53
CA SER A 1031 53.13 6.50 8.14
C SER A 1031 51.63 6.76 7.97
N VAL A 1032 51.15 7.99 8.17
CA VAL A 1032 49.74 8.37 7.93
C VAL A 1032 49.37 8.15 6.47
N ARG A 1033 50.21 8.59 5.53
CA ARG A 1033 50.02 8.37 4.09
C ARG A 1033 49.93 6.88 3.77
N ALA A 1034 50.84 6.08 4.31
CA ALA A 1034 50.91 4.64 4.11
C ALA A 1034 49.67 3.93 4.65
N ASP A 1035 49.27 4.21 5.90
CA ASP A 1035 48.14 3.56 6.55
C ASP A 1035 46.80 3.86 5.88
N LEU A 1036 46.63 5.07 5.33
CA LEU A 1036 45.44 5.44 4.56
C LEU A 1036 45.44 4.82 3.15
N SER A 1037 46.61 4.79 2.48
CA SER A 1037 46.72 4.43 1.04
C SER A 1037 47.00 2.95 0.76
N MET A 1038 47.55 2.21 1.73
CA MET A 1038 47.97 0.82 1.53
C MET A 1038 46.77 -0.06 1.13
N HIS A 1039 46.97 -0.94 0.16
CA HIS A 1039 45.98 -1.94 -0.19
C HIS A 1039 46.09 -3.14 0.74
N THR A 1040 45.00 -3.51 1.37
CA THR A 1040 44.86 -4.76 2.13
C THR A 1040 43.82 -5.65 1.46
N ASP A 1041 43.52 -6.79 2.09
CA ASP A 1041 42.42 -7.65 1.67
C ASP A 1041 41.10 -6.86 1.56
N GLU A 1042 40.91 -5.81 2.36
CA GLU A 1042 39.73 -4.93 2.41
C GLU A 1042 39.85 -3.68 1.50
N GLY A 1043 40.87 -3.58 0.65
CA GLY A 1043 41.12 -2.44 -0.24
C GLY A 1043 41.95 -1.33 0.41
N TYR A 1044 41.64 -0.07 0.12
CA TYR A 1044 42.30 1.11 0.71
C TYR A 1044 41.28 2.01 1.43
N ALA A 1045 41.75 2.91 2.30
CA ALA A 1045 40.88 3.90 2.94
C ALA A 1045 40.76 5.15 2.05
N TYR A 1046 41.89 5.82 1.78
CA TYR A 1046 41.97 6.96 0.88
C TYR A 1046 43.31 6.98 0.15
N ARG A 1047 43.30 7.47 -1.09
CA ARG A 1047 44.53 7.86 -1.79
C ARG A 1047 44.94 9.24 -1.27
N VAL A 1048 46.17 9.33 -0.74
CA VAL A 1048 46.70 10.58 -0.17
C VAL A 1048 47.66 11.24 -1.15
N ASP A 1049 47.42 12.51 -1.46
CA ASP A 1049 48.32 13.35 -2.27
C ASP A 1049 49.02 14.38 -1.39
N LEU A 1050 50.36 14.41 -1.45
CA LEU A 1050 51.23 15.32 -0.69
C LEU A 1050 51.97 16.33 -1.61
N ARG A 1051 51.57 16.45 -2.88
CA ARG A 1051 52.28 17.25 -3.89
C ARG A 1051 52.02 18.75 -3.83
N LEU A 1052 50.98 19.20 -3.12
CA LEU A 1052 50.65 20.62 -2.94
C LEU A 1052 51.51 21.33 -1.87
N ARG A 1053 52.52 20.62 -1.32
CA ARG A 1053 53.50 21.21 -0.41
C ARG A 1053 54.47 22.16 -1.15
N PRO A 1054 55.13 23.10 -0.43
CA PRO A 1054 56.13 24.00 -1.01
C PRO A 1054 57.17 23.27 -1.86
N TYR A 1055 57.50 23.81 -3.04
CA TYR A 1055 58.43 23.20 -4.01
C TYR A 1055 58.01 21.81 -4.52
N GLY A 1056 56.77 21.40 -4.27
CA GLY A 1056 56.20 20.12 -4.69
C GLY A 1056 57.02 18.92 -4.23
N GLY A 1057 57.29 17.99 -5.15
CA GLY A 1057 58.03 16.76 -4.88
C GLY A 1057 59.45 16.96 -4.34
N ALA A 1058 60.07 18.12 -4.60
CA ALA A 1058 61.43 18.43 -4.19
C ALA A 1058 61.52 19.13 -2.82
N GLY A 1059 60.38 19.58 -2.26
CA GLY A 1059 60.33 20.26 -0.97
C GLY A 1059 60.16 19.33 0.22
N GLU A 1060 60.39 19.91 1.40
CA GLU A 1060 60.24 19.24 2.70
C GLU A 1060 58.84 18.66 2.88
N LEU A 1061 58.75 17.43 3.40
CA LEU A 1061 57.47 16.76 3.59
C LEU A 1061 56.59 17.44 4.64
N VAL A 1062 57.23 17.99 5.67
CA VAL A 1062 56.59 18.71 6.78
C VAL A 1062 57.39 19.99 7.03
N PRO A 1063 57.02 21.13 6.42
CA PRO A 1063 57.65 22.42 6.71
C PRO A 1063 57.25 22.97 8.08
N SER A 1064 58.10 23.81 8.67
CA SER A 1064 57.70 24.62 9.84
C SER A 1064 56.67 25.68 9.44
N VAL A 1065 55.86 26.14 10.39
CA VAL A 1065 54.90 27.24 10.16
C VAL A 1065 55.60 28.49 9.63
N SER A 1066 56.77 28.86 10.18
CA SER A 1066 57.53 30.02 9.71
C SER A 1066 57.99 29.87 8.26
N ALA A 1067 58.58 28.73 7.91
CA ALA A 1067 59.06 28.46 6.55
C ALA A 1067 57.91 28.44 5.54
N LEU A 1068 56.76 27.90 5.93
CA LEU A 1068 55.57 27.87 5.08
C LEU A 1068 55.00 29.29 4.86
N ILE A 1069 54.96 30.12 5.89
CA ILE A 1069 54.54 31.54 5.76
C ILE A 1069 55.49 32.29 4.82
N ASP A 1070 56.80 32.15 5.01
CA ASP A 1070 57.80 32.82 4.19
C ASP A 1070 57.75 32.37 2.72
N TYR A 1071 57.48 31.09 2.49
CA TYR A 1071 57.27 30.54 1.15
C TYR A 1071 56.07 31.21 0.46
N TYR A 1072 54.91 31.25 1.11
CA TYR A 1072 53.73 31.88 0.52
C TYR A 1072 53.86 33.38 0.31
N ARG A 1073 54.66 34.05 1.15
CA ARG A 1073 54.87 35.49 1.08
C ARG A 1073 55.84 35.90 -0.04
N ASN A 1074 56.87 35.09 -0.29
CA ASN A 1074 58.00 35.50 -1.14
C ASN A 1074 58.19 34.64 -2.41
N VAL A 1075 57.69 33.40 -2.43
CA VAL A 1075 58.03 32.41 -3.47
C VAL A 1075 56.80 31.87 -4.21
N ALA A 1076 55.69 31.62 -3.50
CA ALA A 1076 54.53 30.94 -4.06
C ALA A 1076 53.97 31.64 -5.32
N SER A 1077 53.68 30.83 -6.32
CA SER A 1077 53.06 31.30 -7.55
C SER A 1077 51.54 31.48 -7.38
N LEU A 1078 50.91 32.23 -8.30
CA LEU A 1078 49.48 32.57 -8.19
C LEU A 1078 48.55 31.36 -8.10
N TRP A 1079 48.88 30.24 -8.75
CA TRP A 1079 48.06 29.03 -8.67
C TRP A 1079 48.16 28.34 -7.30
N GLU A 1080 49.30 28.46 -6.62
CA GLU A 1080 49.50 27.95 -5.26
C GLU A 1080 48.71 28.80 -4.27
N ILE A 1081 48.68 30.11 -4.48
CA ILE A 1081 47.84 31.04 -3.71
C ILE A 1081 46.34 30.74 -3.95
N GLN A 1082 45.95 30.45 -5.19
CA GLN A 1082 44.59 30.01 -5.51
C GLN A 1082 44.23 28.70 -4.79
N ALA A 1083 45.13 27.70 -4.80
CA ALA A 1083 44.93 26.45 -4.08
C ALA A 1083 44.85 26.67 -2.56
N ALA A 1084 45.60 27.65 -2.04
CA ALA A 1084 45.64 27.99 -0.63
C ALA A 1084 44.31 28.54 -0.09
N LEU A 1085 43.42 29.06 -0.94
CA LEU A 1085 42.07 29.48 -0.55
C LEU A 1085 41.27 28.38 0.13
N LYS A 1086 41.55 27.10 -0.18
CA LYS A 1086 40.83 25.96 0.38
C LYS A 1086 41.53 25.34 1.59
N ILE A 1087 42.66 25.87 2.06
CA ILE A 1087 43.40 25.26 3.18
C ILE A 1087 42.55 25.26 4.46
N ARG A 1088 42.51 24.11 5.13
CA ARG A 1088 41.86 23.96 6.44
C ARG A 1088 42.61 22.95 7.34
N PRO A 1089 42.73 23.19 8.65
CA PRO A 1089 43.24 22.19 9.59
C PRO A 1089 42.25 21.03 9.72
N VAL A 1090 42.73 19.80 9.61
CA VAL A 1090 41.86 18.60 9.64
C VAL A 1090 42.26 17.58 10.69
N ALA A 1091 43.53 17.47 11.07
CA ALA A 1091 43.96 16.53 12.11
C ALA A 1091 45.17 17.05 12.91
N GLY A 1092 45.37 16.50 14.11
CA GLY A 1092 46.43 16.92 15.04
C GLY A 1092 46.04 18.15 15.85
N HIS A 1093 47.02 18.95 16.25
CA HIS A 1093 46.81 20.15 17.06
C HIS A 1093 46.30 21.32 16.21
N LEU A 1094 44.97 21.39 16.01
CA LEU A 1094 44.33 22.28 15.04
C LEU A 1094 44.67 23.76 15.22
N GLN A 1095 44.91 24.23 16.46
CA GLN A 1095 45.28 25.63 16.72
C GLN A 1095 46.56 26.07 15.99
N ILE A 1096 47.48 25.16 15.68
CA ILE A 1096 48.68 25.47 14.88
C ILE A 1096 48.29 25.83 13.45
N GLY A 1097 47.37 25.06 12.88
CA GLY A 1097 46.83 25.33 11.55
C GLY A 1097 46.00 26.61 11.51
N ASP A 1098 45.20 26.88 12.55
CA ASP A 1098 44.46 28.14 12.66
C ASP A 1098 45.42 29.34 12.74
N HIS A 1099 46.49 29.23 13.53
CA HIS A 1099 47.53 30.26 13.60
C HIS A 1099 48.20 30.50 12.24
N PHE A 1100 48.54 29.44 11.52
CA PHE A 1100 49.08 29.55 10.15
C PHE A 1100 48.11 30.30 9.23
N LEU A 1101 46.81 29.97 9.30
CA LEU A 1101 45.77 30.60 8.48
C LEU A 1101 45.60 32.09 8.80
N GLU A 1102 45.66 32.49 10.07
CA GLU A 1102 45.66 33.89 10.47
C GLU A 1102 46.85 34.66 9.87
N LYS A 1103 48.04 34.04 9.87
CA LYS A 1103 49.28 34.66 9.38
C LYS A 1103 49.38 34.74 7.85
N ILE A 1104 48.77 33.81 7.13
CA ILE A 1104 48.72 33.83 5.66
C ILE A 1104 47.55 34.65 5.11
N ARG A 1105 46.53 34.96 5.93
CA ARG A 1105 45.39 35.79 5.51
C ARG A 1105 45.78 37.09 4.79
N PRO A 1106 46.78 37.88 5.25
CA PRO A 1106 47.21 39.08 4.51
C PRO A 1106 47.78 38.77 3.12
N VAL A 1107 48.42 37.61 2.93
CA VAL A 1107 48.91 37.15 1.62
C VAL A 1107 47.74 36.83 0.69
N LEU A 1108 46.71 36.14 1.20
CA LEU A 1108 45.51 35.84 0.42
C LEU A 1108 44.77 37.11 0.00
N LEU A 1109 44.69 38.12 0.88
CA LEU A 1109 44.06 39.43 0.65
C LEU A 1109 44.94 40.45 -0.08
N GLN A 1110 46.14 40.08 -0.50
CA GLN A 1110 47.02 41.01 -1.22
C GLN A 1110 46.39 41.39 -2.57
N ARG A 1111 46.24 42.70 -2.82
CA ARG A 1111 45.74 43.23 -4.10
C ARG A 1111 46.67 42.84 -5.24
N ARG A 1112 46.11 42.21 -6.27
CA ARG A 1112 46.82 41.72 -7.46
C ARG A 1112 46.09 42.21 -8.71
N LYS A 1113 46.82 42.33 -9.82
CA LYS A 1113 46.22 42.69 -11.11
C LYS A 1113 45.30 41.58 -11.59
N ARG A 1114 44.08 41.94 -12.01
CA ARG A 1114 43.07 41.02 -12.53
C ARG A 1114 43.61 40.17 -13.68
N GLU A 1115 44.35 40.79 -14.60
CA GLU A 1115 44.90 40.13 -15.78
C GLU A 1115 45.90 39.03 -15.40
N ALA A 1116 46.65 39.22 -14.30
CA ALA A 1116 47.60 38.21 -13.82
C ALA A 1116 46.88 36.99 -13.22
N ILE A 1117 45.79 37.22 -12.46
CA ILE A 1117 44.94 36.15 -11.90
C ILE A 1117 44.29 35.37 -13.04
N VAL A 1118 43.62 36.07 -13.97
CA VAL A 1118 42.95 35.46 -15.12
C VAL A 1118 43.95 34.69 -15.99
N HIS A 1119 45.14 35.23 -16.26
CA HIS A 1119 46.17 34.54 -17.03
C HIS A 1119 46.64 33.25 -16.35
N ALA A 1120 46.85 33.28 -15.03
CA ALA A 1120 47.25 32.09 -14.27
C ALA A 1120 46.16 30.99 -14.34
N ILE A 1121 44.89 31.36 -14.11
CA ILE A 1121 43.74 30.46 -14.20
C ILE A 1121 43.60 29.87 -15.61
N GLU A 1122 43.63 30.71 -16.65
CA GLU A 1122 43.50 30.26 -18.04
C GLU A 1122 44.65 29.33 -18.45
N LYS A 1123 45.88 29.57 -17.97
CA LYS A 1123 47.02 28.66 -18.19
C LYS A 1123 46.75 27.28 -17.59
N MET A 1124 46.26 27.21 -16.35
CA MET A 1124 45.89 25.95 -15.70
C MET A 1124 44.74 25.25 -16.42
N ARG A 1125 43.72 26.02 -16.83
CA ARG A 1125 42.55 25.51 -17.53
C ARG A 1125 42.93 24.88 -18.88
N LYS A 1126 43.76 25.57 -19.68
CA LYS A 1126 44.29 25.02 -20.95
C LYS A 1126 45.09 23.74 -20.73
N ALA A 1127 45.90 23.66 -19.68
CA ALA A 1127 46.62 22.45 -19.33
C ALA A 1127 45.68 21.29 -18.96
N ALA A 1128 44.61 21.57 -18.21
CA ALA A 1128 43.59 20.58 -17.84
C ALA A 1128 42.86 20.02 -19.07
N ILE A 1129 42.41 20.90 -19.98
CA ILE A 1129 41.72 20.50 -21.22
C ILE A 1129 42.65 19.69 -22.14
N LYS A 1130 43.92 20.08 -22.27
CA LYS A 1130 44.90 19.35 -23.09
C LYS A 1130 45.16 17.94 -22.55
N THR A 1131 45.19 17.79 -21.23
CA THR A 1131 45.35 16.49 -20.56
C THR A 1131 44.11 15.61 -20.77
N CYS A 1132 42.91 16.20 -20.75
CA CYS A 1132 41.66 15.52 -21.07
C CYS A 1132 41.57 15.10 -22.55
N SER A 1133 41.98 15.99 -23.47
CA SER A 1133 41.91 15.77 -24.92
C SER A 1133 42.87 14.68 -25.41
N ARG A 1134 44.07 14.55 -24.81
CA ARG A 1134 45.03 13.48 -25.09
C ARG A 1134 44.50 12.07 -24.77
N ARG A 1135 43.43 11.94 -23.99
CA ARG A 1135 42.76 10.66 -23.68
C ARG A 1135 41.61 10.31 -24.65
N ASN A 1136 41.45 11.02 -25.78
CA ASN A 1136 40.31 10.88 -26.72
C ASN A 1136 38.93 11.11 -26.07
N ARG A 1137 38.82 12.02 -25.09
CA ARG A 1137 37.59 12.31 -24.32
C ARG A 1137 37.11 13.79 -24.28
N PRO A 1138 37.25 14.63 -25.34
CA PRO A 1138 37.03 16.08 -25.17
C PRO A 1138 35.58 16.56 -24.99
N ILE A 1139 34.55 15.81 -25.42
CA ILE A 1139 33.17 16.35 -25.54
C ILE A 1139 32.24 15.97 -24.37
N ARG A 1140 32.61 15.04 -23.48
CA ARG A 1140 31.70 14.49 -22.45
C ARG A 1140 32.34 14.30 -21.06
N ASP A 1141 33.19 15.21 -20.61
CA ASP A 1141 33.78 15.19 -19.25
C ASP A 1141 33.17 16.30 -18.38
N VAL A 1142 32.46 15.94 -17.31
CA VAL A 1142 31.72 16.90 -16.48
C VAL A 1142 32.61 17.76 -15.58
N LYS A 1143 33.88 17.39 -15.41
CA LYS A 1143 34.81 18.07 -14.51
C LYS A 1143 35.72 19.05 -15.24
N SER A 1144 36.37 18.58 -16.30
CA SER A 1144 37.42 19.33 -17.03
C SER A 1144 36.97 19.80 -18.41
N GLY A 1145 35.77 19.41 -18.86
CA GLY A 1145 35.16 19.90 -20.09
C GLY A 1145 34.81 21.38 -20.02
N MET A 1146 34.47 21.97 -21.17
CA MET A 1146 34.02 23.36 -21.22
C MET A 1146 32.71 23.53 -20.47
N GLY A 1147 32.65 24.49 -19.53
CA GLY A 1147 31.48 24.66 -18.66
C GLY A 1147 31.38 23.62 -17.54
N GLY A 1148 32.40 22.77 -17.33
CA GLY A 1148 32.39 21.76 -16.28
C GLY A 1148 32.67 22.33 -14.88
N LEU A 1149 32.72 21.45 -13.88
CA LEU A 1149 32.92 21.81 -12.47
C LEU A 1149 34.15 22.70 -12.22
N ARG A 1150 35.24 22.45 -12.94
CA ARG A 1150 36.48 23.24 -12.79
C ARG A 1150 36.28 24.69 -13.24
N ASP A 1151 35.40 24.97 -14.21
CA ASP A 1151 35.11 26.34 -14.63
C ASP A 1151 34.39 27.09 -13.49
N VAL A 1152 33.47 26.44 -12.76
CA VAL A 1152 32.84 27.04 -11.57
C VAL A 1152 33.87 27.29 -10.47
N GLU A 1153 34.69 26.29 -10.13
CA GLU A 1153 35.72 26.39 -9.09
C GLU A 1153 36.71 27.54 -9.39
N PHE A 1154 37.14 27.66 -10.66
CA PHE A 1154 38.05 28.71 -11.10
C PHE A 1154 37.39 30.08 -11.16
N LEU A 1155 36.13 30.18 -11.58
CA LEU A 1155 35.34 31.42 -11.53
C LEU A 1155 35.29 31.95 -10.10
N VAL A 1156 34.82 31.11 -9.16
CA VAL A 1156 34.64 31.50 -7.76
C VAL A 1156 35.97 31.88 -7.12
N GLN A 1157 36.99 31.02 -7.22
CA GLN A 1157 38.32 31.31 -6.67
C GLN A 1157 38.97 32.54 -7.29
N GLY A 1158 38.80 32.76 -8.60
CA GLY A 1158 39.29 33.94 -9.29
C GLY A 1158 38.65 35.21 -8.75
N LEU A 1159 37.32 35.22 -8.61
CA LEU A 1159 36.58 36.37 -8.05
C LEU A 1159 36.95 36.62 -6.58
N GLN A 1160 37.18 35.57 -5.79
CA GLN A 1160 37.69 35.72 -4.42
C GLN A 1160 39.06 36.39 -4.38
N LEU A 1161 39.99 36.04 -5.28
CA LEU A 1161 41.32 36.69 -5.34
C LEU A 1161 41.25 38.13 -5.87
N ILE A 1162 40.29 38.44 -6.75
CA ILE A 1162 40.13 39.78 -7.33
C ILE A 1162 39.49 40.73 -6.30
N HIS A 1163 38.41 40.30 -5.66
CA HIS A 1163 37.56 41.15 -4.82
C HIS A 1163 37.78 40.96 -3.32
N GLY A 1164 38.46 39.89 -2.90
CA GLY A 1164 38.80 39.62 -1.50
C GLY A 1164 39.46 40.80 -0.77
N PRO A 1165 40.40 41.56 -1.38
CA PRO A 1165 41.00 42.72 -0.71
C PRO A 1165 39.97 43.78 -0.27
N ASP A 1166 38.89 43.94 -1.05
CA ASP A 1166 37.82 44.92 -0.78
C ASP A 1166 36.69 44.32 0.06
N HIS A 1167 36.49 43.01 -0.05
CA HIS A 1167 35.49 42.25 0.70
C HIS A 1167 36.13 41.03 1.39
N PRO A 1168 36.81 41.22 2.54
CA PRO A 1168 37.54 40.12 3.20
C PRO A 1168 36.69 38.95 3.64
N GLY A 1169 35.36 39.13 3.76
CA GLY A 1169 34.39 38.08 4.02
C GLY A 1169 34.22 37.08 2.86
N LEU A 1170 34.73 37.40 1.66
CA LEU A 1170 34.76 36.48 0.52
C LEU A 1170 35.81 35.39 0.65
N LEU A 1171 36.73 35.44 1.63
CA LEU A 1171 37.67 34.36 1.88
C LEU A 1171 36.98 33.16 2.52
N GLU A 1172 36.28 32.42 1.68
CA GLU A 1172 35.50 31.25 2.02
C GLU A 1172 36.05 30.02 1.29
N ARG A 1173 36.13 28.89 1.98
CA ARG A 1173 36.79 27.69 1.46
C ARG A 1173 35.84 26.84 0.61
N ASN A 1174 34.59 26.76 1.05
CA ASN A 1174 33.57 25.99 0.37
C ASN A 1174 33.05 26.76 -0.85
N THR A 1175 32.97 26.09 -2.01
CA THR A 1175 32.61 26.75 -3.28
C THR A 1175 31.21 27.34 -3.25
N LEU A 1176 30.24 26.67 -2.62
CA LEU A 1176 28.85 27.12 -2.54
C LEU A 1176 28.69 28.30 -1.57
N ASN A 1177 29.35 28.24 -0.41
CA ASN A 1177 29.36 29.36 0.54
C ASN A 1177 30.05 30.60 -0.08
N ALA A 1178 31.10 30.38 -0.88
CA ALA A 1178 31.76 31.46 -1.60
C ALA A 1178 30.87 32.09 -2.68
N LEU A 1179 30.08 31.29 -3.41
CA LEU A 1179 29.06 31.80 -4.33
C LEU A 1179 28.00 32.67 -3.62
N GLU A 1180 27.55 32.23 -2.44
CA GLU A 1180 26.63 33.01 -1.60
C GLU A 1180 27.27 34.33 -1.15
N GLY A 1181 28.55 34.32 -0.78
CA GLY A 1181 29.29 35.54 -0.46
C GLY A 1181 29.39 36.50 -1.65
N LEU A 1182 29.66 35.98 -2.86
CA LEU A 1182 29.72 36.76 -4.09
C LEU A 1182 28.37 37.37 -4.48
N GLN A 1183 27.27 36.68 -4.18
CA GLN A 1183 25.92 37.23 -4.31
C GLN A 1183 25.67 38.35 -3.31
N LYS A 1184 25.93 38.13 -2.02
CA LYS A 1184 25.68 39.11 -0.94
C LYS A 1184 26.49 40.42 -1.08
N THR A 1185 27.54 40.40 -1.90
CA THR A 1185 28.39 41.56 -2.18
C THR A 1185 28.12 42.19 -3.54
N ASP A 1186 27.06 41.76 -4.24
CA ASP A 1186 26.65 42.22 -5.58
C ASP A 1186 27.74 42.08 -6.67
N ILE A 1187 28.75 41.24 -6.44
CA ILE A 1187 29.79 40.91 -7.44
C ILE A 1187 29.20 40.01 -8.52
N LEU A 1188 28.35 39.06 -8.10
CA LEU A 1188 27.51 38.28 -8.98
C LEU A 1188 26.04 38.67 -8.75
N PRO A 1189 25.28 39.00 -9.81
CA PRO A 1189 23.85 39.20 -9.68
C PRO A 1189 23.16 37.95 -9.11
N GLU A 1190 22.15 38.14 -8.26
CA GLU A 1190 21.39 37.05 -7.64
C GLU A 1190 20.93 35.96 -8.62
N PRO A 1191 20.31 36.27 -9.79
CA PRO A 1191 19.89 35.24 -10.73
C PRO A 1191 21.05 34.39 -11.26
N VAL A 1192 22.24 34.98 -11.40
CA VAL A 1192 23.44 34.28 -11.89
C VAL A 1192 24.03 33.41 -10.79
N ALA A 1193 24.12 33.92 -9.57
CA ALA A 1193 24.66 33.17 -8.43
C ALA A 1193 23.76 31.98 -8.07
N ALA A 1194 22.44 32.17 -8.03
CA ALA A 1194 21.46 31.11 -7.80
C ALA A 1194 21.57 30.02 -8.88
N GLN A 1195 21.63 30.42 -10.16
CA GLN A 1195 21.76 29.46 -11.25
C GLN A 1195 23.08 28.70 -11.24
N LEU A 1196 24.21 29.36 -10.92
CA LEU A 1196 25.52 28.71 -10.78
C LEU A 1196 25.54 27.72 -9.62
N ARG A 1197 24.84 28.01 -8.52
CA ARG A 1197 24.69 27.08 -7.40
C ARG A 1197 23.97 25.82 -7.85
N GLU A 1198 22.82 25.95 -8.50
CA GLU A 1198 22.06 24.82 -9.04
C GLU A 1198 22.88 24.00 -10.04
N ASP A 1199 23.55 24.68 -10.98
CA ASP A 1199 24.38 24.06 -12.00
C ASP A 1199 25.57 23.31 -11.40
N TYR A 1200 26.22 23.87 -10.38
CA TYR A 1200 27.31 23.21 -9.66
C TYR A 1200 26.83 21.97 -8.90
N VAL A 1201 25.71 22.06 -8.18
CA VAL A 1201 25.11 20.94 -7.45
C VAL A 1201 24.71 19.83 -8.42
N PHE A 1202 24.09 20.17 -9.55
CA PHE A 1202 23.73 19.22 -10.60
C PHE A 1202 24.97 18.49 -11.15
N LEU A 1203 26.02 19.21 -11.57
CA LEU A 1203 27.23 18.56 -12.07
C LEU A 1203 27.95 17.73 -11.00
N ARG A 1204 27.92 18.15 -9.73
CA ARG A 1204 28.46 17.36 -8.61
C ARG A 1204 27.69 16.06 -8.44
N ARG A 1205 26.36 16.10 -8.52
CA ARG A 1205 25.50 14.90 -8.48
C ARG A 1205 25.83 13.93 -9.62
N VAL A 1206 26.00 14.44 -10.85
CA VAL A 1206 26.43 13.60 -11.98
C VAL A 1206 27.80 12.97 -11.72
N GLU A 1207 28.76 13.75 -11.23
CA GLU A 1207 30.09 13.23 -10.87
C GLU A 1207 30.01 12.17 -9.75
N HIS A 1208 29.16 12.38 -8.75
CA HIS A 1208 28.96 11.43 -7.65
C HIS A 1208 28.44 10.08 -8.16
N TYR A 1209 27.40 10.08 -8.99
CA TYR A 1209 26.84 8.83 -9.54
C TYR A 1209 27.78 8.11 -10.52
N LEU A 1210 28.62 8.85 -11.27
CA LEU A 1210 29.68 8.24 -12.07
C LEU A 1210 30.74 7.56 -11.20
N GLN A 1211 31.07 8.14 -10.04
CA GLN A 1211 32.12 7.63 -9.16
C GLN A 1211 31.65 6.47 -8.28
N ILE A 1212 30.47 6.59 -7.66
CA ILE A 1212 29.96 5.60 -6.71
C ILE A 1212 29.64 4.26 -7.37
N LEU A 1213 29.39 4.24 -8.69
CA LEU A 1213 29.08 3.01 -9.41
C LEU A 1213 30.13 1.92 -9.17
N GLU A 1214 31.43 2.26 -9.25
CA GLU A 1214 32.55 1.33 -9.07
C GLU A 1214 33.63 1.84 -8.09
N ASP A 1215 33.38 2.93 -7.36
CA ASP A 1215 34.36 3.66 -6.53
C ASP A 1215 35.61 4.11 -7.31
N ARG A 1216 35.41 4.62 -8.53
CA ARG A 1216 36.48 5.03 -9.45
C ARG A 1216 36.42 6.53 -9.77
N GLN A 1217 37.58 7.12 -10.07
CA GLN A 1217 37.70 8.52 -10.54
C GLN A 1217 37.25 8.67 -12.00
N ILE A 1218 35.96 8.48 -12.24
CA ILE A 1218 35.34 8.63 -13.55
C ILE A 1218 34.66 10.00 -13.62
N HIS A 1219 34.94 10.74 -14.69
CA HIS A 1219 34.35 12.05 -14.98
C HIS A 1219 33.72 12.11 -16.36
N ALA A 1220 33.93 11.08 -17.17
CA ALA A 1220 33.40 11.00 -18.52
C ALA A 1220 32.06 10.26 -18.52
N LEU A 1221 31.09 10.78 -19.25
CA LEU A 1221 29.80 10.11 -19.43
C LEU A 1221 29.97 8.76 -20.16
N PRO A 1222 29.11 7.77 -19.88
CA PRO A 1222 29.08 6.52 -20.62
C PRO A 1222 28.79 6.76 -22.10
N LYS A 1223 29.34 5.88 -22.95
CA LYS A 1223 29.09 5.88 -24.39
C LYS A 1223 27.89 5.02 -24.75
N ASP A 1224 27.69 3.96 -23.99
CA ASP A 1224 26.61 3.03 -24.17
C ASP A 1224 25.26 3.70 -23.81
N PRO A 1225 24.23 3.65 -24.70
CA PRO A 1225 22.94 4.29 -24.46
C PRO A 1225 22.20 3.75 -23.24
N ASP A 1226 22.40 2.47 -22.93
CA ASP A 1226 21.75 1.78 -21.83
C ASP A 1226 22.35 2.22 -20.49
N GLU A 1227 23.67 2.31 -20.40
CA GLU A 1227 24.38 2.89 -19.25
C GLU A 1227 24.05 4.36 -19.06
N LEU A 1228 23.89 5.13 -20.15
CA LEU A 1228 23.51 6.54 -20.10
C LEU A 1228 22.08 6.71 -19.57
N THR A 1229 21.15 5.84 -19.97
CA THR A 1229 19.78 5.83 -19.45
C THR A 1229 19.76 5.48 -17.96
N ALA A 1230 20.57 4.49 -17.54
CA ALA A 1230 20.71 4.17 -16.13
C ALA A 1230 21.31 5.33 -15.32
N LEU A 1231 22.32 6.04 -15.85
CA LEU A 1231 22.84 7.27 -15.23
C LEU A 1231 21.77 8.36 -15.14
N ALA A 1232 20.99 8.57 -16.20
CA ALA A 1232 19.90 9.54 -16.21
C ALA A 1232 18.88 9.24 -15.10
N LYS A 1233 18.48 7.97 -14.94
CA LYS A 1233 17.60 7.53 -13.85
C LYS A 1233 18.19 7.77 -12.46
N ARG A 1234 19.49 7.55 -12.27
CA ARG A 1234 20.19 7.83 -10.99
C ARG A 1234 20.18 9.33 -10.65
N VAL A 1235 20.36 10.20 -11.65
CA VAL A 1235 20.48 11.64 -11.43
C VAL A 1235 19.12 12.33 -11.32
N LEU A 1236 18.15 11.95 -12.16
CA LEU A 1236 16.84 12.59 -12.31
C LEU A 1236 15.69 11.86 -11.61
N GLY A 1237 15.91 10.63 -11.12
CA GLY A 1237 14.87 9.76 -10.56
C GLY A 1237 14.30 8.75 -11.55
N ALA A 1238 13.32 7.95 -11.12
CA ALA A 1238 12.82 6.77 -11.85
C ALA A 1238 12.29 7.08 -13.26
N GLU A 1239 11.71 8.27 -13.48
CA GLU A 1239 11.19 8.73 -14.77
C GLU A 1239 12.26 9.38 -15.67
N GLY A 1240 13.50 9.45 -15.19
CA GLY A 1240 14.63 10.00 -15.93
C GLY A 1240 14.90 9.23 -17.22
N ASN A 1241 15.14 9.97 -18.31
CA ASN A 1241 15.54 9.40 -19.59
C ASN A 1241 16.79 10.11 -20.13
N ALA A 1242 17.53 9.41 -20.99
CA ALA A 1242 18.82 9.90 -21.50
C ALA A 1242 18.70 11.23 -22.27
N SER A 1243 17.61 11.43 -23.04
CA SER A 1243 17.42 12.64 -23.83
C SER A 1243 17.25 13.87 -22.95
N HIS A 1244 16.35 13.81 -21.97
CA HIS A 1244 16.10 14.91 -21.03
C HIS A 1244 17.33 15.21 -20.17
N PHE A 1245 18.04 14.16 -19.71
CA PHE A 1245 19.29 14.32 -18.99
C PHE A 1245 20.37 15.06 -19.81
N MET A 1246 20.53 14.68 -21.08
CA MET A 1246 21.51 15.33 -21.96
C MET A 1246 21.14 16.79 -22.24
N GLU A 1247 19.85 17.11 -22.43
CA GLU A 1247 19.39 18.49 -22.60
C GLU A 1247 19.70 19.36 -21.38
N GLN A 1248 19.37 18.87 -20.17
CA GLN A 1248 19.70 19.58 -18.93
C GLN A 1248 21.21 19.77 -18.76
N LEU A 1249 22.00 18.74 -19.04
CA LEU A 1249 23.45 18.80 -18.94
C LEU A 1249 24.06 19.80 -19.92
N GLU A 1250 23.64 19.79 -21.19
CA GLU A 1250 24.13 20.75 -22.18
C GLU A 1250 23.74 22.19 -21.86
N GLY A 1251 22.52 22.40 -21.34
CA GLY A 1251 22.06 23.70 -20.85
C GLY A 1251 22.94 24.20 -19.70
N CYS A 1252 23.18 23.33 -18.71
CA CYS A 1252 24.05 23.59 -17.55
C CYS A 1252 25.48 23.99 -17.99
N LEU A 1253 26.12 23.17 -18.84
CA LEU A 1253 27.48 23.45 -19.33
C LEU A 1253 27.56 24.79 -20.09
N LYS A 1254 26.56 25.12 -20.92
CA LYS A 1254 26.50 26.40 -21.64
C LYS A 1254 26.38 27.59 -20.68
N ARG A 1255 25.51 27.50 -19.68
CA ARG A 1255 25.32 28.57 -18.67
C ARG A 1255 26.56 28.81 -17.85
N ILE A 1256 27.18 27.76 -17.31
CA ILE A 1256 28.46 27.87 -16.57
C ILE A 1256 29.52 28.51 -17.46
N ARG A 1257 29.63 28.07 -18.72
CA ARG A 1257 30.64 28.61 -19.63
C ARG A 1257 30.42 30.09 -19.92
N ALA A 1258 29.17 30.52 -20.12
CA ALA A 1258 28.82 31.91 -20.31
C ALA A 1258 29.19 32.75 -19.07
N ALA A 1259 28.80 32.31 -17.87
CA ALA A 1259 29.13 33.00 -16.62
C ALA A 1259 30.64 33.11 -16.39
N TYR A 1260 31.39 32.03 -16.63
CA TYR A 1260 32.86 32.04 -16.56
C TYR A 1260 33.47 33.11 -17.46
N ILE A 1261 33.01 33.20 -18.72
CA ILE A 1261 33.52 34.20 -19.68
C ILE A 1261 33.14 35.61 -19.23
N SER A 1262 31.86 35.87 -18.98
CA SER A 1262 31.35 37.22 -18.69
C SER A 1262 31.95 37.80 -17.41
N TYR A 1263 32.01 37.02 -16.33
CA TYR A 1263 32.35 37.55 -15.01
C TYR A 1263 33.82 37.39 -14.62
N LEU A 1264 34.54 36.41 -15.16
CA LEU A 1264 35.98 36.26 -14.90
C LEU A 1264 36.84 36.80 -16.03
N VAL A 1265 36.57 36.41 -17.28
CA VAL A 1265 37.48 36.68 -18.42
C VAL A 1265 37.27 38.08 -19.01
N GLU A 1266 36.02 38.49 -19.25
CA GLU A 1266 35.69 39.68 -20.04
C GLU A 1266 35.27 40.91 -19.22
N SER A 1267 34.86 40.75 -17.95
CA SER A 1267 34.45 41.88 -17.11
C SER A 1267 35.58 42.91 -16.96
N LYS A 1268 35.29 44.14 -17.40
CA LYS A 1268 36.13 45.34 -17.21
C LYS A 1268 36.05 45.85 -15.78
#